data_AF-A0A364MZ13-F1
#
_entry.id   AF-A0A364MZ13-F1
#
_cell.length_a   1.000
_cell.length_b   1.000
_cell.length_c   1.000
_cell.angle_alpha   90.00
_cell.angle_beta   90.00
_cell.angle_gamma   90.00
#
_symmetry.space_group_name_H-M   'P 1'
#
loop_
_entity.id
_entity.type
_entity.pdbx_description
1 polymer ?
#
loop_
_entity_poly.entity_id
_entity_poly.type
_entity_poly.pdbx_seq_one_letter_code
_entity_poly.pdbx_strand_id
1 'polypeptide(L)'
;MANFSKPANMMSMVFALLSVLQFTVAFQHGAHHHAHPARAADDAAIVAHMNDIEGELTKRQSSLRNLAITGICSNGHASNGQCNSGSSSAPRLEIRQLVKNADQWNLYLLGMERFTSKDKNDMLSYYQVSGIHGRPFQTWNTFPSPLLNQQGFCPHAMVLFGSWHRPYLALYEQALFQAILEVIEEFPSNQQQRWRNAAATFRMPYWDWAMDPGNGPTVPTQIRDTRVTVTKPSGTTTIDNPLYKYDFGNTLPSEMGGGPWNNFPETLRRPVANPTRSNNNEMNARFGSVRISLRDRIFALFSSKANFGQASTSAIGVRTDLSGSGVDSIESVHDVIHNTAGGESGGHMYYLDVSAFDPIFWLHHTNVDRILAMYQVVSPNSYISNGNVIRPMAQWNQGEPKNAYSPLKPFTKDISGNYFTSVDVKETRVLGYHYPETSDRSYTQTVRAINQLYGAGVRSMSKRDSDVSETGQYLGRPIKEGEYHTILNVIADKYALEGSYTVHCFVGKPGNSTSNSSAPYPVANSTTSASSPYSTGTSSYGNDTEAAYDPSTDYTQDPSYVGSYGILGGMMAGGANSSQTVMTSGALPLTSCLQGKVASGELESLTPEHIEPYLKEHLTYKVVGIKGELTPEEVPNLHIGVKCNKAKPAANDDELPDLSAPYEILKDVTSHLPFGKVFEYIPSLLDQALPEGPEYEEPGHGSSNGGGLTSPSNGVFPMPSMPWEEEGYCVSKQTIEYVDESGKLLYSEMLAVHGAPSFQLQPGNHSGTRPRLPAMPAMLDDPSAPVVFRTSGDVPYPPPGGPLPVGIAPCQVILRDRVTTATIIPFSAPNQVPLTLLAYLCDQLGREIEKGDTYPMVEPLPLENFGPYWFGVFGAIMLLGEIQDGRELHEMARRGCDWERECLGSFYIKPNYPGRSSHVCNGGFLVTDASRNRGVGRLMGETYLDWAPKLGYTYSVFNLVYETNVASCRIWDALGFKRIGRVKGCGNLKSYPGELVDAIIYGRDLGQDDEFVSEERFDKIRFYLKNGKYPNGADRAEKSRLRSAATHYKLTLSNDDEPEKLWLKGKEVIADPKQQYEIAQEIHHKQHGGINKTTAAIAELYHWVRIKETVSQVIRNCPECSEMNKGLSAMRQGQNQARAEARSGSGFLQSTSQPTLTPTPPTLFSPSQPPPPSDSPSNQLLETAQHPNPMYTQFPQQTRFDLPVDPALMEGIQTGTKLAELPPSPFLAAQAANGMPHVGHLDPDSESRMALDPSLDERAPTAVEEMRRRLNRVNQYK
;
A
#
# COMPACT_ATOMS: atom_id res chain seq x y z
N MET A 1 22.73 -13.55 -56.72
CA MET A 1 23.68 -12.65 -57.42
C MET A 1 23.96 -11.48 -56.49
N ALA A 2 25.15 -10.87 -56.38
CA ALA A 2 26.54 -11.14 -56.80
C ALA A 2 27.39 -9.95 -56.25
N ASN A 3 28.71 -9.91 -56.05
CA ASN A 3 29.84 -10.86 -56.07
C ASN A 3 30.99 -10.23 -55.20
N PHE A 4 31.88 -10.97 -54.53
CA PHE A 4 33.22 -11.46 -54.96
C PHE A 4 34.19 -10.35 -55.47
N SER A 5 35.51 -10.32 -55.16
CA SER A 5 36.34 -11.26 -54.35
C SER A 5 37.79 -10.82 -53.99
N LYS A 6 38.36 -11.55 -53.01
CA LYS A 6 39.78 -11.98 -52.73
C LYS A 6 40.62 -12.36 -53.99
N PRO A 7 41.98 -12.55 -53.97
CA PRO A 7 42.77 -13.46 -53.06
C PRO A 7 44.23 -13.00 -52.72
N ALA A 8 45.12 -13.73 -52.02
CA ALA A 8 45.08 -14.88 -51.08
C ALA A 8 46.32 -14.75 -50.13
N ASN A 9 46.31 -15.35 -48.93
CA ASN A 9 47.34 -15.09 -47.90
C ASN A 9 47.66 -16.30 -46.96
N MET A 10 48.75 -16.16 -46.19
CA MET A 10 49.55 -17.11 -45.37
C MET A 10 48.85 -18.18 -44.49
N MET A 11 47.53 -18.14 -44.32
CA MET A 11 46.75 -19.02 -43.43
C MET A 11 46.97 -20.53 -43.70
N SER A 12 47.12 -20.93 -44.96
CA SER A 12 47.22 -22.34 -45.36
C SER A 12 48.45 -23.07 -44.81
N MET A 13 49.55 -22.35 -44.52
CA MET A 13 50.79 -22.95 -44.02
C MET A 13 50.78 -23.14 -42.51
N VAL A 14 50.12 -22.24 -41.77
CA VAL A 14 49.97 -22.31 -40.31
C VAL A 14 49.06 -23.47 -39.90
N PHE A 15 47.98 -23.70 -40.66
CA PHE A 15 47.08 -24.83 -40.45
C PHE A 15 47.81 -26.19 -40.55
N ALA A 16 48.68 -26.37 -41.56
CA ALA A 16 49.45 -27.60 -41.74
C ALA A 16 50.39 -27.88 -40.55
N LEU A 17 51.02 -26.86 -39.98
CA LEU A 17 51.92 -27.01 -38.83
C LEU A 17 51.17 -27.42 -37.56
N LEU A 18 50.00 -26.82 -37.31
CA LEU A 18 49.14 -27.14 -36.16
C LEU A 18 48.60 -28.58 -36.23
N SER A 19 48.23 -29.07 -37.42
CA SER A 19 47.74 -30.44 -37.60
C SER A 19 48.78 -31.52 -37.25
N VAL A 20 50.07 -31.29 -37.53
CA VAL A 20 51.15 -32.25 -37.23
C VAL A 20 51.46 -32.33 -35.73
N LEU A 21 51.40 -31.19 -35.04
CA LEU A 21 51.62 -31.10 -33.58
C LEU A 21 50.49 -31.75 -32.77
N GLN A 22 49.24 -31.61 -33.22
CA GLN A 22 48.10 -32.32 -32.62
C GLN A 22 48.25 -33.85 -32.73
N PHE A 23 48.75 -34.35 -33.86
CA PHE A 23 48.90 -35.80 -34.11
C PHE A 23 50.01 -36.47 -33.29
N THR A 24 51.01 -35.73 -32.82
CA THR A 24 52.12 -36.30 -32.03
C THR A 24 51.76 -36.47 -30.56
N VAL A 25 51.02 -35.53 -29.97
CA VAL A 25 50.58 -35.62 -28.56
C VAL A 25 49.60 -36.79 -28.35
N ALA A 26 48.74 -37.07 -29.32
CA ALA A 26 47.73 -38.13 -29.24
C ALA A 26 48.31 -39.56 -29.08
N PHE A 27 49.54 -39.81 -29.51
CA PHE A 27 50.14 -41.15 -29.50
C PHE A 27 50.90 -41.52 -28.22
N GLN A 28 51.18 -40.56 -27.32
CA GLN A 28 52.12 -40.79 -26.21
C GLN A 28 51.47 -41.08 -24.85
N HIS A 29 50.14 -40.95 -24.73
CA HIS A 29 49.37 -41.40 -23.55
C HIS A 29 48.70 -42.78 -23.72
N GLY A 30 48.99 -43.49 -24.82
CA GLY A 30 48.34 -44.76 -25.18
C GLY A 30 48.90 -46.04 -24.54
N ALA A 31 49.74 -45.96 -23.49
CA ALA A 31 50.33 -47.15 -22.86
C ALA A 31 50.75 -46.94 -21.40
N HIS A 32 49.94 -47.41 -20.43
CA HIS A 32 50.37 -48.07 -19.17
C HIS A 32 49.19 -48.31 -18.18
N HIS A 33 48.27 -49.22 -18.50
CA HIS A 33 47.39 -49.83 -17.49
C HIS A 33 47.10 -51.30 -17.81
N HIS A 34 47.46 -52.20 -16.89
CA HIS A 34 47.04 -53.60 -16.90
C HIS A 34 46.21 -53.94 -15.65
N ALA A 35 44.96 -54.33 -15.89
CA ALA A 35 44.12 -55.24 -15.10
C ALA A 35 44.11 -55.14 -13.55
N HIS A 36 43.03 -54.54 -13.02
CA HIS A 36 42.36 -55.06 -11.81
C HIS A 36 40.84 -55.16 -12.07
N PRO A 37 40.23 -56.36 -12.10
CA PRO A 37 38.84 -56.54 -12.53
C PRO A 37 37.85 -56.33 -11.37
N ALA A 38 37.54 -55.07 -11.05
CA ALA A 38 36.54 -54.75 -10.00
C ALA A 38 35.71 -53.46 -10.21
N ARG A 39 36.14 -52.49 -11.04
CA ARG A 39 35.52 -51.14 -11.11
C ARG A 39 34.59 -50.85 -12.30
N ALA A 40 34.59 -51.70 -13.33
CA ALA A 40 33.90 -51.38 -14.59
C ALA A 40 32.37 -51.22 -14.50
N ALA A 41 31.73 -51.62 -13.40
CA ALA A 41 30.31 -51.38 -13.15
C ALA A 41 30.05 -49.96 -12.61
N ASP A 42 30.88 -49.48 -11.69
CA ASP A 42 30.71 -48.18 -11.04
C ASP A 42 31.07 -47.03 -11.99
N ASP A 43 32.17 -47.15 -12.76
CA ASP A 43 32.54 -46.13 -13.75
C ASP A 43 31.46 -45.98 -14.83
N ALA A 44 30.83 -47.09 -15.24
CA ALA A 44 29.70 -47.07 -16.18
C ALA A 44 28.43 -46.44 -15.57
N ALA A 45 28.17 -46.68 -14.28
CA ALA A 45 27.06 -46.06 -13.57
C ALA A 45 27.28 -44.54 -13.34
N ILE A 46 28.50 -44.13 -13.01
CA ILE A 46 28.89 -42.72 -12.84
C ILE A 46 28.84 -41.98 -14.18
N VAL A 47 29.37 -42.56 -15.26
CA VAL A 47 29.27 -41.96 -16.61
C VAL A 47 27.82 -41.94 -17.10
N ALA A 48 27.01 -42.96 -16.82
CA ALA A 48 25.58 -42.92 -17.11
C ALA A 48 24.87 -41.82 -16.31
N HIS A 49 25.19 -41.65 -15.02
CA HIS A 49 24.62 -40.60 -14.18
C HIS A 49 25.08 -39.20 -14.60
N MET A 50 26.33 -39.02 -15.00
CA MET A 50 26.83 -37.76 -15.58
C MET A 50 26.17 -37.46 -16.92
N ASN A 51 26.00 -38.45 -17.80
CA ASN A 51 25.29 -38.28 -19.07
C ASN A 51 23.78 -38.03 -18.89
N ASP A 52 23.16 -38.55 -17.82
CA ASP A 52 21.76 -38.28 -17.49
C ASP A 52 21.57 -36.93 -16.78
N ILE A 53 22.56 -36.48 -15.98
CA ILE A 53 22.65 -35.10 -15.47
C ILE A 53 22.89 -34.11 -16.61
N GLU A 54 23.84 -34.37 -17.51
CA GLU A 54 24.10 -33.55 -18.70
C GLU A 54 22.90 -33.59 -19.65
N GLY A 55 22.23 -34.74 -19.78
CA GLY A 55 20.97 -34.90 -20.49
C GLY A 55 19.83 -34.10 -19.87
N GLU A 56 19.69 -34.08 -18.54
CA GLU A 56 18.71 -33.25 -17.83
C GLU A 56 19.06 -31.76 -17.87
N LEU A 57 20.33 -31.37 -17.76
CA LEU A 57 20.79 -29.99 -17.98
C LEU A 57 20.51 -29.55 -19.42
N THR A 58 20.74 -30.41 -20.40
CA THR A 58 20.40 -30.17 -21.81
C THR A 58 18.90 -30.09 -22.01
N LYS A 59 18.07 -30.92 -21.35
CA LYS A 59 16.59 -30.80 -21.37
C LYS A 59 16.10 -29.50 -20.70
N ARG A 60 16.76 -29.06 -19.62
CA ARG A 60 16.48 -27.78 -18.92
C ARG A 60 16.88 -26.56 -19.75
N GLN A 61 17.94 -26.65 -20.57
CA GLN A 61 18.34 -25.59 -21.51
C GLN A 61 17.52 -25.60 -22.82
N SER A 62 17.17 -26.78 -23.34
CA SER A 62 16.45 -26.93 -24.62
C SER A 62 14.92 -26.89 -24.50
N SER A 63 14.36 -27.02 -23.29
CA SER A 63 12.97 -26.65 -23.01
C SER A 63 12.94 -25.40 -22.14
N LEU A 64 12.64 -24.25 -22.76
CA LEU A 64 12.53 -22.94 -22.12
C LEU A 64 11.37 -22.90 -21.12
N ARG A 65 11.61 -23.43 -19.92
CA ARG A 65 10.78 -23.26 -18.72
C ARG A 65 11.45 -22.22 -17.84
N ASN A 66 10.69 -21.19 -17.46
CA ASN A 66 11.15 -20.13 -16.59
C ASN A 66 11.56 -20.71 -15.22
N LEU A 67 12.62 -20.19 -14.61
CA LEU A 67 13.00 -20.60 -13.25
C LEU A 67 11.95 -20.11 -12.23
N ALA A 68 11.13 -21.02 -11.72
CA ALA A 68 10.22 -20.73 -10.62
C ALA A 68 11.01 -20.52 -9.32
N ILE A 69 10.92 -19.32 -8.75
CA ILE A 69 11.40 -19.04 -7.39
C ILE A 69 10.25 -19.36 -6.44
N THR A 70 10.43 -20.40 -5.62
CA THR A 70 9.46 -20.87 -4.62
C THR A 70 10.00 -20.75 -3.19
N GLY A 71 11.32 -20.62 -3.02
CA GLY A 71 11.96 -20.74 -1.70
C GLY A 71 11.85 -22.16 -1.15
N ILE A 72 11.91 -22.32 0.18
CA ILE A 72 12.08 -23.64 0.81
C ILE A 72 10.76 -24.15 1.44
N CYS A 73 10.01 -24.94 0.67
CA CYS A 73 9.02 -25.92 1.15
C CYS A 73 9.19 -27.21 0.32
N SER A 74 9.43 -28.36 0.96
CA SER A 74 9.77 -29.61 0.24
C SER A 74 8.68 -30.13 -0.71
N ASN A 75 7.40 -29.86 -0.41
CA ASN A 75 6.26 -30.19 -1.28
C ASN A 75 5.68 -28.97 -2.03
N GLY A 76 6.40 -27.83 -2.08
CA GLY A 76 5.88 -26.55 -2.58
C GLY A 76 4.81 -25.93 -1.67
N HIS A 77 3.94 -25.10 -2.24
CA HIS A 77 2.99 -24.25 -1.50
C HIS A 77 1.55 -24.40 -1.99
N ALA A 78 0.60 -24.08 -1.10
CA ALA A 78 -0.82 -23.97 -1.39
C ALA A 78 -1.20 -22.53 -1.77
N SER A 79 -2.38 -22.34 -2.36
CA SER A 79 -2.90 -21.03 -2.79
C SER A 79 -3.10 -20.00 -1.67
N ASN A 80 -3.05 -20.42 -0.40
CA ASN A 80 -3.09 -19.53 0.77
C ASN A 80 -1.70 -19.16 1.33
N GLY A 81 -0.62 -19.53 0.63
CA GLY A 81 0.75 -19.21 1.03
C GLY A 81 1.37 -20.11 2.08
N GLN A 82 0.69 -21.15 2.56
CA GLN A 82 1.29 -22.17 3.42
C GLN A 82 2.07 -23.18 2.58
N CYS A 83 3.11 -23.81 3.15
CA CYS A 83 3.68 -25.01 2.53
C CYS A 83 2.59 -26.09 2.36
N ASN A 84 2.68 -26.89 1.30
CA ASN A 84 1.78 -28.02 1.08
C ASN A 84 1.89 -29.09 2.18
N SER A 85 0.85 -29.92 2.31
CA SER A 85 0.75 -30.94 3.36
C SER A 85 2.02 -31.79 3.48
N GLY A 86 2.48 -32.00 4.72
CA GLY A 86 3.75 -32.66 5.04
C GLY A 86 5.00 -31.76 4.99
N SER A 87 4.86 -30.47 4.66
CA SER A 87 5.93 -29.46 4.69
C SER A 87 5.59 -28.30 5.63
N SER A 88 6.59 -27.56 6.12
CA SER A 88 6.38 -26.39 6.98
C SER A 88 7.45 -25.30 6.75
N SER A 89 7.08 -24.04 7.00
CA SER A 89 7.99 -22.90 6.89
C SER A 89 8.75 -22.70 8.20
N ALA A 90 10.08 -22.73 8.13
CA ALA A 90 10.97 -22.58 9.29
C ALA A 90 11.39 -21.10 9.50
N PRO A 91 11.87 -20.71 10.69
CA PRO A 91 12.33 -19.35 10.93
C PRO A 91 13.73 -19.12 10.35
N ARG A 92 13.96 -17.96 9.73
CA ARG A 92 15.30 -17.40 9.56
C ARG A 92 15.78 -16.94 10.93
N LEU A 93 16.97 -17.39 11.35
CA LEU A 93 17.50 -17.15 12.70
C LEU A 93 18.58 -16.06 12.68
N GLU A 94 18.79 -15.38 13.81
CA GLU A 94 19.98 -14.54 13.98
C GLU A 94 21.24 -15.43 13.96
N ILE A 95 22.32 -14.99 13.32
CA ILE A 95 23.50 -15.83 13.04
C ILE A 95 24.12 -16.45 14.30
N ARG A 96 24.20 -15.72 15.42
CA ARG A 96 24.72 -16.21 16.71
C ARG A 96 23.76 -17.21 17.37
N GLN A 97 22.49 -17.26 16.95
CA GLN A 97 21.54 -18.31 17.33
C GLN A 97 21.69 -19.55 16.43
N LEU A 98 21.83 -19.38 15.10
CA LEU A 98 22.03 -20.48 14.15
C LEU A 98 23.27 -21.31 14.49
N VAL A 99 24.37 -20.66 14.86
CA VAL A 99 25.65 -21.29 15.29
C VAL A 99 25.46 -22.31 16.41
N LYS A 100 24.43 -22.18 17.25
CA LYS A 100 24.14 -23.12 18.36
C LYS A 100 23.64 -24.47 17.86
N ASN A 101 23.10 -24.54 16.64
CA ASN A 101 22.80 -25.80 15.96
C ASN A 101 23.99 -26.18 15.07
N ALA A 102 24.93 -26.96 15.63
CA ALA A 102 26.16 -27.36 14.96
C ALA A 102 25.93 -28.03 13.59
N ASP A 103 24.84 -28.78 13.42
CA ASP A 103 24.55 -29.47 12.15
C ASP A 103 24.09 -28.48 11.07
N GLN A 104 23.19 -27.55 11.42
CA GLN A 104 22.76 -26.50 10.49
C GLN A 104 23.87 -25.49 10.18
N TRP A 105 24.70 -25.15 11.17
CA TRP A 105 25.87 -24.30 10.98
C TRP A 105 26.89 -24.95 10.03
N ASN A 106 27.16 -26.25 10.20
CA ASN A 106 28.04 -26.99 9.31
C ASN A 106 27.50 -27.05 7.87
N LEU A 107 26.20 -27.33 7.70
CA LEU A 107 25.57 -27.33 6.38
C LEU A 107 25.55 -25.95 5.74
N TYR A 108 25.34 -24.87 6.50
CA TYR A 108 25.38 -23.51 5.96
C TYR A 108 26.78 -23.19 5.38
N LEU A 109 27.85 -23.49 6.12
CA LEU A 109 29.22 -23.23 5.65
C LEU A 109 29.60 -24.07 4.44
N LEU A 110 29.27 -25.37 4.42
CA LEU A 110 29.57 -26.23 3.26
C LEU A 110 28.70 -25.91 2.05
N GLY A 111 27.43 -25.55 2.26
CA GLY A 111 26.53 -25.07 1.22
C GLY A 111 27.02 -23.75 0.61
N MET A 112 27.49 -22.82 1.44
CA MET A 112 28.12 -21.58 0.99
C MET A 112 29.41 -21.83 0.19
N GLU A 113 30.30 -22.70 0.69
CA GLU A 113 31.51 -23.12 -0.04
C GLU A 113 31.13 -23.65 -1.44
N ARG A 114 30.20 -24.60 -1.53
CA ARG A 114 29.71 -25.16 -2.79
C ARG A 114 29.00 -24.14 -3.69
N PHE A 115 28.24 -23.21 -3.12
CA PHE A 115 27.49 -22.19 -3.87
C PHE A 115 28.42 -21.13 -4.48
N THR A 116 29.44 -20.68 -3.72
CA THR A 116 30.48 -19.77 -4.23
C THR A 116 31.38 -20.42 -5.28
N SER A 117 31.56 -21.75 -5.23
CA SER A 117 32.38 -22.50 -6.20
C SER A 117 31.62 -22.99 -7.45
N LYS A 118 30.35 -22.61 -7.65
CA LYS A 118 29.62 -22.92 -8.90
C LYS A 118 30.18 -22.11 -10.07
N ASP A 119 30.19 -22.70 -11.27
CA ASP A 119 30.67 -22.03 -12.48
C ASP A 119 29.86 -20.74 -12.75
N LYS A 120 30.53 -19.66 -13.14
CA LYS A 120 29.91 -18.32 -13.28
C LYS A 120 28.87 -18.21 -14.41
N ASN A 121 28.70 -19.25 -15.23
CA ASN A 121 27.68 -19.34 -16.27
C ASN A 121 26.46 -20.18 -15.82
N ASP A 122 26.53 -20.89 -14.67
CA ASP A 122 25.35 -21.46 -14.02
C ASP A 122 24.48 -20.31 -13.47
N MET A 123 23.24 -20.22 -13.95
CA MET A 123 22.23 -19.23 -13.56
C MET A 123 21.96 -19.22 -12.04
N LEU A 124 22.22 -20.33 -11.34
CA LEU A 124 22.12 -20.50 -9.89
C LEU A 124 23.49 -20.50 -9.18
N SER A 125 24.54 -20.00 -9.84
CA SER A 125 25.82 -19.68 -9.18
C SER A 125 25.71 -18.41 -8.33
N TYR A 126 26.56 -18.30 -7.31
CA TYR A 126 26.68 -17.09 -6.50
C TYR A 126 26.97 -15.85 -7.36
N TYR A 127 27.76 -16.00 -8.44
CA TYR A 127 28.07 -14.93 -9.39
C TYR A 127 26.82 -14.41 -10.11
N GLN A 128 26.02 -15.31 -10.70
CA GLN A 128 24.81 -14.94 -11.45
C GLN A 128 23.74 -14.35 -10.54
N VAL A 129 23.53 -14.92 -9.34
CA VAL A 129 22.56 -14.40 -8.38
C VAL A 129 22.98 -13.02 -7.85
N SER A 130 24.26 -12.82 -7.48
CA SER A 130 24.77 -11.52 -7.04
C SER A 130 24.67 -10.45 -8.15
N GLY A 131 24.93 -10.84 -9.39
CA GLY A 131 24.89 -9.94 -10.56
C GLY A 131 23.54 -9.28 -10.81
N ILE A 132 22.42 -9.89 -10.40
CA ILE A 132 21.05 -9.33 -10.57
C ILE A 132 20.93 -7.94 -9.90
N HIS A 133 21.62 -7.72 -8.77
CA HIS A 133 21.55 -6.45 -8.05
C HIS A 133 22.05 -5.28 -8.92
N GLY A 134 23.19 -5.46 -9.57
CA GLY A 134 23.98 -4.39 -10.16
C GLY A 134 24.80 -4.89 -11.35
N ARG A 135 26.12 -4.88 -11.20
CA ARG A 135 27.06 -5.37 -12.22
C ARG A 135 27.25 -6.89 -12.09
N PRO A 136 27.53 -7.60 -13.19
CA PRO A 136 27.53 -7.11 -14.57
C PRO A 136 26.11 -6.83 -15.09
N PHE A 137 25.93 -5.78 -15.89
CA PHE A 137 24.62 -5.38 -16.43
C PHE A 137 24.15 -6.33 -17.55
N GLN A 138 23.73 -7.53 -17.16
CA GLN A 138 23.29 -8.61 -18.04
C GLN A 138 21.86 -9.06 -17.72
N THR A 139 21.20 -9.73 -18.66
CA THR A 139 19.91 -10.37 -18.39
C THR A 139 20.09 -11.63 -17.52
N TRP A 140 19.04 -12.02 -16.80
CA TRP A 140 19.00 -13.22 -15.96
C TRP A 140 17.69 -13.98 -16.19
N ASN A 141 17.74 -15.32 -16.10
CA ASN A 141 16.63 -16.22 -16.43
C ASN A 141 16.10 -15.93 -17.86
N THR A 142 14.79 -15.77 -18.03
CA THR A 142 14.14 -15.56 -19.32
C THR A 142 13.86 -14.08 -19.63
N PHE A 143 14.40 -13.16 -18.83
CA PHE A 143 14.19 -11.72 -19.06
C PHE A 143 14.78 -11.30 -20.43
N PRO A 144 14.14 -10.38 -21.19
CA PRO A 144 14.60 -10.02 -22.53
C PRO A 144 16.05 -9.53 -22.60
N SER A 145 16.67 -9.73 -23.77
CA SER A 145 18.01 -9.23 -24.09
C SER A 145 17.96 -8.44 -25.41
N PRO A 146 18.59 -7.26 -25.51
CA PRO A 146 19.34 -6.57 -24.46
C PRO A 146 18.45 -6.04 -23.32
N LEU A 147 19.07 -5.68 -22.19
CA LEU A 147 18.40 -4.91 -21.14
C LEU A 147 17.90 -3.55 -21.67
N LEU A 148 16.83 -3.01 -21.07
CA LEU A 148 16.26 -1.72 -21.46
C LEU A 148 17.23 -0.56 -21.21
N ASN A 149 17.92 -0.60 -20.07
CA ASN A 149 19.04 0.28 -19.75
C ASN A 149 20.24 -0.54 -19.25
N GLN A 150 21.46 -0.06 -19.49
CA GLN A 150 22.69 -0.67 -18.97
C GLN A 150 22.89 -0.29 -17.49
N GLN A 151 22.07 -0.89 -16.63
CA GLN A 151 21.96 -0.65 -15.18
C GLN A 151 21.61 -1.97 -14.46
N GLY A 152 21.62 -1.97 -13.12
CA GLY A 152 21.14 -3.09 -12.31
C GLY A 152 19.61 -3.15 -12.20
N PHE A 153 19.08 -4.27 -11.67
CA PHE A 153 17.64 -4.42 -11.43
C PHE A 153 17.18 -3.85 -10.08
N CYS A 154 18.07 -3.60 -9.12
CA CYS A 154 17.68 -3.28 -7.73
C CYS A 154 16.98 -1.90 -7.59
N PRO A 155 15.74 -1.83 -7.09
CA PRO A 155 15.03 -0.58 -6.88
C PRO A 155 15.49 0.09 -5.58
N HIS A 156 16.23 1.20 -5.72
CA HIS A 156 16.65 2.07 -4.63
C HIS A 156 16.07 3.47 -4.82
N ALA A 157 15.80 4.15 -3.70
CA ALA A 157 15.03 5.38 -3.60
C ALA A 157 13.69 5.29 -4.36
N MET A 158 12.93 4.21 -4.14
CA MET A 158 11.55 4.08 -4.63
C MET A 158 10.70 3.09 -3.82
N VAL A 159 9.38 3.17 -4.00
CA VAL A 159 8.37 2.42 -3.26
C VAL A 159 8.53 0.89 -3.28
N LEU A 160 9.20 0.33 -4.29
CA LEU A 160 9.40 -1.12 -4.45
C LEU A 160 10.65 -1.68 -3.74
N PHE A 161 11.46 -0.84 -3.08
CA PHE A 161 12.70 -1.27 -2.39
C PHE A 161 12.48 -2.51 -1.51
N GLY A 162 11.59 -2.42 -0.51
CA GLY A 162 11.40 -3.52 0.45
C GLY A 162 10.74 -4.78 -0.12
N SER A 163 9.86 -4.67 -1.13
CA SER A 163 9.19 -5.84 -1.70
C SER A 163 10.03 -6.57 -2.75
N TRP A 164 10.88 -5.86 -3.52
CA TRP A 164 11.74 -6.46 -4.53
C TRP A 164 12.84 -7.36 -3.93
N HIS A 165 13.40 -6.98 -2.78
CA HIS A 165 14.46 -7.76 -2.13
C HIS A 165 13.95 -9.10 -1.55
N ARG A 166 12.64 -9.30 -1.38
CA ARG A 166 12.07 -10.57 -0.87
C ARG A 166 12.24 -11.78 -1.79
N PRO A 167 11.75 -11.75 -3.06
CA PRO A 167 12.02 -12.83 -4.00
C PRO A 167 13.52 -12.93 -4.34
N TYR A 168 14.28 -11.84 -4.23
CA TYR A 168 15.74 -11.89 -4.40
C TYR A 168 16.43 -12.72 -3.31
N LEU A 169 16.10 -12.48 -2.03
CA LEU A 169 16.56 -13.30 -0.91
C LEU A 169 16.07 -14.75 -1.02
N ALA A 170 14.83 -14.98 -1.48
CA ALA A 170 14.31 -16.34 -1.65
C ALA A 170 14.99 -17.12 -2.80
N LEU A 171 15.38 -16.44 -3.88
CA LEU A 171 16.20 -17.01 -4.95
C LEU A 171 17.58 -17.46 -4.41
N TYR A 172 18.25 -16.59 -3.66
CA TYR A 172 19.52 -16.91 -3.02
C TYR A 172 19.38 -18.08 -2.02
N GLU A 173 18.33 -18.06 -1.20
CA GLU A 173 18.01 -19.12 -0.24
C GLU A 173 17.76 -20.47 -0.95
N GLN A 174 17.06 -20.46 -2.09
CA GLN A 174 16.80 -21.63 -2.93
C GLN A 174 18.07 -22.17 -3.60
N ALA A 175 18.95 -21.29 -4.11
CA ALA A 175 20.23 -21.67 -4.71
C ALA A 175 21.21 -22.27 -3.67
N LEU A 176 21.34 -21.60 -2.52
CA LEU A 176 22.09 -22.10 -1.36
C LEU A 176 21.54 -23.45 -0.87
N PHE A 177 20.22 -23.62 -0.80
CA PHE A 177 19.62 -24.88 -0.39
C PHE A 177 19.90 -26.02 -1.38
N GLN A 178 19.92 -25.74 -2.69
CA GLN A 178 20.36 -26.72 -3.67
C GLN A 178 21.81 -27.13 -3.44
N ALA A 179 22.71 -26.17 -3.18
CA ALA A 179 24.12 -26.45 -2.84
C ALA A 179 24.26 -27.27 -1.53
N ILE A 180 23.40 -27.04 -0.53
CA ILE A 180 23.31 -27.86 0.68
C ILE A 180 22.89 -29.30 0.35
N LEU A 181 21.89 -29.50 -0.52
CA LEU A 181 21.46 -30.84 -0.94
C LEU A 181 22.55 -31.56 -1.74
N GLU A 182 23.24 -30.87 -2.66
CA GLU A 182 24.40 -31.39 -3.39
C GLU A 182 25.50 -31.89 -2.43
N VAL A 183 25.83 -31.09 -1.40
CA VAL A 183 26.78 -31.46 -0.34
C VAL A 183 26.31 -32.66 0.48
N ILE A 184 25.00 -32.81 0.71
CA ILE A 184 24.44 -33.93 1.49
C ILE A 184 24.63 -35.27 0.77
N GLU A 185 24.52 -35.31 -0.57
CA GLU A 185 24.75 -36.55 -1.32
C GLU A 185 26.19 -37.08 -1.17
N GLU A 186 27.16 -36.19 -0.97
CA GLU A 186 28.58 -36.56 -0.78
C GLU A 186 28.88 -37.21 0.58
N PHE A 187 27.99 -37.09 1.57
CA PHE A 187 28.15 -37.77 2.86
C PHE A 187 27.84 -39.28 2.77
N PRO A 188 28.50 -40.12 3.59
CA PRO A 188 28.18 -41.54 3.72
C PRO A 188 26.67 -41.77 3.94
N SER A 189 26.09 -42.75 3.27
CA SER A 189 24.64 -42.99 3.22
C SER A 189 23.99 -43.15 4.61
N ASN A 190 24.70 -43.70 5.58
CA ASN A 190 24.24 -43.81 6.97
C ASN A 190 24.21 -42.49 7.75
N GLN A 191 24.81 -41.42 7.22
CA GLN A 191 24.79 -40.06 7.79
C GLN A 191 23.82 -39.13 7.07
N GLN A 192 23.54 -39.36 5.78
CA GLN A 192 22.71 -38.44 4.97
C GLN A 192 21.39 -38.06 5.62
N GLN A 193 20.67 -39.00 6.25
CA GLN A 193 19.39 -38.71 6.89
C GLN A 193 19.50 -37.70 8.05
N ARG A 194 20.60 -37.72 8.82
CA ARG A 194 20.87 -36.70 9.86
C ARG A 194 20.97 -35.32 9.22
N TRP A 195 21.73 -35.20 8.14
CA TRP A 195 21.91 -33.94 7.44
C TRP A 195 20.63 -33.46 6.74
N ARG A 196 19.85 -34.35 6.12
CA ARG A 196 18.52 -34.01 5.56
C ARG A 196 17.55 -33.52 6.65
N ASN A 197 17.57 -34.13 7.84
CA ASN A 197 16.77 -33.68 8.98
C ASN A 197 17.17 -32.27 9.45
N ALA A 198 18.48 -31.96 9.50
CA ALA A 198 18.98 -30.62 9.83
C ALA A 198 18.63 -29.58 8.74
N ALA A 199 18.74 -29.97 7.47
CA ALA A 199 18.42 -29.12 6.32
C ALA A 199 16.92 -28.76 6.24
N ALA A 200 16.00 -29.67 6.59
CA ALA A 200 14.56 -29.44 6.47
C ALA A 200 14.08 -28.14 7.16
N THR A 201 14.67 -27.81 8.32
CA THR A 201 14.38 -26.59 9.08
C THR A 201 15.46 -25.50 8.95
N PHE A 202 16.48 -25.68 8.09
CA PHE A 202 17.46 -24.64 7.80
C PHE A 202 16.85 -23.53 6.95
N ARG A 203 17.15 -22.27 7.30
CA ARG A 203 16.89 -21.05 6.52
C ARG A 203 18.10 -20.14 6.67
N MET A 204 18.35 -19.24 5.72
CA MET A 204 19.53 -18.38 5.79
C MET A 204 19.49 -17.48 7.04
N PRO A 205 20.60 -17.26 7.73
CA PRO A 205 20.60 -16.42 8.91
C PRO A 205 20.53 -14.93 8.57
N TYR A 206 20.00 -14.13 9.50
CA TYR A 206 20.16 -12.68 9.49
C TYR A 206 21.26 -12.25 10.46
N TRP A 207 21.92 -11.12 10.17
CA TRP A 207 22.79 -10.46 11.15
C TRP A 207 22.08 -9.22 11.69
N ASP A 208 21.74 -9.26 12.98
CA ASP A 208 21.28 -8.08 13.69
C ASP A 208 22.49 -7.22 14.11
N TRP A 209 22.59 -6.05 13.47
CA TRP A 209 23.61 -5.03 13.66
C TRP A 209 23.21 -3.95 14.68
N ALA A 210 21.97 -3.97 15.19
CA ALA A 210 21.47 -3.02 16.19
C ALA A 210 21.31 -3.65 17.58
N MET A 211 21.08 -4.97 17.66
CA MET A 211 20.99 -5.71 18.92
C MET A 211 22.21 -5.48 19.81
N ASP A 212 22.02 -5.67 21.12
CA ASP A 212 23.14 -5.65 22.06
C ASP A 212 23.97 -6.94 21.94
N PRO A 213 25.29 -6.88 21.66
CA PRO A 213 26.12 -8.07 21.56
C PRO A 213 26.55 -8.61 22.93
N GLY A 214 26.25 -7.90 24.02
CA GLY A 214 26.82 -8.17 25.34
C GLY A 214 28.35 -8.13 25.31
N ASN A 215 29.00 -9.09 25.97
CA ASN A 215 30.47 -9.19 25.99
C ASN A 215 31.08 -9.72 24.66
N GLY A 216 30.30 -9.80 23.58
CA GLY A 216 30.73 -10.27 22.26
C GLY A 216 30.99 -9.11 21.28
N PRO A 217 31.67 -9.37 20.15
CA PRO A 217 31.88 -8.35 19.13
C PRO A 217 30.56 -7.98 18.42
N THR A 218 30.43 -6.69 18.08
CA THR A 218 29.26 -6.13 17.39
C THR A 218 29.03 -6.76 16.03
N VAL A 219 30.13 -7.00 15.28
CA VAL A 219 30.14 -7.87 14.10
C VAL A 219 30.59 -9.28 14.55
N PRO A 220 29.75 -10.32 14.40
CA PRO A 220 30.07 -11.70 14.75
C PRO A 220 31.41 -12.18 14.18
N THR A 221 32.18 -12.97 14.94
CA THR A 221 33.46 -13.53 14.46
C THR A 221 33.23 -14.45 13.26
N GLN A 222 32.06 -15.10 13.18
CA GLN A 222 31.63 -15.92 12.05
C GLN A 222 31.67 -15.20 10.68
N ILE A 223 31.62 -13.87 10.66
CA ILE A 223 31.70 -13.03 9.45
C ILE A 223 33.14 -12.52 9.21
N ARG A 224 34.00 -12.55 10.23
CA ARG A 224 35.32 -11.90 10.30
C ARG A 224 36.50 -12.87 10.34
N ASP A 225 36.32 -14.09 10.85
CA ASP A 225 37.37 -15.09 10.97
C ASP A 225 37.72 -15.60 9.56
N THR A 226 39.00 -15.55 9.17
CA THR A 226 39.44 -15.93 7.81
C THR A 226 39.31 -17.42 7.51
N ARG A 227 39.30 -18.27 8.55
CA ARG A 227 39.16 -19.72 8.45
C ARG A 227 38.09 -20.24 9.41
N VAL A 228 37.46 -21.35 9.07
CA VAL A 228 36.42 -21.99 9.89
C VAL A 228 36.53 -23.51 9.87
N THR A 229 36.25 -24.15 11.01
CA THR A 229 36.26 -25.62 11.14
C THR A 229 34.90 -26.19 10.74
N VAL A 230 34.91 -27.20 9.85
CA VAL A 230 33.74 -27.89 9.32
C VAL A 230 33.96 -29.40 9.32
N THR A 231 32.88 -30.18 9.33
CA THR A 231 32.91 -31.64 9.15
C THR A 231 32.42 -31.96 7.74
N LYS A 232 33.37 -32.33 6.87
CA LYS A 232 33.12 -32.83 5.50
C LYS A 232 32.91 -34.35 5.52
N PRO A 233 32.50 -34.98 4.39
CA PRO A 233 32.40 -36.44 4.29
C PRO A 233 33.68 -37.21 4.68
N SER A 234 34.85 -36.60 4.48
CA SER A 234 36.16 -37.13 4.87
C SER A 234 36.54 -36.92 6.36
N GLY A 235 35.72 -36.21 7.13
CA GLY A 235 35.96 -35.86 8.53
C GLY A 235 36.07 -34.36 8.79
N THR A 236 36.46 -34.00 10.01
CA THR A 236 36.62 -32.60 10.44
C THR A 236 37.90 -31.98 9.86
N THR A 237 37.78 -30.78 9.28
CA THR A 237 38.85 -30.04 8.62
C THR A 237 38.63 -28.52 8.72
N THR A 238 39.62 -27.70 8.35
CA THR A 238 39.55 -26.23 8.42
C THR A 238 39.62 -25.59 7.04
N ILE A 239 38.49 -25.07 6.58
CA ILE A 239 38.36 -24.37 5.29
C ILE A 239 38.60 -22.87 5.46
N ASP A 240 38.79 -22.17 4.34
CA ASP A 240 38.63 -20.72 4.26
C ASP A 240 37.16 -20.37 4.49
N ASN A 241 36.87 -19.29 5.21
CA ASN A 241 35.50 -18.95 5.60
C ASN A 241 34.72 -18.32 4.42
N PRO A 242 33.68 -18.96 3.87
CA PRO A 242 32.93 -18.41 2.73
C PRO A 242 32.01 -17.23 3.11
N LEU A 243 31.99 -16.83 4.39
CA LEU A 243 31.34 -15.60 4.87
C LEU A 243 32.33 -14.43 4.99
N TYR A 244 33.63 -14.65 4.82
CA TYR A 244 34.68 -13.63 4.96
C TYR A 244 34.81 -12.76 3.70
N LYS A 245 34.78 -13.37 2.52
CA LYS A 245 34.88 -12.71 1.21
C LYS A 245 34.26 -13.59 0.12
N TYR A 246 33.93 -13.00 -1.03
CA TYR A 246 33.83 -13.70 -2.30
C TYR A 246 35.11 -13.48 -3.13
N ASP A 247 35.41 -14.45 -3.99
CA ASP A 247 36.61 -14.52 -4.84
C ASP A 247 36.15 -14.67 -6.30
N PHE A 248 36.59 -13.76 -7.16
CA PHE A 248 36.29 -13.73 -8.59
C PHE A 248 37.29 -14.57 -9.43
N GLY A 249 38.30 -15.17 -8.80
CA GLY A 249 39.35 -15.97 -9.41
C GLY A 249 40.67 -15.20 -9.59
N ASN A 250 41.37 -15.42 -10.69
CA ASN A 250 42.72 -14.83 -10.88
C ASN A 250 42.72 -13.31 -11.12
N THR A 251 41.60 -12.72 -11.53
CA THR A 251 41.47 -11.31 -11.93
C THR A 251 40.03 -10.85 -11.78
N LEU A 252 39.79 -9.62 -11.28
CA LEU A 252 38.45 -9.03 -11.26
C LEU A 252 37.94 -8.86 -12.71
N PRO A 253 36.68 -9.25 -13.04
CA PRO A 253 36.13 -9.05 -14.36
C PRO A 253 35.98 -7.56 -14.71
N SER A 254 36.37 -7.17 -15.93
CA SER A 254 36.37 -5.78 -16.41
C SER A 254 35.02 -5.06 -16.30
N GLU A 255 33.94 -5.83 -16.43
CA GLU A 255 32.54 -5.43 -16.34
C GLU A 255 32.12 -5.00 -14.92
N MET A 256 32.92 -5.31 -13.90
CA MET A 256 32.70 -4.88 -12.51
C MET A 256 32.96 -3.38 -12.27
N GLY A 257 33.68 -2.69 -13.17
CA GLY A 257 33.70 -1.23 -13.20
C GLY A 257 34.82 -0.54 -12.39
N GLY A 258 34.44 0.52 -11.66
CA GLY A 258 35.35 1.57 -11.16
C GLY A 258 35.49 1.61 -9.63
N GLY A 259 36.44 2.43 -9.15
CA GLY A 259 36.83 2.51 -7.74
C GLY A 259 38.35 2.38 -7.53
N PRO A 260 38.85 2.45 -6.28
CA PRO A 260 40.29 2.37 -6.01
C PRO A 260 40.88 0.94 -5.99
N TRP A 261 40.07 -0.12 -5.99
CA TRP A 261 40.54 -1.50 -5.74
C TRP A 261 40.30 -2.50 -6.88
N ASN A 262 39.90 -2.04 -8.07
CA ASN A 262 39.38 -2.89 -9.17
C ASN A 262 40.41 -3.83 -9.80
N ASN A 263 41.68 -3.78 -9.35
CA ASN A 263 42.72 -4.75 -9.71
C ASN A 263 42.77 -5.95 -8.75
N PHE A 264 41.96 -5.96 -7.69
CA PHE A 264 41.93 -7.00 -6.67
C PHE A 264 40.74 -7.95 -6.93
N PRO A 265 40.95 -9.27 -7.07
CA PRO A 265 39.90 -10.21 -7.46
C PRO A 265 39.05 -10.70 -6.28
N GLU A 266 39.01 -9.98 -5.16
CA GLU A 266 38.33 -10.39 -3.93
C GLU A 266 37.48 -9.26 -3.37
N THR A 267 36.35 -9.57 -2.73
CA THR A 267 35.51 -8.56 -2.07
C THR A 267 36.19 -8.03 -0.80
N LEU A 268 36.36 -6.72 -0.72
CA LEU A 268 37.05 -6.04 0.39
C LEU A 268 36.11 -5.20 1.26
N ARG A 269 36.31 -5.25 2.57
CA ARG A 269 35.59 -4.49 3.61
C ARG A 269 36.54 -3.54 4.33
N ARG A 270 36.22 -2.24 4.37
CA ARG A 270 37.13 -1.16 4.84
C ARG A 270 38.60 -1.37 4.41
N PRO A 271 38.89 -1.55 3.11
CA PRO A 271 40.20 -1.95 2.63
C PRO A 271 41.36 -1.04 3.05
N VAL A 272 42.48 -1.66 3.43
CA VAL A 272 43.78 -1.02 3.64
C VAL A 272 44.79 -1.48 2.59
N ALA A 273 45.72 -0.62 2.21
CA ALA A 273 46.80 -0.94 1.28
C ALA A 273 48.00 -1.65 1.95
N ASN A 274 48.89 -2.24 1.14
CA ASN A 274 50.25 -2.65 1.49
C ASN A 274 50.39 -3.56 2.74
N PRO A 275 49.99 -4.86 2.66
CA PRO A 275 49.31 -5.51 1.55
C PRO A 275 47.80 -5.23 1.55
N THR A 276 47.20 -5.20 0.35
CA THR A 276 45.77 -5.01 0.15
C THR A 276 44.96 -6.10 0.84
N ARG A 277 44.09 -5.72 1.79
CA ARG A 277 43.19 -6.63 2.51
C ARG A 277 42.06 -5.87 3.21
N SER A 278 41.02 -6.60 3.62
CA SER A 278 39.95 -6.08 4.47
C SER A 278 40.47 -5.68 5.86
N ASN A 279 39.80 -4.71 6.50
CA ASN A 279 40.04 -4.32 7.88
C ASN A 279 38.81 -4.66 8.73
N ASN A 280 38.64 -5.95 9.06
CA ASN A 280 37.48 -6.41 9.82
C ASN A 280 37.51 -5.92 11.28
N ASN A 281 38.67 -5.51 11.77
CA ASN A 281 38.86 -4.92 13.10
C ASN A 281 38.32 -3.49 13.17
N GLU A 282 38.70 -2.62 12.23
CA GLU A 282 38.07 -1.29 12.11
C GLU A 282 36.57 -1.44 11.83
N MET A 283 36.16 -2.31 10.89
CA MET A 283 34.75 -2.52 10.59
C MET A 283 33.94 -2.85 11.86
N ASN A 284 34.44 -3.74 12.71
CA ASN A 284 33.80 -4.05 13.99
C ASN A 284 33.72 -2.84 14.93
N ALA A 285 34.81 -2.07 15.08
CA ALA A 285 34.83 -0.89 15.95
C ALA A 285 33.92 0.26 15.44
N ARG A 286 33.82 0.41 14.11
CA ARG A 286 32.87 1.33 13.46
C ARG A 286 31.43 0.91 13.78
N PHE A 287 31.08 -0.36 13.56
CA PHE A 287 29.74 -0.88 13.92
C PHE A 287 29.45 -0.73 15.43
N GLY A 288 30.43 -0.94 16.30
CA GLY A 288 30.33 -0.62 17.73
C GLY A 288 29.93 0.83 17.99
N SER A 289 30.66 1.78 17.39
CA SER A 289 30.42 3.22 17.55
C SER A 289 29.11 3.74 16.96
N VAL A 290 28.52 3.08 15.96
CA VAL A 290 27.20 3.46 15.42
C VAL A 290 26.04 2.67 16.02
N ARG A 291 26.29 1.61 16.81
CA ARG A 291 25.25 0.68 17.29
C ARG A 291 24.10 1.37 18.03
N ILE A 292 24.41 2.33 18.90
CA ILE A 292 23.39 3.06 19.68
C ILE A 292 22.50 3.90 18.75
N SER A 293 23.08 4.53 17.73
CA SER A 293 22.32 5.23 16.69
C SER A 293 21.47 4.26 15.86
N LEU A 294 22.02 3.12 15.43
CA LEU A 294 21.29 2.10 14.66
C LEU A 294 20.08 1.56 15.42
N ARG A 295 20.26 1.28 16.72
CA ARG A 295 19.19 0.90 17.66
C ARG A 295 18.11 1.97 17.74
N ASP A 296 18.51 3.23 17.98
CA ASP A 296 17.58 4.34 18.15
C ASP A 296 16.82 4.68 16.86
N ARG A 297 17.47 4.54 15.69
CA ARG A 297 16.86 4.72 14.37
C ARG A 297 15.77 3.67 14.13
N ILE A 298 16.04 2.39 14.42
CA ILE A 298 15.01 1.32 14.37
C ILE A 298 13.87 1.61 15.35
N PHE A 299 14.18 1.91 16.61
CA PHE A 299 13.17 2.07 17.65
C PHE A 299 12.26 3.29 17.37
N ALA A 300 12.85 4.40 16.92
CA ALA A 300 12.09 5.59 16.49
C ALA A 300 11.25 5.32 15.24
N LEU A 301 11.77 4.53 14.28
CA LEU A 301 11.03 4.14 13.09
C LEU A 301 9.76 3.34 13.44
N PHE A 302 9.86 2.31 14.30
CA PHE A 302 8.67 1.58 14.79
C PHE A 302 7.71 2.47 15.60
N SER A 303 8.24 3.41 16.38
CA SER A 303 7.46 4.34 17.22
C SER A 303 6.82 5.51 16.43
N SER A 304 7.14 5.65 15.15
CA SER A 304 6.69 6.77 14.29
C SER A 304 5.22 6.71 13.86
N LYS A 305 4.66 5.49 13.80
CA LYS A 305 3.36 5.18 13.17
C LYS A 305 3.25 5.53 11.67
N ALA A 306 4.38 5.75 10.99
CA ALA A 306 4.40 6.04 9.55
C ALA A 306 3.82 4.88 8.72
N ASN A 307 3.30 5.19 7.53
CA ASN A 307 2.80 4.18 6.60
C ASN A 307 3.96 3.33 6.05
N PHE A 308 3.74 2.03 5.79
CA PHE A 308 4.77 1.10 5.34
C PHE A 308 5.57 1.62 4.13
N GLY A 309 4.91 2.16 3.08
CA GLY A 309 5.62 2.75 1.93
C GLY A 309 6.53 3.93 2.28
N GLN A 310 6.15 4.77 3.24
CA GLN A 310 6.93 5.93 3.73
C GLN A 310 8.07 5.55 4.68
N ALA A 311 7.91 4.42 5.38
CA ALA A 311 8.94 3.81 6.23
C ALA A 311 9.91 2.93 5.41
N SER A 312 9.48 2.39 4.27
CA SER A 312 10.27 1.47 3.42
C SER A 312 11.43 2.17 2.71
N THR A 313 11.20 3.34 2.07
CA THR A 313 12.19 4.01 1.21
C THR A 313 12.64 5.38 1.71
N SER A 314 13.86 5.75 1.33
CA SER A 314 14.52 7.05 1.53
C SER A 314 14.03 8.17 0.61
N ALA A 315 13.31 7.83 -0.48
CA ALA A 315 12.91 8.76 -1.53
C ALA A 315 12.04 9.92 -1.03
N ILE A 316 12.46 11.16 -1.30
CA ILE A 316 11.73 12.34 -0.78
C ILE A 316 10.33 12.51 -1.40
N GLY A 317 10.14 12.15 -2.67
CA GLY A 317 8.82 12.22 -3.34
C GLY A 317 7.75 11.30 -2.73
N VAL A 318 8.15 10.20 -2.09
CA VAL A 318 7.24 9.32 -1.34
C VAL A 318 6.92 9.90 0.06
N ARG A 319 7.72 10.86 0.53
CA ARG A 319 7.74 11.41 1.89
C ARG A 319 7.35 12.90 1.91
N THR A 320 6.25 13.24 1.23
CA THR A 320 5.66 14.60 1.15
C THR A 320 5.20 15.13 2.52
N ASP A 321 4.88 16.42 2.64
CA ASP A 321 4.56 17.07 3.93
C ASP A 321 3.34 16.48 4.68
N LEU A 322 2.45 15.77 3.97
CA LEU A 322 1.36 14.99 4.57
C LEU A 322 1.84 13.73 5.34
N SER A 323 3.13 13.39 5.29
CA SER A 323 3.74 12.24 5.99
C SER A 323 3.93 12.44 7.50
N GLY A 324 3.82 13.68 7.99
CA GLY A 324 3.64 13.98 9.42
C GLY A 324 4.75 13.53 10.38
N SER A 325 5.93 13.13 9.89
CA SER A 325 7.01 12.64 10.76
C SER A 325 8.41 12.83 10.15
N GLY A 326 9.25 13.63 10.81
CA GLY A 326 10.69 13.77 10.54
C GLY A 326 11.50 12.58 11.04
N VAL A 327 11.00 11.36 10.80
CA VAL A 327 11.65 10.10 11.16
C VAL A 327 12.40 9.51 9.98
N ASP A 328 13.19 8.49 10.27
CA ASP A 328 14.05 7.82 9.30
C ASP A 328 13.29 6.83 8.39
N SER A 329 13.98 6.17 7.47
CA SER A 329 13.43 5.06 6.68
C SER A 329 14.32 3.82 6.72
N ILE A 330 13.74 2.63 6.52
CA ILE A 330 14.42 1.33 6.51
C ILE A 330 15.54 1.33 5.46
N GLU A 331 15.30 1.88 4.26
CA GLU A 331 16.35 2.06 3.24
C GLU A 331 17.50 2.96 3.74
N SER A 332 17.21 4.08 4.39
CA SER A 332 18.26 4.98 4.89
C SER A 332 19.04 4.42 6.09
N VAL A 333 18.48 3.47 6.85
CA VAL A 333 19.26 2.66 7.82
C VAL A 333 20.08 1.60 7.09
N HIS A 334 19.55 0.96 6.05
CA HIS A 334 20.28 0.03 5.17
C HIS A 334 21.53 0.70 4.56
N ASP A 335 21.37 1.90 4.01
CA ASP A 335 22.45 2.65 3.36
C ASP A 335 23.65 2.88 4.31
N VAL A 336 23.42 3.14 5.61
CA VAL A 336 24.54 3.32 6.55
C VAL A 336 25.26 2.02 6.89
N ILE A 337 24.61 0.85 6.79
CA ILE A 337 25.30 -0.45 6.98
C ILE A 337 26.26 -0.69 5.80
N HIS A 338 25.80 -0.40 4.57
CA HIS A 338 26.63 -0.44 3.37
C HIS A 338 27.86 0.47 3.49
N ASN A 339 27.65 1.75 3.83
CA ASN A 339 28.75 2.69 4.04
C ASN A 339 29.70 2.24 5.16
N THR A 340 29.18 1.74 6.28
CA THR A 340 30.01 1.34 7.44
C THR A 340 30.88 0.12 7.10
N ALA A 341 30.34 -0.89 6.42
CA ALA A 341 31.04 -2.11 6.05
C ALA A 341 32.02 -1.93 4.88
N GLY A 342 31.63 -1.21 3.83
CA GLY A 342 32.51 -0.90 2.71
C GLY A 342 33.59 0.11 3.08
N GLY A 343 33.19 1.12 3.86
CA GLY A 343 34.01 2.19 4.38
C GLY A 343 34.40 3.24 3.35
N GLU A 344 34.73 4.42 3.86
CA GLU A 344 35.20 5.61 3.16
C GLU A 344 36.53 5.37 2.41
N SER A 345 37.14 4.18 2.58
CA SER A 345 38.22 3.62 1.76
C SER A 345 37.77 3.00 0.43
N GLY A 346 36.46 2.82 0.20
CA GLY A 346 35.89 2.28 -1.05
C GLY A 346 35.81 0.76 -1.16
N GLY A 347 35.44 0.05 -0.09
CA GLY A 347 35.19 -1.40 -0.14
C GLY A 347 33.95 -1.79 -0.97
N HIS A 348 33.74 -3.08 -1.23
CA HIS A 348 32.67 -3.52 -2.16
C HIS A 348 31.26 -3.13 -1.69
N MET A 349 30.98 -3.21 -0.38
CA MET A 349 29.71 -2.75 0.20
C MET A 349 29.46 -1.24 0.06
N TYR A 350 30.49 -0.43 -0.22
CA TYR A 350 30.40 1.04 -0.42
C TYR A 350 29.81 1.42 -1.78
N TYR A 351 29.75 0.48 -2.73
CA TYR A 351 29.28 0.69 -4.09
C TYR A 351 28.05 -0.17 -4.35
N LEU A 352 26.89 0.49 -4.51
CA LEU A 352 25.60 -0.15 -4.78
C LEU A 352 25.65 -1.17 -5.93
N ASP A 353 26.44 -0.89 -6.96
CA ASP A 353 26.54 -1.73 -8.16
C ASP A 353 27.24 -3.08 -7.94
N VAL A 354 28.05 -3.26 -6.89
CA VAL A 354 28.82 -4.51 -6.64
C VAL A 354 28.68 -5.06 -5.22
N SER A 355 27.94 -4.37 -4.35
CA SER A 355 27.78 -4.76 -2.94
C SER A 355 27.27 -6.20 -2.73
N ALA A 356 26.41 -6.69 -3.63
CA ALA A 356 25.81 -8.03 -3.54
C ALA A 356 26.81 -9.19 -3.62
N PHE A 357 28.03 -8.96 -4.13
CA PHE A 357 29.07 -9.99 -4.13
C PHE A 357 29.67 -10.24 -2.75
N ASP A 358 29.65 -9.28 -1.81
CA ASP A 358 30.18 -9.53 -0.47
C ASP A 358 29.18 -10.40 0.35
N PRO A 359 29.60 -11.54 0.93
CA PRO A 359 28.69 -12.40 1.71
C PRO A 359 27.95 -11.70 2.86
N ILE A 360 28.46 -10.56 3.37
CA ILE A 360 27.78 -9.76 4.41
C ILE A 360 26.49 -9.09 3.91
N PHE A 361 26.37 -8.85 2.59
CA PHE A 361 25.17 -8.29 1.95
C PHE A 361 23.93 -9.12 2.27
N TRP A 362 24.04 -10.44 2.14
CA TRP A 362 22.93 -11.37 2.32
C TRP A 362 22.47 -11.45 3.78
N LEU A 363 23.43 -11.43 4.72
CA LEU A 363 23.15 -11.35 6.15
C LEU A 363 22.49 -10.02 6.56
N HIS A 364 22.92 -8.92 5.92
CA HIS A 364 22.36 -7.58 6.12
C HIS A 364 20.93 -7.48 5.57
N HIS A 365 20.72 -7.81 4.29
CA HIS A 365 19.42 -7.73 3.61
C HIS A 365 18.38 -8.66 4.25
N THR A 366 18.79 -9.81 4.80
CA THR A 366 17.88 -10.68 5.57
C THR A 366 17.43 -10.03 6.88
N ASN A 367 18.24 -9.16 7.50
CA ASN A 367 17.78 -8.34 8.63
C ASN A 367 16.90 -7.14 8.18
N VAL A 368 17.16 -6.58 7.00
CA VAL A 368 16.28 -5.54 6.41
C VAL A 368 14.89 -6.10 6.13
N ASP A 369 14.78 -7.30 5.56
CA ASP A 369 13.50 -8.00 5.37
C ASP A 369 12.83 -8.38 6.70
N ARG A 370 13.61 -8.78 7.72
CA ARG A 370 13.08 -8.98 9.08
C ARG A 370 12.43 -7.70 9.64
N ILE A 371 13.11 -6.56 9.54
CA ILE A 371 12.58 -5.26 9.98
C ILE A 371 11.32 -4.90 9.19
N LEU A 372 11.30 -5.11 7.87
CA LEU A 372 10.10 -4.93 7.02
C LEU A 372 8.94 -5.84 7.45
N ALA A 373 9.20 -7.13 7.71
CA ALA A 373 8.20 -8.09 8.15
C ALA A 373 7.61 -7.73 9.52
N MET A 374 8.45 -7.31 10.47
CA MET A 374 8.01 -6.77 11.77
C MET A 374 7.18 -5.49 11.57
N TYR A 375 7.58 -4.59 10.66
CA TYR A 375 6.86 -3.33 10.40
C TYR A 375 5.47 -3.57 9.79
N GLN A 376 5.29 -4.60 8.97
CA GLN A 376 3.96 -5.01 8.50
C GLN A 376 3.03 -5.46 9.62
N VAL A 377 3.55 -6.09 10.69
CA VAL A 377 2.73 -6.52 11.84
C VAL A 377 2.40 -5.33 12.76
N VAL A 378 3.30 -4.34 12.86
CA VAL A 378 3.08 -3.10 13.63
C VAL A 378 2.17 -2.11 12.88
N SER A 379 2.23 -2.05 11.54
CA SER A 379 1.44 -1.13 10.69
C SER A 379 0.59 -1.87 9.63
N PRO A 380 -0.29 -2.81 10.03
CA PRO A 380 -0.95 -3.78 9.11
C PRO A 380 -1.95 -3.15 8.13
N ASN A 381 -2.44 -1.95 8.46
CA ASN A 381 -3.38 -1.16 7.65
C ASN A 381 -2.68 -0.32 6.56
N SER A 382 -1.40 -0.60 6.27
CA SER A 382 -0.62 0.06 5.22
C SER A 382 0.28 -0.94 4.49
N TYR A 383 0.67 -0.62 3.26
CA TYR A 383 1.64 -1.42 2.50
C TYR A 383 2.40 -0.51 1.51
N ILE A 384 2.87 -1.08 0.39
CA ILE A 384 3.51 -0.36 -0.71
C ILE A 384 2.64 0.82 -1.18
N SER A 385 3.23 2.00 -1.24
CA SER A 385 2.62 3.21 -1.82
C SER A 385 2.82 3.26 -3.34
N ASN A 386 2.06 4.09 -4.03
CA ASN A 386 2.34 4.42 -5.43
C ASN A 386 3.52 5.39 -5.52
N GLY A 387 4.32 5.30 -6.58
CA GLY A 387 5.46 6.16 -6.83
C GLY A 387 6.08 5.87 -8.19
N ASN A 388 6.78 6.83 -8.79
CA ASN A 388 7.35 6.66 -10.12
C ASN A 388 8.80 6.15 -10.06
N VAL A 389 9.30 5.62 -11.17
CA VAL A 389 10.71 5.23 -11.33
C VAL A 389 11.55 6.49 -11.49
N ILE A 390 12.34 6.84 -10.47
CA ILE A 390 13.06 8.13 -10.43
C ILE A 390 14.43 8.15 -11.11
N ARG A 391 14.95 7.01 -11.58
CA ARG A 391 16.14 6.91 -12.45
C ARG A 391 16.00 5.74 -13.44
N PRO A 392 16.71 5.72 -14.58
CA PRO A 392 16.72 4.55 -15.47
C PRO A 392 17.24 3.27 -14.77
N MET A 393 16.66 2.12 -15.11
CA MET A 393 16.97 0.79 -14.52
C MET A 393 16.97 -0.31 -15.59
N ALA A 394 17.54 -1.48 -15.29
CA ALA A 394 17.63 -2.62 -16.22
C ALA A 394 16.29 -2.96 -16.93
N GLN A 395 15.19 -2.78 -16.20
CA GLN A 395 13.84 -3.18 -16.56
C GLN A 395 12.84 -2.03 -16.77
N TRP A 396 13.19 -0.79 -16.41
CA TRP A 396 12.28 0.37 -16.42
C TRP A 396 12.97 1.68 -16.83
N ASN A 397 12.21 2.56 -17.46
CA ASN A 397 12.60 3.93 -17.74
C ASN A 397 12.17 4.90 -16.63
N GLN A 398 12.85 6.05 -16.56
CA GLN A 398 12.48 7.14 -15.66
C GLN A 398 11.06 7.66 -15.97
N GLY A 399 10.30 7.98 -14.92
CA GLY A 399 8.94 8.51 -14.99
C GLY A 399 7.83 7.44 -15.05
N GLU A 400 8.15 6.16 -15.27
CA GLU A 400 7.11 5.12 -15.25
C GLU A 400 6.48 4.95 -13.86
N PRO A 401 5.15 4.91 -13.72
CA PRO A 401 4.49 4.66 -12.44
C PRO A 401 4.72 3.23 -11.95
N LYS A 402 4.75 3.05 -10.62
CA LYS A 402 4.82 1.77 -9.91
C LYS A 402 3.89 1.76 -8.68
N ASN A 403 3.42 0.56 -8.35
CA ASN A 403 2.45 0.28 -7.29
C ASN A 403 2.63 -1.17 -6.76
N ALA A 404 1.78 -1.60 -5.82
CA ALA A 404 1.84 -2.93 -5.24
C ALA A 404 1.73 -4.10 -6.25
N TYR A 405 1.08 -3.88 -7.40
CA TYR A 405 0.85 -4.88 -8.46
C TYR A 405 1.95 -4.90 -9.53
N SER A 406 2.93 -4.00 -9.46
CA SER A 406 4.00 -3.92 -10.45
C SER A 406 4.91 -5.17 -10.43
N PRO A 407 5.26 -5.75 -11.59
CA PRO A 407 6.17 -6.90 -11.71
C PRO A 407 7.55 -6.67 -11.08
N LEU A 408 7.91 -7.48 -10.09
CA LEU A 408 9.21 -7.54 -9.42
C LEU A 408 10.23 -8.29 -10.30
N LYS A 409 10.51 -7.73 -11.48
CA LYS A 409 11.46 -8.25 -12.47
C LYS A 409 12.89 -8.33 -11.88
N PRO A 410 13.67 -9.40 -12.15
CA PRO A 410 13.40 -10.49 -13.09
C PRO A 410 12.77 -11.75 -12.46
N PHE A 411 12.16 -11.66 -11.27
CA PHE A 411 11.81 -12.83 -10.47
C PHE A 411 10.47 -13.47 -10.86
N THR A 412 10.53 -14.66 -11.47
CA THR A 412 9.34 -15.43 -11.89
C THR A 412 8.86 -16.39 -10.79
N LYS A 413 7.55 -16.36 -10.50
CA LYS A 413 6.89 -17.19 -9.46
C LYS A 413 6.46 -18.57 -9.95
N ASP A 414 6.46 -18.79 -11.26
CA ASP A 414 6.12 -20.06 -11.88
C ASP A 414 6.93 -20.32 -13.16
N ILE A 415 6.82 -21.55 -13.68
CA ILE A 415 7.49 -21.98 -14.91
C ILE A 415 6.89 -21.37 -16.20
N SER A 416 5.74 -20.71 -16.10
CA SER A 416 5.07 -20.03 -17.22
C SER A 416 5.69 -18.65 -17.49
N GLY A 417 6.41 -18.09 -16.51
CA GLY A 417 7.10 -16.81 -16.63
C GLY A 417 6.36 -15.64 -16.00
N ASN A 418 5.34 -15.90 -15.20
CA ASN A 418 4.67 -14.85 -14.44
C ASN A 418 5.62 -14.29 -13.38
N TYR A 419 5.81 -12.97 -13.34
CA TYR A 419 6.61 -12.33 -12.30
C TYR A 419 5.89 -12.32 -10.94
N PHE A 420 6.66 -12.24 -9.86
CA PHE A 420 6.15 -11.80 -8.56
C PHE A 420 5.65 -10.35 -8.64
N THR A 421 4.62 -10.03 -7.87
CA THR A 421 4.22 -8.66 -7.52
C THR A 421 4.52 -8.41 -6.03
N SER A 422 4.41 -7.16 -5.58
CA SER A 422 4.54 -6.89 -4.13
C SER A 422 3.40 -7.51 -3.32
N VAL A 423 2.23 -7.72 -3.92
CA VAL A 423 1.09 -8.40 -3.26
C VAL A 423 1.39 -9.88 -3.04
N ASP A 424 1.97 -10.56 -4.05
CA ASP A 424 2.36 -11.98 -3.92
C ASP A 424 3.30 -12.19 -2.72
N VAL A 425 4.30 -11.33 -2.53
CA VAL A 425 5.30 -11.44 -1.44
C VAL A 425 4.95 -10.66 -0.16
N LYS A 426 3.67 -10.33 0.05
CA LYS A 426 3.21 -9.64 1.27
C LYS A 426 3.38 -10.50 2.53
N GLU A 427 3.27 -11.82 2.41
CA GLU A 427 3.51 -12.79 3.49
C GLU A 427 4.80 -13.58 3.22
N THR A 428 5.79 -13.47 4.10
CA THR A 428 7.05 -14.22 4.08
C THR A 428 6.90 -15.74 3.89
N ARG A 429 5.84 -16.34 4.46
CA ARG A 429 5.59 -17.79 4.41
C ARG A 429 5.30 -18.32 3.00
N VAL A 430 4.90 -17.48 2.04
CA VAL A 430 4.77 -17.87 0.61
C VAL A 430 6.11 -18.24 -0.04
N LEU A 431 7.23 -17.88 0.59
CA LEU A 431 8.60 -18.22 0.18
C LEU A 431 9.24 -19.24 1.15
N GLY A 432 8.43 -19.84 2.03
CA GLY A 432 8.85 -20.94 2.90
C GLY A 432 9.58 -20.54 4.18
N TYR A 433 9.67 -19.24 4.52
CA TYR A 433 10.31 -18.75 5.75
C TYR A 433 9.39 -17.87 6.61
N HIS A 434 9.86 -17.50 7.80
CA HIS A 434 9.31 -16.45 8.66
C HIS A 434 10.42 -15.96 9.62
N TYR A 435 10.11 -15.07 10.57
CA TYR A 435 11.03 -14.64 11.61
C TYR A 435 10.50 -14.98 13.02
N PRO A 436 11.37 -15.22 14.03
CA PRO A 436 10.94 -15.51 15.40
C PRO A 436 10.04 -14.44 16.02
N GLU A 437 10.27 -13.17 15.67
CA GLU A 437 9.54 -12.01 16.19
C GLU A 437 8.12 -11.87 15.59
N THR A 438 7.84 -12.57 14.49
CA THR A 438 6.57 -12.53 13.76
C THR A 438 5.91 -13.90 13.62
N SER A 439 6.37 -14.93 14.36
CA SER A 439 5.91 -16.31 14.18
C SER A 439 4.40 -16.47 14.32
N ASP A 440 3.82 -15.76 15.28
CA ASP A 440 2.41 -15.84 15.67
C ASP A 440 1.57 -14.76 14.97
N ARG A 441 2.22 -13.94 14.11
CA ARG A 441 1.64 -12.77 13.40
C ARG A 441 0.98 -11.75 14.34
N SER A 442 1.41 -11.70 15.60
CA SER A 442 0.78 -10.89 16.66
C SER A 442 1.50 -9.56 16.88
N TYR A 443 0.72 -8.47 16.96
CA TYR A 443 1.22 -7.14 17.35
C TYR A 443 1.96 -7.19 18.68
N THR A 444 1.36 -7.81 19.70
CA THR A 444 1.95 -7.93 21.05
C THR A 444 3.25 -8.74 21.06
N GLN A 445 3.36 -9.79 20.25
CA GLN A 445 4.63 -10.52 20.09
C GLN A 445 5.71 -9.61 19.51
N THR A 446 5.38 -8.93 18.41
CA THR A 446 6.33 -8.11 17.66
C THR A 446 6.78 -6.90 18.47
N VAL A 447 5.86 -6.22 19.18
CA VAL A 447 6.19 -5.07 20.03
C VAL A 447 7.01 -5.47 21.26
N ARG A 448 6.72 -6.60 21.91
CA ARG A 448 7.59 -7.12 22.98
C ARG A 448 9.01 -7.37 22.49
N ALA A 449 9.17 -7.94 21.28
CA ALA A 449 10.49 -8.14 20.68
C ALA A 449 11.20 -6.81 20.37
N ILE A 450 10.48 -5.80 19.84
CA ILE A 450 11.03 -4.45 19.59
C ILE A 450 11.48 -3.78 20.90
N ASN A 451 10.63 -3.81 21.93
CA ASN A 451 10.94 -3.26 23.26
C ASN A 451 12.11 -3.99 23.94
N GLN A 452 12.24 -5.31 23.75
CA GLN A 452 13.35 -6.11 24.29
C GLN A 452 14.68 -5.88 23.57
N LEU A 453 14.67 -5.74 22.23
CA LEU A 453 15.88 -5.66 21.41
C LEU A 453 16.41 -4.23 21.23
N TYR A 454 15.50 -3.27 21.05
CA TYR A 454 15.84 -1.90 20.67
C TYR A 454 15.33 -0.84 21.66
N GLY A 455 14.41 -1.20 22.55
CA GLY A 455 13.96 -0.33 23.63
C GLY A 455 15.07 0.00 24.63
N ALA A 456 14.94 1.14 25.31
CA ALA A 456 15.92 1.59 26.29
C ALA A 456 15.90 0.82 27.63
N GLY A 457 14.93 -0.09 27.83
CA GLY A 457 14.77 -0.89 29.05
C GLY A 457 14.40 -0.05 30.29
N VAL A 458 14.38 -0.67 31.48
CA VAL A 458 14.05 0.02 32.75
C VAL A 458 15.28 0.75 33.33
N ARG A 459 16.03 1.47 32.48
CA ARG A 459 17.23 2.22 32.88
C ARG A 459 16.85 3.48 33.65
N SER A 460 17.31 3.58 34.89
CA SER A 460 17.22 4.79 35.71
C SER A 460 18.57 5.52 35.67
N MET A 461 18.59 6.77 35.21
CA MET A 461 19.81 7.57 35.15
C MET A 461 19.88 8.60 36.29
N SER A 462 20.98 8.63 37.01
CA SER A 462 21.36 9.68 37.97
C SER A 462 22.69 10.35 37.58
N LYS A 463 23.03 11.45 38.27
CA LYS A 463 24.32 12.16 38.16
C LYS A 463 25.57 11.35 38.56
N ARG A 464 25.44 10.05 38.83
CA ARG A 464 26.53 9.15 39.24
C ARG A 464 26.55 7.81 38.50
N ASP A 465 25.57 7.52 37.64
CA ASP A 465 25.51 6.22 36.96
C ASP A 465 26.43 6.18 35.73
N SER A 466 27.02 5.01 35.50
CA SER A 466 27.96 4.74 34.40
C SER A 466 27.29 4.01 33.23
N ASP A 467 26.02 4.32 32.94
CA ASP A 467 25.20 3.71 31.88
C ASP A 467 25.58 4.24 30.47
N VAL A 468 26.85 4.05 30.13
CA VAL A 468 27.46 4.37 28.84
C VAL A 468 27.91 3.11 28.10
N SER A 469 28.05 3.20 26.79
CA SER A 469 28.67 2.18 25.94
C SER A 469 30.19 2.07 26.19
N GLU A 470 30.82 1.07 25.57
CA GLU A 470 32.28 0.94 25.50
C GLU A 470 32.97 2.18 24.88
N THR A 471 32.24 2.92 24.03
CA THR A 471 32.66 4.18 23.39
C THR A 471 32.30 5.44 24.20
N GLY A 472 31.74 5.30 25.40
CA GLY A 472 31.33 6.42 26.26
C GLY A 472 30.00 7.09 25.88
N GLN A 473 29.27 6.56 24.89
CA GLN A 473 27.97 7.08 24.46
C GLN A 473 26.86 6.66 25.44
N TYR A 474 25.92 7.56 25.73
CA TYR A 474 24.82 7.25 26.64
C TYR A 474 23.85 6.22 26.07
N LEU A 475 23.53 5.18 26.86
CA LEU A 475 22.63 4.11 26.45
C LEU A 475 21.15 4.53 26.40
N GLY A 476 20.81 5.72 26.89
CA GLY A 476 19.45 6.26 26.90
C GLY A 476 18.50 5.57 27.90
N ARG A 477 17.29 6.11 28.00
CA ARG A 477 16.20 5.64 28.89
C ARG A 477 14.83 5.84 28.22
N PRO A 478 13.75 5.27 28.78
CA PRO A 478 12.40 5.58 28.34
C PRO A 478 12.11 7.09 28.38
N ILE A 479 11.40 7.54 27.34
CA ILE A 479 10.85 8.90 27.22
C ILE A 479 9.79 9.10 28.32
N LYS A 480 9.74 10.30 28.89
CA LYS A 480 8.73 10.71 29.89
C LYS A 480 7.69 11.64 29.26
N GLU A 481 6.51 11.71 29.88
CA GLU A 481 5.49 12.70 29.49
C GLU A 481 6.07 14.12 29.57
N GLY A 482 5.86 14.91 28.51
CA GLY A 482 6.41 16.26 28.37
C GLY A 482 7.76 16.37 27.65
N GLU A 483 8.47 15.25 27.40
CA GLU A 483 9.76 15.28 26.69
C GLU A 483 9.60 15.31 25.16
N TYR A 484 10.60 15.86 24.47
CA TYR A 484 10.64 15.90 23.01
C TYR A 484 11.64 14.88 22.46
N HIS A 485 11.25 14.20 21.39
CA HIS A 485 12.17 13.44 20.56
C HIS A 485 12.83 14.41 19.57
N THR A 486 14.16 14.36 19.48
CA THR A 486 14.97 15.27 18.66
C THR A 486 15.85 14.49 17.70
N ILE A 487 15.91 14.95 16.45
CA ILE A 487 16.62 14.32 15.33
C ILE A 487 17.45 15.34 14.54
N LEU A 488 18.60 14.90 14.03
CA LEU A 488 19.30 15.53 12.92
C LEU A 488 18.66 15.02 11.62
N ASN A 489 18.05 15.93 10.85
CA ASN A 489 17.44 15.67 9.56
C ASN A 489 18.48 15.85 8.46
N VAL A 490 18.70 14.82 7.63
CA VAL A 490 19.59 14.88 6.46
C VAL A 490 18.78 14.71 5.18
N ILE A 491 18.96 15.63 4.24
CA ILE A 491 18.42 15.56 2.87
C ILE A 491 19.59 15.60 1.90
N ALA A 492 19.64 14.68 0.93
CA ALA A 492 20.84 14.43 0.14
C ALA A 492 20.54 13.81 -1.24
N ASP A 493 21.38 14.09 -2.24
CA ASP A 493 21.33 13.45 -3.56
C ASP A 493 22.13 12.14 -3.56
N LYS A 494 21.43 11.00 -3.73
CA LYS A 494 22.00 9.65 -3.61
C LYS A 494 23.11 9.34 -4.61
N TYR A 495 23.23 10.11 -5.70
CA TYR A 495 24.26 9.91 -6.73
C TYR A 495 25.09 11.16 -7.02
N ALA A 496 25.26 12.06 -6.03
CA ALA A 496 26.10 13.25 -6.18
C ALA A 496 27.58 12.95 -6.48
N LEU A 497 28.10 11.80 -6.04
CA LEU A 497 29.52 11.44 -6.10
C LEU A 497 29.77 10.05 -6.71
N GLU A 498 31.04 9.76 -7.00
CA GLU A 498 31.52 8.41 -7.34
C GLU A 498 31.60 7.56 -6.07
N GLY A 499 30.61 6.69 -5.88
CA GLY A 499 30.41 5.94 -4.65
C GLY A 499 29.63 6.71 -3.59
N SER A 500 29.55 6.11 -2.41
CA SER A 500 28.79 6.62 -1.26
C SER A 500 29.42 7.85 -0.61
N TYR A 501 28.71 8.44 0.36
CA TYR A 501 29.28 9.38 1.34
C TYR A 501 28.48 9.36 2.66
N THR A 502 29.11 9.77 3.76
CA THR A 502 28.60 9.58 5.13
C THR A 502 28.60 10.91 5.90
N VAL A 503 27.51 11.21 6.60
CA VAL A 503 27.42 12.32 7.57
C VAL A 503 27.60 11.76 8.98
N HIS A 504 28.66 12.18 9.67
CA HIS A 504 28.98 11.80 11.05
C HIS A 504 28.61 12.93 12.01
N CYS A 505 27.87 12.64 13.08
CA CYS A 505 27.34 13.63 14.02
C CYS A 505 27.95 13.51 15.43
N PHE A 506 28.22 14.66 16.06
CA PHE A 506 28.78 14.77 17.41
C PHE A 506 27.99 15.80 18.23
N VAL A 507 27.78 15.55 19.53
CA VAL A 507 27.08 16.46 20.45
C VAL A 507 27.82 16.57 21.79
N GLY A 508 28.53 17.67 22.01
CA GLY A 508 29.24 17.94 23.26
C GLY A 508 30.32 19.00 23.15
N LYS A 509 31.20 19.05 24.16
CA LYS A 509 32.39 19.92 24.14
C LYS A 509 33.42 19.35 23.15
N PRO A 510 33.97 20.15 22.22
CA PRO A 510 34.95 19.64 21.27
C PRO A 510 36.23 19.13 21.95
N GLY A 511 36.64 17.91 21.58
CA GLY A 511 38.00 17.42 21.80
C GLY A 511 38.97 17.95 20.74
N ASN A 512 40.27 17.67 20.89
CA ASN A 512 41.29 18.03 19.90
C ASN A 512 41.04 17.42 18.49
N SER A 513 40.17 16.42 18.40
CA SER A 513 39.69 15.68 17.22
C SER A 513 38.49 16.31 16.51
N THR A 514 37.77 17.24 17.15
CA THR A 514 36.41 17.65 16.75
C THR A 514 36.19 19.16 16.71
N SER A 515 37.25 19.97 16.66
CA SER A 515 37.13 21.42 16.40
C SER A 515 36.46 21.67 15.05
N ASN A 516 35.44 22.54 15.00
CA ASN A 516 34.60 22.80 13.83
C ASN A 516 35.40 22.86 12.52
N SER A 517 35.27 21.81 11.70
CA SER A 517 35.79 21.76 10.34
C SER A 517 34.66 21.39 9.39
N SER A 518 34.60 22.21 8.36
CA SER A 518 33.99 21.99 7.06
C SER A 518 34.91 22.69 6.05
N ALA A 519 36.23 22.50 6.26
CA ALA A 519 37.31 23.47 6.07
C ALA A 519 37.12 24.82 6.85
N PRO A 520 38.20 25.58 7.18
CA PRO A 520 39.59 25.38 6.80
C PRO A 520 40.57 25.14 7.98
N TYR A 521 41.21 23.96 7.97
CA TYR A 521 42.63 23.83 8.32
C TYR A 521 43.37 23.26 7.10
N PRO A 522 44.63 23.64 6.84
CA PRO A 522 45.38 23.08 5.71
C PRO A 522 45.61 21.57 5.90
N VAL A 523 45.28 20.80 4.87
CA VAL A 523 45.31 19.32 4.80
C VAL A 523 46.73 18.72 4.97
N ALA A 524 47.74 19.55 5.25
CA ALA A 524 49.12 19.16 5.52
C ALA A 524 49.40 18.76 6.98
N ASN A 525 48.59 19.21 7.95
CA ASN A 525 48.90 19.08 9.38
C ASN A 525 47.86 18.31 10.23
N SER A 526 46.83 17.71 9.62
CA SER A 526 46.02 16.72 10.34
C SER A 526 46.79 15.40 10.44
N THR A 527 47.31 15.06 11.62
CA THR A 527 47.98 13.77 11.86
C THR A 527 47.01 12.59 11.89
N THR A 528 45.69 12.83 11.89
CA THR A 528 44.67 11.82 11.58
C THR A 528 44.22 12.01 10.13
N SER A 529 44.70 11.12 9.26
CA SER A 529 44.46 11.17 7.81
C SER A 529 43.06 10.63 7.46
N ALA A 530 42.02 11.45 7.65
CA ALA A 530 40.70 11.19 7.06
C ALA A 530 40.73 11.28 5.51
N SER A 531 41.76 11.93 4.96
CA SER A 531 42.08 12.00 3.53
C SER A 531 43.26 11.08 3.18
N SER A 532 42.96 9.93 2.57
CA SER A 532 43.75 9.22 1.53
C SER A 532 43.67 7.69 1.66
N PRO A 533 43.25 6.94 0.61
CA PRO A 533 43.42 5.48 0.56
C PRO A 533 44.89 5.05 0.44
N TYR A 534 45.83 6.00 0.38
CA TYR A 534 47.28 5.80 0.36
C TYR A 534 47.97 6.17 1.68
N SER A 535 47.25 6.19 2.82
CA SER A 535 47.89 6.45 4.12
C SER A 535 49.00 5.43 4.39
N THR A 536 50.25 5.91 4.47
CA THR A 536 51.47 5.08 4.48
C THR A 536 51.79 4.49 5.86
N GLY A 537 50.83 4.49 6.78
CA GLY A 537 50.94 3.86 8.09
C GLY A 537 51.14 2.34 7.96
N THR A 538 52.37 1.88 8.10
CA THR A 538 52.70 0.45 8.11
C THR A 538 52.04 -0.23 9.29
N SER A 539 50.88 -0.87 9.07
CA SER A 539 50.26 -1.76 10.05
C SER A 539 51.29 -2.80 10.47
N SER A 540 51.67 -2.81 11.76
CA SER A 540 52.81 -3.62 12.22
C SER A 540 52.57 -5.11 11.93
N TYR A 541 53.57 -5.75 11.33
CA TYR A 541 53.46 -7.10 10.78
C TYR A 541 53.51 -8.16 11.88
N GLY A 542 52.36 -8.42 12.52
CA GLY A 542 52.11 -9.67 13.21
C GLY A 542 51.95 -10.83 12.23
N ASN A 543 51.93 -12.07 12.72
CA ASN A 543 51.69 -13.25 11.87
C ASN A 543 50.20 -13.45 11.51
N ASP A 544 49.36 -12.47 11.82
CA ASP A 544 47.90 -12.51 11.70
C ASP A 544 47.44 -11.92 10.36
N THR A 545 46.42 -12.52 9.74
CA THR A 545 45.96 -12.17 8.39
C THR A 545 45.18 -10.84 8.29
N GLU A 546 44.90 -10.20 9.42
CA GLU A 546 44.05 -9.01 9.51
C GLU A 546 44.82 -7.68 9.38
N ALA A 547 44.08 -6.58 9.35
CA ALA A 547 44.64 -5.25 9.55
C ALA A 547 44.73 -4.91 11.06
N ALA A 548 45.84 -4.28 11.45
CA ALA A 548 45.94 -3.66 12.77
C ALA A 548 45.10 -2.38 12.78
N TYR A 549 44.22 -2.24 13.78
CA TYR A 549 43.34 -1.10 13.97
C TYR A 549 43.80 -0.29 15.19
N ASP A 550 43.96 1.02 15.03
CA ASP A 550 44.31 1.95 16.10
C ASP A 550 43.12 2.89 16.42
N PRO A 551 42.37 2.64 17.52
CA PRO A 551 41.22 3.46 17.87
C PRO A 551 41.59 4.90 18.24
N SER A 552 42.86 5.22 18.54
CA SER A 552 43.27 6.61 18.82
C SER A 552 43.26 7.51 17.58
N THR A 553 43.30 6.90 16.39
CA THR A 553 43.15 7.61 15.10
C THR A 553 41.70 7.74 14.63
N ASP A 554 40.78 7.02 15.28
CA ASP A 554 39.39 6.88 14.87
C ASP A 554 38.48 7.87 15.61
N TYR A 555 38.09 8.94 14.91
CA TYR A 555 37.17 9.96 15.43
C TYR A 555 35.77 9.44 15.81
N THR A 556 35.34 8.25 15.35
CA THR A 556 34.05 7.66 15.79
C THR A 556 34.13 6.99 17.16
N GLN A 557 35.32 6.83 17.73
CA GLN A 557 35.50 6.41 19.13
C GLN A 557 35.49 7.59 20.12
N ASP A 558 35.24 8.81 19.64
CA ASP A 558 35.10 10.01 20.48
C ASP A 558 33.78 9.95 21.29
N PRO A 559 33.79 10.15 22.63
CA PRO A 559 32.57 10.08 23.45
C PRO A 559 31.48 11.12 23.11
N SER A 560 31.79 12.12 22.29
CA SER A 560 30.79 13.06 21.75
C SER A 560 30.07 12.52 20.49
N TYR A 561 30.58 11.47 19.84
CA TYR A 561 30.00 10.90 18.63
C TYR A 561 28.62 10.30 18.89
N VAL A 562 27.62 10.72 18.12
CA VAL A 562 26.23 10.24 18.24
C VAL A 562 25.94 9.11 17.25
N GLY A 563 26.59 9.11 16.09
CA GLY A 563 26.37 8.14 15.03
C GLY A 563 26.49 8.76 13.64
N SER A 564 26.08 8.01 12.61
CA SER A 564 26.13 8.46 11.22
C SER A 564 24.85 8.20 10.41
N TYR A 565 24.69 9.01 9.38
CA TYR A 565 23.73 8.85 8.30
C TYR A 565 24.50 8.57 7.01
N GLY A 566 24.24 7.44 6.36
CA GLY A 566 24.92 7.03 5.12
C GLY A 566 24.06 7.31 3.90
N ILE A 567 24.70 7.79 2.83
CA ILE A 567 24.12 7.95 1.50
C ILE A 567 24.79 6.91 0.60
N LEU A 568 24.04 5.90 0.15
CA LEU A 568 24.59 4.79 -0.64
C LEU A 568 24.64 5.11 -2.13
N GLY A 569 25.84 5.34 -2.66
CA GLY A 569 26.09 5.71 -4.05
C GLY A 569 26.42 4.53 -4.97
N GLY A 570 26.22 4.74 -6.27
CA GLY A 570 26.74 3.87 -7.34
C GLY A 570 28.17 4.24 -7.73
N MET A 571 28.82 3.42 -8.56
CA MET A 571 30.19 3.66 -9.04
C MET A 571 30.35 4.92 -9.89
N MET A 572 29.25 5.43 -10.46
CA MET A 572 29.22 6.63 -11.28
C MET A 572 28.32 7.69 -10.62
N ALA A 573 28.81 8.93 -10.57
CA ALA A 573 27.98 10.09 -10.21
C ALA A 573 26.89 10.36 -11.27
N GLY A 574 25.89 11.18 -10.92
CA GLY A 574 24.86 11.68 -11.84
C GLY A 574 23.72 10.70 -12.15
N GLY A 575 23.59 9.60 -11.38
CA GLY A 575 22.38 8.78 -11.38
C GLY A 575 22.02 8.10 -12.70
N ALA A 576 23.01 7.79 -13.54
CA ALA A 576 22.86 7.10 -14.84
C ALA A 576 21.99 7.84 -15.88
N ASN A 577 22.43 9.03 -16.30
CA ASN A 577 21.75 9.89 -17.28
C ASN A 577 20.30 10.26 -16.89
N SER A 578 20.03 10.31 -15.58
CA SER A 578 18.77 10.80 -15.03
C SER A 578 18.54 12.27 -15.42
N SER A 579 17.30 12.63 -15.74
CA SER A 579 16.93 14.04 -15.99
C SER A 579 16.92 14.91 -14.72
N GLN A 580 17.00 14.30 -13.53
CA GLN A 580 16.91 14.97 -12.22
C GLN A 580 17.76 14.24 -11.16
N THR A 581 18.10 14.94 -10.08
CA THR A 581 18.88 14.39 -8.96
C THR A 581 18.04 13.49 -8.06
N VAL A 582 18.64 12.44 -7.48
CA VAL A 582 17.89 11.45 -6.69
C VAL A 582 17.87 11.87 -5.23
N MET A 583 16.91 12.74 -4.90
CA MET A 583 16.79 13.32 -3.57
C MET A 583 16.22 12.32 -2.55
N THR A 584 16.93 12.18 -1.44
CA THR A 584 16.60 11.32 -0.30
C THR A 584 16.46 12.13 0.99
N SER A 585 15.72 11.61 1.96
CA SER A 585 15.43 12.28 3.24
C SER A 585 15.32 11.27 4.39
N GLY A 586 16.10 11.48 5.45
CA GLY A 586 16.14 10.63 6.64
C GLY A 586 16.64 11.35 7.90
N ALA A 587 16.80 10.59 8.99
CA ALA A 587 16.92 11.13 10.34
C ALA A 587 17.86 10.33 11.25
N LEU A 588 18.65 11.06 12.04
CA LEU A 588 19.52 10.51 13.10
C LEU A 588 19.04 11.02 14.48
N PRO A 589 18.46 10.15 15.34
CA PRO A 589 18.06 10.53 16.69
C PRO A 589 19.22 11.05 17.55
N LEU A 590 19.03 12.23 18.12
CA LEU A 590 19.92 12.83 19.12
C LEU A 590 19.45 12.55 20.57
N THR A 591 18.28 11.93 20.71
CA THR A 591 17.51 11.88 21.96
C THR A 591 18.25 11.16 23.10
N SER A 592 18.86 9.98 22.87
CA SER A 592 19.63 9.27 23.92
C SER A 592 20.88 10.03 24.36
N CYS A 593 21.53 10.76 23.45
CA CYS A 593 22.67 11.62 23.78
C CYS A 593 22.21 12.82 24.63
N LEU A 594 21.15 13.52 24.22
CA LEU A 594 20.57 14.65 24.96
C LEU A 594 20.03 14.22 26.33
N GLN A 595 19.43 13.04 26.44
CA GLN A 595 19.08 12.41 27.73
C GLN A 595 20.30 12.30 28.65
N GLY A 596 21.45 11.87 28.12
CA GLY A 596 22.73 11.85 28.83
C GLY A 596 23.22 13.24 29.27
N LYS A 597 23.03 14.26 28.44
CA LYS A 597 23.34 15.66 28.79
C LYS A 597 22.45 16.21 29.90
N VAL A 598 21.18 15.78 29.97
CA VAL A 598 20.31 16.04 31.13
C VAL A 598 20.78 15.25 32.37
N ALA A 599 21.26 14.02 32.20
CA ALA A 599 21.78 13.19 33.29
C ALA A 599 23.04 13.78 33.94
N SER A 600 24.01 14.25 33.14
CA SER A 600 25.19 14.97 33.64
C SER A 600 24.84 16.36 34.20
N GLY A 601 23.80 17.00 33.65
CA GLY A 601 23.44 18.38 33.92
C GLY A 601 24.23 19.38 33.08
N GLU A 602 24.70 18.96 31.90
CA GLU A 602 25.13 19.84 30.81
C GLU A 602 23.94 20.51 30.11
N LEU A 603 22.75 19.89 30.18
CA LEU A 603 21.48 20.36 29.63
C LEU A 603 20.40 20.32 30.73
N GLU A 604 19.46 21.28 30.75
CA GLU A 604 18.43 21.34 31.80
C GLU A 604 17.27 20.36 31.56
N SER A 605 16.71 20.32 30.35
CA SER A 605 15.62 19.42 30.00
C SER A 605 15.60 19.09 28.50
N LEU A 606 14.65 18.24 28.09
CA LEU A 606 14.39 17.91 26.69
C LEU A 606 13.26 18.77 26.08
N THR A 607 13.16 20.05 26.42
CA THR A 607 12.28 21.01 25.74
C THR A 607 13.05 21.80 24.67
N PRO A 608 12.40 22.28 23.59
CA PRO A 608 13.04 23.08 22.54
C PRO A 608 13.82 24.28 23.09
N GLU A 609 13.26 24.94 24.11
CA GLU A 609 13.80 26.10 24.85
C GLU A 609 15.22 25.87 25.38
N HIS A 610 15.57 24.63 25.74
CA HIS A 610 16.91 24.26 26.21
C HIS A 610 17.73 23.53 25.14
N ILE A 611 17.07 22.74 24.27
CA ILE A 611 17.74 21.97 23.21
C ILE A 611 18.32 22.88 22.12
N GLU A 612 17.58 23.89 21.65
CA GLU A 612 18.05 24.79 20.57
C GLU A 612 19.34 25.55 20.96
N PRO A 613 19.42 26.30 22.08
CA PRO A 613 20.65 26.98 22.46
C PRO A 613 21.81 26.01 22.75
N TYR A 614 21.53 24.86 23.37
CA TYR A 614 22.57 23.85 23.66
C TYR A 614 23.17 23.25 22.37
N LEU A 615 22.33 22.81 21.43
CA LEU A 615 22.81 22.26 20.15
C LEU A 615 23.47 23.33 19.29
N LYS A 616 23.04 24.60 19.38
CA LYS A 616 23.69 25.72 18.66
C LYS A 616 25.14 25.98 19.11
N GLU A 617 25.54 25.57 20.32
CA GLU A 617 26.93 25.64 20.79
C GLU A 617 27.69 24.30 20.68
N HIS A 618 26.99 23.17 20.69
CA HIS A 618 27.60 21.85 20.90
C HIS A 618 27.30 20.78 19.85
N LEU A 619 26.49 21.06 18.82
CA LEU A 619 26.36 20.19 17.66
C LEU A 619 27.52 20.42 16.68
N THR A 620 28.22 19.35 16.29
CA THR A 620 29.11 19.38 15.13
C THR A 620 28.85 18.16 14.25
N TYR A 621 29.26 18.25 12.98
CA TYR A 621 29.21 17.11 12.06
C TYR A 621 30.31 17.19 11.01
N LYS A 622 30.70 16.03 10.49
CA LYS A 622 31.66 15.89 9.38
C LYS A 622 30.98 15.14 8.25
N VAL A 623 31.10 15.64 7.02
CA VAL A 623 30.60 14.99 5.81
C VAL A 623 31.81 14.39 5.10
N VAL A 624 31.84 13.08 4.89
CA VAL A 624 33.03 12.35 4.43
C VAL A 624 32.68 11.46 3.25
N GLY A 625 33.45 11.55 2.18
CA GLY A 625 33.43 10.63 1.04
C GLY A 625 34.80 10.04 0.78
N ILE A 626 34.95 9.33 -0.33
CA ILE A 626 36.16 8.54 -0.66
C ILE A 626 37.45 9.36 -0.86
N LYS A 627 37.33 10.70 -0.92
CA LYS A 627 38.44 11.66 -1.07
C LYS A 627 38.77 12.39 0.25
N GLY A 628 37.95 12.23 1.30
CA GLY A 628 38.08 12.89 2.60
C GLY A 628 36.83 13.68 3.01
N GLU A 629 37.01 14.71 3.83
CA GLU A 629 35.96 15.66 4.23
C GLU A 629 35.47 16.49 3.03
N LEU A 630 34.16 16.63 2.86
CA LEU A 630 33.49 17.23 1.69
C LEU A 630 32.95 18.64 1.98
N THR A 631 33.03 19.55 1.01
CA THR A 631 32.52 20.93 1.15
C THR A 631 31.11 21.15 0.53
N PRO A 632 30.42 22.26 0.86
CA PRO A 632 29.13 22.63 0.24
C PRO A 632 29.17 22.78 -1.29
N GLU A 633 30.36 23.01 -1.85
CA GLU A 633 30.56 23.16 -3.29
C GLU A 633 30.67 21.80 -4.00
N GLU A 634 31.06 20.74 -3.28
CA GLU A 634 31.19 19.38 -3.82
C GLU A 634 29.86 18.60 -3.77
N VAL A 635 29.04 18.81 -2.74
CA VAL A 635 27.69 18.21 -2.61
C VAL A 635 26.62 19.28 -2.33
N PRO A 636 26.31 20.15 -3.31
CA PRO A 636 25.45 21.34 -3.10
C PRO A 636 23.98 21.03 -2.77
N ASN A 637 23.53 19.80 -3.03
CA ASN A 637 22.19 19.30 -2.68
C ASN A 637 22.14 18.62 -1.29
N LEU A 638 23.19 18.72 -0.48
CA LEU A 638 23.19 18.21 0.90
C LEU A 638 22.70 19.30 1.87
N HIS A 639 21.64 18.98 2.62
CA HIS A 639 21.03 19.86 3.60
C HIS A 639 20.91 19.16 4.96
N ILE A 640 21.35 19.85 6.01
CA ILE A 640 21.40 19.32 7.38
C ILE A 640 20.68 20.30 8.32
N GLY A 641 19.70 19.80 9.07
CA GLY A 641 18.92 20.60 10.02
C GLY A 641 18.55 19.81 11.27
N VAL A 642 18.16 20.48 12.35
CA VAL A 642 17.60 19.81 13.53
C VAL A 642 16.09 20.02 13.58
N LYS A 643 15.38 18.95 13.91
CA LYS A 643 13.93 18.97 14.15
C LYS A 643 13.62 18.27 15.47
N CYS A 644 12.56 18.67 16.14
CA CYS A 644 12.07 17.99 17.34
C CYS A 644 10.53 17.93 17.36
N ASN A 645 9.97 16.90 17.98
CA ASN A 645 8.53 16.78 18.20
C ASN A 645 8.23 16.31 19.63
N LYS A 646 7.08 16.71 20.17
CA LYS A 646 6.67 16.26 21.51
C LYS A 646 6.35 14.76 21.45
N ALA A 647 7.04 13.97 22.25
CA ALA A 647 6.84 12.53 22.32
C ALA A 647 5.84 12.17 23.42
N LYS A 648 5.14 11.04 23.26
CA LYS A 648 4.30 10.44 24.30
C LYS A 648 4.94 9.12 24.79
N PRO A 649 5.03 8.85 26.10
CA PRO A 649 5.44 7.54 26.60
C PRO A 649 4.46 6.43 26.19
N ALA A 650 4.96 5.20 26.08
CA ALA A 650 4.13 3.99 26.03
C ALA A 650 3.34 3.85 27.34
N ALA A 651 2.12 3.30 27.30
CA ALA A 651 1.34 3.10 28.52
C ALA A 651 1.78 1.87 29.35
N ASN A 652 2.48 0.92 28.71
CA ASN A 652 2.93 -0.36 29.27
C ASN A 652 3.94 -1.03 28.31
N ASP A 653 4.55 -2.14 28.73
CA ASP A 653 5.59 -2.85 27.96
C ASP A 653 5.09 -3.56 26.67
N ASP A 654 3.77 -3.67 26.47
CA ASP A 654 3.15 -4.22 25.25
C ASP A 654 2.86 -3.13 24.20
N GLU A 655 3.22 -1.87 24.48
CA GLU A 655 3.05 -0.71 23.60
C GLU A 655 4.39 -0.06 23.20
N LEU A 656 4.37 0.72 22.12
CA LEU A 656 5.45 1.61 21.71
C LEU A 656 5.13 3.07 22.10
N PRO A 657 6.14 3.93 22.36
CA PRO A 657 5.90 5.36 22.53
C PRO A 657 5.37 5.99 21.24
N ASP A 658 4.73 7.15 21.36
CA ASP A 658 4.16 7.88 20.22
C ASP A 658 5.13 8.98 19.76
N LEU A 659 5.68 8.80 18.55
CA LEU A 659 6.51 9.80 17.87
C LEU A 659 5.82 10.40 16.63
N SER A 660 4.50 10.22 16.46
CA SER A 660 3.75 10.74 15.31
C SER A 660 3.29 12.21 15.45
N ALA A 661 3.86 12.96 16.41
CA ALA A 661 3.55 14.38 16.57
C ALA A 661 4.24 15.22 15.48
N PRO A 662 3.61 16.30 14.98
CA PRO A 662 4.26 17.22 14.03
C PRO A 662 5.59 17.78 14.57
N TYR A 663 6.55 17.96 13.67
CA TYR A 663 7.89 18.43 14.01
C TYR A 663 8.01 19.94 13.93
N GLU A 664 8.63 20.50 14.97
CA GLU A 664 9.19 21.85 15.00
C GLU A 664 10.60 21.82 14.41
N ILE A 665 10.98 22.88 13.67
CA ILE A 665 12.30 23.00 13.04
C ILE A 665 13.13 23.99 13.87
N LEU A 666 14.22 23.52 14.46
CA LEU A 666 15.15 24.34 15.26
C LEU A 666 16.13 25.03 14.31
N LYS A 667 15.64 26.12 13.69
CA LYS A 667 16.30 26.81 12.56
C LYS A 667 17.64 27.43 12.94
N ASP A 668 17.82 27.79 14.20
CA ASP A 668 19.00 28.50 14.67
C ASP A 668 20.17 27.56 15.02
N VAL A 669 19.91 26.25 15.11
CA VAL A 669 20.91 25.23 15.45
C VAL A 669 21.96 25.07 14.34
N THR A 670 21.54 24.80 13.10
CA THR A 670 22.49 24.51 12.01
C THR A 670 22.78 25.71 11.10
N SER A 671 22.06 26.83 11.20
CA SER A 671 22.18 27.95 10.25
C SER A 671 23.57 28.62 10.17
N HIS A 672 24.44 28.36 11.14
CA HIS A 672 25.83 28.82 11.20
C HIS A 672 26.86 27.75 10.79
N LEU A 673 26.42 26.51 10.56
CA LEU A 673 27.22 25.37 10.12
C LEU A 673 27.00 25.13 8.61
N PRO A 674 28.02 24.76 7.83
CA PRO A 674 27.81 24.42 6.42
C PRO A 674 26.87 23.22 6.21
N PHE A 675 26.25 23.16 5.03
CA PHE A 675 25.02 22.37 4.74
C PHE A 675 23.79 22.78 5.58
N GLY A 676 23.92 23.67 6.57
CA GLY A 676 22.85 24.17 7.44
C GLY A 676 21.82 25.12 6.80
N LYS A 677 21.81 25.23 5.46
CA LYS A 677 20.83 26.03 4.73
C LYS A 677 19.47 25.31 4.74
N VAL A 678 18.43 26.01 5.18
CA VAL A 678 17.05 25.51 5.15
C VAL A 678 16.71 25.01 3.74
N PHE A 679 16.32 23.74 3.65
CA PHE A 679 15.79 23.15 2.43
C PHE A 679 14.28 23.37 2.37
N GLU A 680 13.80 23.91 1.26
CA GLU A 680 12.39 23.95 0.90
C GLU A 680 12.17 22.90 -0.19
N TYR A 681 11.35 21.88 0.10
CA TYR A 681 11.12 20.80 -0.84
C TYR A 681 10.06 21.23 -1.86
N ILE A 682 10.43 21.21 -3.14
CA ILE A 682 9.53 21.46 -4.26
C ILE A 682 9.37 20.14 -5.04
N PRO A 683 8.22 19.43 -4.91
CA PRO A 683 8.01 18.16 -5.58
C PRO A 683 8.02 18.29 -7.11
N SER A 684 8.83 17.45 -7.75
CA SER A 684 8.91 17.34 -9.20
C SER A 684 7.72 16.57 -9.79
N LEU A 685 7.52 16.64 -11.11
CA LEU A 685 6.61 15.74 -11.83
C LEU A 685 6.98 14.25 -11.68
N LEU A 686 8.26 13.92 -11.41
CA LEU A 686 8.68 12.55 -11.09
C LEU A 686 8.26 12.13 -9.68
N ASP A 687 8.16 13.07 -8.74
CA ASP A 687 7.71 12.82 -7.36
C ASP A 687 6.18 12.68 -7.27
N GLN A 688 5.45 13.28 -8.22
CA GLN A 688 3.99 13.18 -8.32
C GLN A 688 3.58 11.81 -8.88
N ALA A 689 3.32 10.86 -7.98
CA ALA A 689 2.78 9.56 -8.33
C ALA A 689 1.46 9.69 -9.10
N LEU A 690 1.35 9.03 -10.25
CA LEU A 690 0.12 9.03 -11.05
C LEU A 690 -1.06 8.35 -10.31
N PRO A 691 -2.32 8.72 -10.61
CA PRO A 691 -3.50 8.09 -10.01
C PRO A 691 -3.57 6.58 -10.24
N GLU A 692 -4.36 5.88 -9.41
CA GLU A 692 -4.55 4.43 -9.54
C GLU A 692 -5.23 4.04 -10.86
N GLY A 693 -4.44 3.49 -11.78
CA GLY A 693 -4.95 2.66 -12.87
C GLY A 693 -5.23 1.23 -12.37
N PRO A 694 -6.37 0.62 -12.71
CA PRO A 694 -6.57 -0.82 -12.51
C PRO A 694 -5.68 -1.58 -13.51
N GLU A 695 -4.91 -2.54 -12.98
CA GLU A 695 -3.93 -3.36 -13.72
C GLU A 695 -2.71 -2.57 -14.26
N TYR A 696 -1.52 -3.19 -14.18
CA TYR A 696 -0.31 -2.68 -14.83
C TYR A 696 -0.19 -3.37 -16.19
N GLU A 697 -0.72 -2.74 -17.25
CA GLU A 697 -0.40 -3.15 -18.61
C GLU A 697 1.09 -2.91 -18.87
N GLU A 698 1.83 -3.95 -19.25
CA GLU A 698 3.21 -3.77 -19.70
C GLU A 698 3.22 -3.03 -21.05
N PRO A 699 4.09 -2.03 -21.25
CA PRO A 699 4.42 -1.52 -22.58
C PRO A 699 4.91 -2.67 -23.47
N GLY A 700 4.05 -3.15 -24.37
CA GLY A 700 4.16 -4.49 -24.95
C GLY A 700 5.40 -4.73 -25.81
N HIS A 701 6.35 -5.52 -25.30
CA HIS A 701 7.53 -5.97 -26.04
C HIS A 701 7.20 -7.08 -27.07
N GLY A 702 6.52 -6.68 -28.16
CA GLY A 702 6.64 -7.30 -29.48
C GLY A 702 6.06 -8.70 -29.69
N SER A 703 4.82 -8.76 -30.19
CA SER A 703 4.40 -9.85 -31.08
C SER A 703 4.60 -9.43 -32.54
N SER A 704 5.23 -10.28 -33.34
CA SER A 704 5.66 -9.93 -34.69
C SER A 704 4.53 -9.99 -35.73
N ASN A 705 4.07 -8.84 -36.21
CA ASN A 705 3.56 -8.69 -37.58
C ASN A 705 3.70 -7.22 -38.06
N GLY A 706 3.89 -7.04 -39.36
CA GLY A 706 4.47 -5.81 -39.93
C GLY A 706 3.56 -4.57 -39.86
N GLY A 707 4.04 -3.53 -39.17
CA GLY A 707 3.49 -2.17 -39.16
C GLY A 707 4.50 -1.22 -38.53
N GLY A 708 5.37 -0.62 -39.34
CA GLY A 708 6.58 0.06 -38.85
C GLY A 708 6.31 1.41 -38.17
N LEU A 709 6.62 1.52 -36.88
CA LEU A 709 6.89 2.77 -36.20
C LEU A 709 8.38 2.80 -35.79
N THR A 710 9.11 3.77 -36.33
CA THR A 710 10.52 3.99 -36.00
C THR A 710 10.63 4.67 -34.64
N SER A 711 11.25 4.01 -33.66
CA SER A 711 11.69 4.69 -32.43
C SER A 711 12.72 5.77 -32.77
N PRO A 712 12.56 7.01 -32.29
CA PRO A 712 13.55 8.06 -32.52
C PRO A 712 14.81 7.77 -31.71
N SER A 713 15.91 7.41 -32.39
CA SER A 713 17.21 7.13 -31.79
C SER A 713 17.93 8.41 -31.37
N ASN A 714 17.43 9.07 -30.31
CA ASN A 714 18.10 10.05 -29.44
C ASN A 714 17.12 10.43 -28.32
N GLY A 715 17.61 10.78 -27.12
CA GLY A 715 16.79 11.04 -25.91
C GLY A 715 16.00 12.35 -25.92
N VAL A 716 15.34 12.69 -27.02
CA VAL A 716 14.47 13.86 -27.19
C VAL A 716 13.06 13.34 -27.42
N PHE A 717 12.16 13.56 -26.46
CA PHE A 717 10.72 13.39 -26.69
C PHE A 717 10.31 14.25 -27.90
N PRO A 718 9.37 13.78 -28.75
CA PRO A 718 8.75 14.65 -29.74
C PRO A 718 7.98 15.73 -28.98
N MET A 719 8.59 16.91 -28.85
CA MET A 719 7.90 18.12 -28.41
C MET A 719 6.71 18.34 -29.35
N PRO A 720 5.51 18.64 -28.85
CA PRO A 720 4.50 19.31 -29.66
C PRO A 720 5.12 20.57 -30.25
N SER A 721 4.67 20.98 -31.44
CA SER A 721 4.89 22.35 -31.93
C SER A 721 4.49 23.32 -30.82
N MET A 722 5.39 24.24 -30.45
CA MET A 722 4.95 25.32 -29.57
C MET A 722 3.93 26.16 -30.34
N PRO A 723 2.79 26.60 -29.73
CA PRO A 723 1.67 27.14 -30.51
C PRO A 723 2.00 28.33 -31.43
N TRP A 724 3.05 29.09 -31.10
CA TRP A 724 3.55 30.22 -31.91
C TRP A 724 4.37 29.82 -33.15
N GLU A 725 4.65 28.53 -33.35
CA GLU A 725 5.47 28.00 -34.46
C GLU A 725 4.61 27.43 -35.61
N GLU A 726 3.28 27.49 -35.49
CA GLU A 726 2.33 26.97 -36.48
C GLU A 726 1.89 28.04 -37.49
N GLU A 727 1.86 27.71 -38.79
CA GLU A 727 1.43 28.63 -39.85
C GLU A 727 -0.05 28.99 -39.69
N GLY A 728 -0.31 30.16 -39.10
CA GLY A 728 -1.65 30.66 -38.77
C GLY A 728 -1.72 31.41 -37.45
N TYR A 729 -0.72 31.28 -36.58
CA TYR A 729 -0.71 31.92 -35.26
C TYR A 729 -0.58 33.46 -35.35
N CYS A 730 -1.70 34.17 -35.20
CA CYS A 730 -1.77 35.62 -35.34
C CYS A 730 -1.51 36.34 -34.01
N VAL A 731 -0.31 36.90 -33.84
CA VAL A 731 0.12 37.56 -32.59
C VAL A 731 -0.57 38.91 -32.40
N SER A 732 -1.65 38.92 -31.61
CA SER A 732 -2.33 40.14 -31.15
C SER A 732 -1.52 40.85 -30.07
N LYS A 733 -0.71 41.84 -30.47
CA LYS A 733 -0.03 42.74 -29.52
C LYS A 733 -1.04 43.68 -28.88
N GLN A 734 -1.32 43.50 -27.59
CA GLN A 734 -1.97 44.51 -26.77
C GLN A 734 -0.89 45.37 -26.07
N THR A 735 -0.92 46.66 -26.38
CA THR A 735 -0.25 47.70 -25.60
C THR A 735 -1.29 48.27 -24.63
N ILE A 736 -0.97 48.31 -23.34
CA ILE A 736 -1.80 49.00 -22.34
C ILE A 736 -1.22 50.40 -22.14
N GLU A 737 -2.01 51.41 -22.45
CA GLU A 737 -1.63 52.82 -22.25
C GLU A 737 -2.20 53.31 -20.91
N TYR A 738 -1.32 53.67 -19.99
CA TYR A 738 -1.69 54.18 -18.67
C TYR A 738 -1.84 55.69 -18.74
N VAL A 739 -3.05 56.18 -18.48
CA VAL A 739 -3.39 57.60 -18.38
C VAL A 739 -3.66 57.99 -16.92
N ASP A 740 -3.44 59.26 -16.58
CA ASP A 740 -3.93 59.82 -15.31
C ASP A 740 -5.45 60.09 -15.33
N GLU A 741 -6.00 60.51 -14.19
CA GLU A 741 -7.43 60.84 -14.03
C GLU A 741 -7.89 62.01 -14.93
N SER A 742 -6.97 62.75 -15.56
CA SER A 742 -7.27 63.78 -16.56
C SER A 742 -7.20 63.29 -18.01
N GLY A 743 -6.92 61.99 -18.21
CA GLY A 743 -6.81 61.35 -19.52
C GLY A 743 -5.46 61.54 -20.22
N LYS A 744 -4.41 61.98 -19.49
CA LYS A 744 -3.09 62.24 -20.08
C LYS A 744 -2.17 61.03 -19.91
N LEU A 745 -1.50 60.62 -21.00
CA LEU A 745 -0.56 59.48 -21.00
C LEU A 745 0.58 59.68 -19.99
N LEU A 746 0.81 58.66 -19.18
CA LEU A 746 1.92 58.55 -18.23
C LEU A 746 3.04 57.69 -18.81
N TYR A 747 2.71 56.47 -19.25
CA TYR A 747 3.54 55.58 -20.07
C TYR A 747 2.67 54.46 -20.66
N SER A 748 3.25 53.57 -21.45
CA SER A 748 2.58 52.38 -21.96
C SER A 748 3.45 51.13 -21.83
N GLU A 749 2.80 49.98 -21.64
CA GLU A 749 3.43 48.67 -21.45
C GLU A 749 2.95 47.69 -22.53
N MET A 750 3.85 46.82 -23.02
CA MET A 750 3.56 45.84 -24.08
C MET A 750 3.83 44.44 -23.56
N LEU A 751 2.76 43.67 -23.34
CA LEU A 751 2.85 42.31 -22.81
C LEU A 751 3.36 41.31 -23.87
N ALA A 752 4.27 40.44 -23.47
CA ALA A 752 4.75 39.31 -24.24
C ALA A 752 4.92 38.08 -23.32
N VAL A 753 4.39 36.92 -23.74
CA VAL A 753 4.55 35.66 -23.00
C VAL A 753 5.99 35.15 -23.20
N HIS A 754 6.61 34.65 -22.13
CA HIS A 754 8.07 34.68 -21.99
C HIS A 754 8.88 33.66 -22.82
N GLY A 755 9.99 34.16 -23.38
CA GLY A 755 11.21 33.42 -23.71
C GLY A 755 12.43 34.33 -23.46
N ALA A 756 13.52 33.79 -22.88
CA ALA A 756 14.74 34.52 -22.49
C ALA A 756 15.76 34.62 -23.66
N PRO A 757 16.90 35.36 -23.57
CA PRO A 757 17.48 36.05 -22.39
C PRO A 757 18.07 37.48 -22.64
N SER A 758 18.45 38.17 -21.55
CA SER A 758 19.55 39.17 -21.52
C SER A 758 20.04 39.44 -20.08
N PHE A 759 21.02 40.34 -19.89
CA PHE A 759 21.97 40.34 -18.76
C PHE A 759 21.80 41.53 -17.77
N GLN A 760 22.45 41.40 -16.60
CA GLN A 760 22.94 42.45 -15.66
C GLN A 760 22.08 43.01 -14.49
N LEU A 761 22.63 42.76 -13.28
CA LEU A 761 22.83 43.66 -12.12
C LEU A 761 21.73 43.90 -11.05
N GLN A 762 22.19 43.88 -9.79
CA GLN A 762 21.56 44.35 -8.54
C GLN A 762 21.81 45.88 -8.34
N PRO A 763 21.39 46.59 -7.25
CA PRO A 763 20.67 46.15 -6.03
C PRO A 763 19.53 47.09 -5.51
N GLY A 764 18.83 46.69 -4.43
CA GLY A 764 18.50 47.65 -3.34
C GLY A 764 17.06 47.71 -2.78
N ASN A 765 16.95 47.47 -1.46
CA ASN A 765 16.01 48.02 -0.45
C ASN A 765 14.46 47.94 -0.58
N HIS A 766 13.89 47.24 0.40
CA HIS A 766 12.75 47.61 1.26
C HIS A 766 11.65 48.57 0.74
N SER A 767 10.44 48.05 0.60
CA SER A 767 9.37 48.24 1.61
C SER A 767 8.34 47.10 1.49
N GLY A 768 7.42 46.93 2.44
CA GLY A 768 6.57 45.73 2.49
C GLY A 768 5.11 45.97 2.83
N THR A 769 4.23 45.30 2.09
CA THR A 769 2.83 45.03 2.44
C THR A 769 2.48 43.61 1.99
N ARG A 770 1.92 42.80 2.89
CA ARG A 770 1.42 41.45 2.58
C ARG A 770 0.00 41.51 2.02
N PRO A 771 -0.29 40.95 0.83
CA PRO A 771 -1.55 40.27 0.60
C PRO A 771 -1.60 39.00 1.47
N ARG A 772 -2.79 38.57 1.91
CA ARG A 772 -2.95 37.27 2.58
C ARG A 772 -3.07 36.17 1.52
N LEU A 773 -2.20 35.16 1.57
CA LEU A 773 -2.52 33.85 0.99
C LEU A 773 -3.57 33.14 1.87
N PRO A 774 -4.43 32.28 1.30
CA PRO A 774 -5.64 31.82 1.96
C PRO A 774 -5.37 30.88 3.13
N ALA A 775 -6.17 31.00 4.18
CA ALA A 775 -6.28 29.96 5.20
C ALA A 775 -7.03 28.76 4.62
N MET A 776 -6.68 27.54 5.03
CA MET A 776 -7.42 26.33 4.61
C MET A 776 -8.90 26.45 5.04
N PRO A 777 -9.87 26.41 4.10
CA PRO A 777 -11.27 26.36 4.46
C PRO A 777 -11.61 24.93 4.92
N ALA A 778 -12.23 24.80 6.08
CA ALA A 778 -12.89 23.55 6.49
C ALA A 778 -14.23 23.41 5.74
N MET A 779 -14.17 23.25 4.42
CA MET A 779 -15.33 23.11 3.54
C MET A 779 -15.62 21.64 3.22
N LEU A 780 -16.90 21.25 3.34
CA LEU A 780 -17.37 19.86 3.19
C LEU A 780 -17.86 19.51 1.78
N ASP A 781 -17.90 20.48 0.87
CA ASP A 781 -18.17 20.27 -0.56
C ASP A 781 -17.61 21.50 -1.33
N ASP A 782 -16.38 21.37 -1.84
CA ASP A 782 -15.79 22.30 -2.82
C ASP A 782 -15.90 21.65 -4.22
N PRO A 783 -16.70 22.19 -5.15
CA PRO A 783 -16.84 21.62 -6.50
C PRO A 783 -15.60 21.74 -7.40
N SER A 784 -14.59 22.52 -7.00
CA SER A 784 -13.29 22.62 -7.68
C SER A 784 -12.24 21.67 -7.10
N ALA A 785 -12.50 21.05 -5.94
CA ALA A 785 -11.59 20.09 -5.35
C ALA A 785 -11.58 18.74 -6.13
N PRO A 786 -10.46 18.00 -6.11
CA PRO A 786 -10.36 16.69 -6.75
C PRO A 786 -11.44 15.71 -6.29
N VAL A 787 -11.96 14.91 -7.22
CA VAL A 787 -13.00 13.90 -6.94
C VAL A 787 -12.47 12.87 -5.94
N VAL A 788 -13.12 12.77 -4.78
CA VAL A 788 -12.75 11.81 -3.73
C VAL A 788 -13.29 10.42 -4.07
N PHE A 789 -12.42 9.42 -4.08
CA PHE A 789 -12.77 8.02 -4.38
C PHE A 789 -12.78 7.12 -3.14
N ARG A 790 -13.53 6.02 -3.22
CA ARG A 790 -13.66 5.06 -2.12
C ARG A 790 -12.38 4.23 -1.99
N THR A 791 -11.86 4.15 -0.77
CA THR A 791 -10.56 3.58 -0.41
C THR A 791 -10.62 2.73 0.88
N SER A 792 -11.82 2.36 1.36
CA SER A 792 -12.00 1.54 2.58
C SER A 792 -13.23 0.61 2.56
N GLY A 793 -13.05 -0.60 3.10
CA GLY A 793 -14.05 -1.70 3.17
C GLY A 793 -13.78 -2.82 2.16
N ASP A 794 -14.80 -3.66 1.88
CA ASP A 794 -14.63 -4.86 1.04
C ASP A 794 -14.69 -4.58 -0.48
N VAL A 795 -13.78 -5.22 -1.20
CA VAL A 795 -13.56 -5.17 -2.65
C VAL A 795 -14.53 -6.17 -3.34
N PRO A 796 -15.09 -5.86 -4.54
CA PRO A 796 -14.78 -4.74 -5.42
C PRO A 796 -15.68 -3.51 -5.22
N TYR A 797 -15.05 -2.33 -5.24
CA TYR A 797 -15.73 -1.08 -5.59
C TYR A 797 -15.71 -0.97 -7.13
N PRO A 798 -16.72 -0.37 -7.78
CA PRO A 798 -16.58 -0.02 -9.19
C PRO A 798 -15.49 1.06 -9.36
N PRO A 799 -14.46 0.85 -10.20
CA PRO A 799 -13.49 1.89 -10.49
C PRO A 799 -14.14 3.03 -11.30
N PRO A 800 -13.59 4.25 -11.26
CA PRO A 800 -14.17 5.40 -11.98
C PRO A 800 -14.28 5.12 -13.49
N GLY A 801 -15.46 5.34 -14.06
CA GLY A 801 -15.78 4.98 -15.45
C GLY A 801 -15.87 3.48 -15.77
N GLY A 802 -15.63 2.61 -14.79
CA GLY A 802 -15.70 1.15 -14.94
C GLY A 802 -17.11 0.58 -15.01
N PRO A 803 -17.24 -0.75 -15.20
CA PRO A 803 -18.53 -1.43 -15.22
C PRO A 803 -19.21 -1.36 -13.83
N LEU A 804 -20.53 -1.21 -13.84
CA LEU A 804 -21.32 -1.11 -12.62
C LEU A 804 -21.49 -2.48 -11.92
N PRO A 805 -21.60 -2.53 -10.57
CA PRO A 805 -21.76 -3.77 -9.83
C PRO A 805 -23.04 -4.55 -10.21
N VAL A 806 -22.97 -5.87 -10.12
CA VAL A 806 -24.09 -6.77 -10.42
C VAL A 806 -25.30 -6.43 -9.53
N GLY A 807 -26.40 -6.01 -10.16
CA GLY A 807 -27.61 -5.57 -9.47
C GLY A 807 -27.80 -4.05 -9.40
N ILE A 808 -26.91 -3.26 -10.00
CA ILE A 808 -27.15 -1.87 -10.40
C ILE A 808 -27.34 -1.83 -11.92
N ALA A 809 -28.52 -1.42 -12.38
CA ALA A 809 -28.92 -1.37 -13.79
C ALA A 809 -30.07 -0.35 -13.96
N PRO A 810 -30.42 0.10 -15.18
CA PRO A 810 -31.58 0.96 -15.40
C PRO A 810 -32.85 0.38 -14.77
N CYS A 811 -33.47 1.10 -13.84
CA CYS A 811 -34.65 0.62 -13.13
C CYS A 811 -35.89 1.45 -13.47
N GLN A 812 -36.93 0.76 -13.96
CA GLN A 812 -38.25 1.35 -14.17
C GLN A 812 -38.94 1.57 -12.82
N VAL A 813 -39.52 2.75 -12.65
CA VAL A 813 -40.31 3.16 -11.49
C VAL A 813 -41.61 3.82 -11.95
N ILE A 814 -42.68 3.69 -11.17
CA ILE A 814 -43.98 4.30 -11.49
C ILE A 814 -44.16 5.51 -10.58
N LEU A 815 -44.53 6.66 -11.16
CA LEU A 815 -44.75 7.89 -10.42
C LEU A 815 -45.98 7.81 -9.49
N ARG A 816 -46.17 8.84 -8.64
CA ARG A 816 -47.22 8.88 -7.62
C ARG A 816 -48.66 8.74 -8.17
N ASP A 817 -48.85 9.05 -9.45
CA ASP A 817 -50.11 8.84 -10.19
C ASP A 817 -50.46 7.35 -10.45
N ARG A 818 -49.51 6.43 -10.25
CA ARG A 818 -49.60 4.98 -10.50
C ARG A 818 -49.82 4.58 -11.97
N VAL A 819 -49.58 5.48 -12.91
CA VAL A 819 -49.79 5.26 -14.36
C VAL A 819 -48.56 5.65 -15.18
N THR A 820 -47.84 6.69 -14.78
CA THR A 820 -46.69 7.20 -15.52
C THR A 820 -45.42 6.43 -15.17
N THR A 821 -44.90 5.66 -16.13
CA THR A 821 -43.57 5.03 -16.02
C THR A 821 -42.45 6.05 -16.23
N ALA A 822 -41.37 5.88 -15.48
CA ALA A 822 -40.11 6.61 -15.60
C ALA A 822 -38.95 5.62 -15.38
N THR A 823 -37.76 5.93 -15.89
CA THR A 823 -36.56 5.09 -15.76
C THR A 823 -35.45 5.86 -15.07
N ILE A 824 -34.83 5.27 -14.04
CA ILE A 824 -33.61 5.80 -13.41
C ILE A 824 -32.42 5.08 -14.03
N ILE A 825 -31.53 5.82 -14.70
CA ILE A 825 -30.36 5.31 -15.41
C ILE A 825 -29.10 5.66 -14.60
N PRO A 826 -28.25 4.66 -14.25
CA PRO A 826 -26.98 4.88 -13.55
C PRO A 826 -25.81 5.13 -14.52
N PHE A 827 -24.81 5.91 -14.06
CA PHE A 827 -23.59 6.28 -14.78
C PHE A 827 -22.38 6.23 -13.84
N SER A 828 -21.24 5.72 -14.33
CA SER A 828 -19.96 5.65 -13.61
C SER A 828 -18.92 6.69 -14.05
N ALA A 829 -19.19 7.48 -15.09
CA ALA A 829 -18.37 8.62 -15.50
C ALA A 829 -19.16 9.71 -16.26
N PRO A 830 -18.71 10.97 -16.28
CA PRO A 830 -19.43 12.08 -16.93
C PRO A 830 -19.57 11.94 -18.45
N ASN A 831 -18.60 11.29 -19.10
CA ASN A 831 -18.58 11.06 -20.55
C ASN A 831 -19.65 10.05 -21.03
N GLN A 832 -20.33 9.35 -20.10
CA GLN A 832 -21.45 8.46 -20.40
C GLN A 832 -22.79 9.21 -20.51
N VAL A 833 -22.84 10.48 -20.11
CA VAL A 833 -24.04 11.33 -20.18
C VAL A 833 -24.01 12.17 -21.47
N PRO A 834 -25.07 12.19 -22.30
CA PRO A 834 -25.10 13.05 -23.48
C PRO A 834 -24.93 14.53 -23.12
N LEU A 835 -24.04 15.24 -23.82
CA LEU A 835 -23.67 16.63 -23.49
C LEU A 835 -24.84 17.60 -23.40
N THR A 836 -25.91 17.41 -24.19
CA THR A 836 -27.11 18.27 -24.11
C THR A 836 -27.94 18.04 -22.84
N LEU A 837 -27.95 16.81 -22.30
CA LEU A 837 -28.59 16.47 -21.03
C LEU A 837 -27.72 16.93 -19.84
N LEU A 838 -26.39 16.79 -19.96
CA LEU A 838 -25.44 17.31 -18.98
C LEU A 838 -25.55 18.85 -18.86
N ALA A 839 -25.65 19.55 -19.99
CA ALA A 839 -25.85 20.99 -20.03
C ALA A 839 -27.20 21.42 -19.43
N TYR A 840 -28.27 20.65 -19.66
CA TYR A 840 -29.57 20.91 -19.03
C TYR A 840 -29.52 20.73 -17.51
N LEU A 841 -28.93 19.65 -17.00
CA LEU A 841 -28.79 19.44 -15.56
C LEU A 841 -27.89 20.49 -14.88
N CYS A 842 -26.87 20.98 -15.59
CA CYS A 842 -26.02 22.10 -15.14
C CYS A 842 -26.82 23.40 -14.96
N ASP A 843 -27.67 23.75 -15.94
CA ASP A 843 -28.59 24.90 -15.86
C ASP A 843 -29.59 24.73 -14.68
N GLN A 844 -30.17 23.55 -14.51
CA GLN A 844 -31.13 23.29 -13.43
C GLN A 844 -30.49 23.39 -12.04
N LEU A 845 -29.24 22.94 -11.86
CA LEU A 845 -28.50 23.15 -10.62
C LEU A 845 -28.15 24.64 -10.43
N GLY A 846 -27.70 25.31 -11.49
CA GLY A 846 -27.37 26.75 -11.47
C GLY A 846 -28.55 27.61 -10.98
N ARG A 847 -29.75 27.39 -11.52
CA ARG A 847 -30.98 28.07 -11.08
C ARG A 847 -31.33 27.77 -9.62
N GLU A 848 -31.06 26.57 -9.12
CA GLU A 848 -31.34 26.22 -7.71
C GLU A 848 -30.31 26.85 -6.75
N ILE A 849 -29.05 26.99 -7.17
CA ILE A 849 -28.02 27.79 -6.50
C ILE A 849 -28.40 29.29 -6.51
N GLU A 850 -28.87 29.81 -7.64
CA GLU A 850 -29.32 31.21 -7.77
C GLU A 850 -30.51 31.53 -6.87
N LYS A 851 -31.44 30.59 -6.65
CA LYS A 851 -32.52 30.72 -5.65
C LYS A 851 -31.96 30.85 -4.22
N GLY A 852 -30.86 30.18 -3.90
CA GLY A 852 -30.07 30.42 -2.68
C GLY A 852 -30.73 29.95 -1.37
N ASP A 853 -31.60 28.95 -1.42
CA ASP A 853 -32.34 28.43 -0.25
C ASP A 853 -32.05 26.94 0.07
N THR A 854 -31.32 26.22 -0.78
CA THR A 854 -31.17 24.75 -0.69
C THR A 854 -29.73 24.23 -0.80
N TYR A 855 -28.87 24.88 -1.59
CA TYR A 855 -27.43 24.57 -1.69
C TYR A 855 -26.59 25.69 -1.05
N PRO A 856 -25.42 25.38 -0.47
CA PRO A 856 -24.55 26.36 0.22
C PRO A 856 -23.70 27.22 -0.75
N MET A 857 -23.79 26.98 -2.06
CA MET A 857 -23.01 27.66 -3.09
C MET A 857 -23.61 29.03 -3.40
N VAL A 858 -22.76 29.99 -3.76
CA VAL A 858 -23.19 31.36 -4.14
C VAL A 858 -23.24 31.53 -5.66
N GLU A 859 -22.32 30.89 -6.38
CA GLU A 859 -22.14 31.00 -7.83
C GLU A 859 -22.51 29.68 -8.54
N PRO A 860 -23.22 29.72 -9.68
CA PRO A 860 -23.48 28.54 -10.51
C PRO A 860 -22.19 27.88 -11.01
N LEU A 861 -22.20 26.54 -11.11
CA LEU A 861 -21.06 25.80 -11.62
C LEU A 861 -20.92 25.91 -13.15
N PRO A 862 -19.71 26.17 -13.68
CA PRO A 862 -19.41 25.99 -15.10
C PRO A 862 -19.67 24.54 -15.55
N LEU A 863 -20.10 24.37 -16.80
CA LEU A 863 -20.44 23.04 -17.37
C LEU A 863 -19.25 22.06 -17.35
N GLU A 864 -18.04 22.58 -17.55
CA GLU A 864 -16.77 21.86 -17.44
C GLU A 864 -16.53 21.27 -16.04
N ASN A 865 -16.99 21.94 -14.97
CA ASN A 865 -16.85 21.49 -13.59
C ASN A 865 -18.05 20.67 -13.12
N PHE A 866 -19.26 20.95 -13.63
CA PHE A 866 -20.48 20.22 -13.27
C PHE A 866 -20.39 18.72 -13.60
N GLY A 867 -19.82 18.35 -14.76
CA GLY A 867 -19.62 16.96 -15.14
C GLY A 867 -18.80 16.17 -14.11
N PRO A 868 -17.53 16.52 -13.87
CA PRO A 868 -16.68 15.92 -12.84
C PRO A 868 -17.31 15.95 -11.44
N TYR A 869 -17.92 17.06 -11.02
CA TYR A 869 -18.51 17.18 -9.68
C TYR A 869 -19.71 16.25 -9.45
N TRP A 870 -20.61 16.12 -10.44
CA TRP A 870 -21.88 15.40 -10.28
C TRP A 870 -21.85 13.94 -10.76
N PHE A 871 -20.95 13.61 -11.71
CA PHE A 871 -20.85 12.27 -12.31
C PHE A 871 -19.45 11.63 -12.18
N GLY A 872 -18.53 12.24 -11.43
CA GLY A 872 -17.14 11.76 -11.31
C GLY A 872 -16.93 10.44 -10.56
N VAL A 873 -17.86 10.03 -9.68
CA VAL A 873 -17.82 8.73 -8.96
C VAL A 873 -18.99 7.84 -9.41
N PHE A 874 -20.20 8.29 -9.11
CA PHE A 874 -21.44 7.64 -9.50
C PHE A 874 -22.55 8.68 -9.53
N GLY A 875 -23.25 8.78 -10.66
CA GLY A 875 -24.41 9.65 -10.84
C GLY A 875 -25.57 8.88 -11.48
N ALA A 876 -26.79 9.31 -11.21
CA ALA A 876 -28.01 8.71 -11.75
C ALA A 876 -28.95 9.79 -12.25
N ILE A 877 -29.63 9.54 -13.38
CA ILE A 877 -30.61 10.47 -13.97
C ILE A 877 -31.95 9.75 -14.09
N MET A 878 -33.01 10.40 -13.62
CA MET A 878 -34.38 9.92 -13.73
C MET A 878 -35.07 10.60 -14.93
N LEU A 879 -35.46 9.79 -15.90
CA LEU A 879 -36.10 10.22 -17.15
C LEU A 879 -37.51 9.66 -17.27
N LEU A 880 -38.36 10.32 -18.05
CA LEU A 880 -39.72 9.89 -18.34
C LEU A 880 -39.72 8.70 -19.33
N GLY A 881 -40.71 7.82 -19.21
CA GLY A 881 -40.88 6.66 -20.09
C GLY A 881 -40.03 5.43 -19.74
N GLU A 882 -40.04 4.47 -20.65
CA GLU A 882 -39.31 3.19 -20.56
C GLU A 882 -38.07 3.24 -21.45
N ILE A 883 -36.88 3.34 -20.84
CA ILE A 883 -35.59 3.37 -21.55
C ILE A 883 -34.81 2.11 -21.18
N GLN A 884 -34.33 1.37 -22.18
CA GLN A 884 -33.71 0.05 -21.94
C GLN A 884 -32.21 0.14 -21.62
N ASP A 885 -31.48 1.04 -22.27
CA ASP A 885 -30.05 1.25 -22.03
C ASP A 885 -29.55 2.67 -22.39
N GLY A 886 -28.26 2.92 -22.14
CA GLY A 886 -27.61 4.20 -22.45
C GLY A 886 -27.45 4.51 -23.95
N ARG A 887 -27.65 3.54 -24.86
CA ARG A 887 -27.60 3.78 -26.32
C ARG A 887 -28.89 4.42 -26.80
N GLU A 888 -30.03 3.96 -26.29
CA GLU A 888 -31.34 4.58 -26.52
C GLU A 888 -31.35 6.04 -26.04
N LEU A 889 -30.76 6.31 -24.87
CA LEU A 889 -30.56 7.68 -24.37
C LEU A 889 -29.71 8.56 -25.31
N HIS A 890 -28.63 8.01 -25.87
CA HIS A 890 -27.84 8.73 -26.88
C HIS A 890 -28.60 8.94 -28.19
N GLU A 891 -29.53 8.06 -28.57
CA GLU A 891 -30.41 8.30 -29.71
C GLU A 891 -31.46 9.38 -29.42
N MET A 892 -32.04 9.43 -28.22
CA MET A 892 -32.90 10.54 -27.80
C MET A 892 -32.14 11.88 -27.92
N ALA A 893 -30.89 11.93 -27.43
CA ALA A 893 -30.03 13.11 -27.57
C ALA A 893 -29.78 13.52 -29.04
N ARG A 894 -29.43 12.56 -29.92
CA ARG A 894 -29.22 12.82 -31.36
C ARG A 894 -30.50 13.28 -32.09
N ARG A 895 -31.67 12.83 -31.64
CA ARG A 895 -32.98 13.21 -32.20
C ARG A 895 -33.47 14.59 -31.73
N GLY A 896 -32.72 15.29 -30.85
CA GLY A 896 -33.10 16.59 -30.32
C GLY A 896 -34.20 16.51 -29.25
N CYS A 897 -34.10 15.52 -28.35
CA CYS A 897 -35.03 15.34 -27.23
C CYS A 897 -35.14 16.58 -26.34
N ASP A 898 -36.38 16.90 -25.94
CA ASP A 898 -36.72 18.01 -25.05
C ASP A 898 -36.52 17.61 -23.57
N TRP A 899 -35.31 17.85 -23.07
CA TRP A 899 -34.94 17.51 -21.69
C TRP A 899 -35.77 18.25 -20.63
N GLU A 900 -36.41 19.39 -20.95
CA GLU A 900 -37.26 20.10 -19.98
C GLU A 900 -38.54 19.32 -19.66
N ARG A 901 -38.97 18.44 -20.57
CA ARG A 901 -40.13 17.57 -20.41
C ARG A 901 -39.77 16.15 -20.00
N GLU A 902 -38.68 15.61 -20.55
CA GLU A 902 -38.29 14.22 -20.35
C GLU A 902 -37.36 13.99 -19.14
N CYS A 903 -36.69 15.03 -18.62
CA CYS A 903 -35.83 14.90 -17.42
C CYS A 903 -36.58 15.25 -16.12
N LEU A 904 -36.64 14.28 -15.20
CA LEU A 904 -37.39 14.42 -13.94
C LEU A 904 -36.49 14.80 -12.76
N GLY A 905 -35.22 14.40 -12.79
CA GLY A 905 -34.25 14.71 -11.74
C GLY A 905 -32.95 13.92 -11.87
N SER A 906 -32.02 14.16 -10.96
CA SER A 906 -30.75 13.44 -10.85
C SER A 906 -30.26 13.39 -9.40
N PHE A 907 -29.44 12.40 -9.06
CA PHE A 907 -28.71 12.34 -7.81
C PHE A 907 -27.32 11.73 -8.00
N TYR A 908 -26.41 11.94 -7.05
CA TYR A 908 -25.09 11.31 -7.03
C TYR A 908 -24.86 10.48 -5.76
N ILE A 909 -23.90 9.56 -5.80
CA ILE A 909 -23.37 8.85 -4.62
C ILE A 909 -21.85 8.92 -4.64
N LYS A 910 -21.25 9.62 -3.68
CA LYS A 910 -19.79 9.76 -3.54
C LYS A 910 -19.36 9.58 -2.08
N PRO A 911 -18.08 9.27 -1.79
CA PRO A 911 -17.56 9.29 -0.42
C PRO A 911 -17.75 10.68 0.21
N ASN A 912 -18.16 10.72 1.47
CA ASN A 912 -18.27 11.98 2.21
C ASN A 912 -16.91 12.45 2.76
N TYR A 913 -15.97 11.51 2.89
CA TYR A 913 -14.65 11.73 3.48
C TYR A 913 -13.60 10.91 2.71
N PRO A 914 -12.34 11.38 2.62
CA PRO A 914 -11.26 10.60 2.02
C PRO A 914 -10.77 9.46 2.92
N GLY A 915 -10.00 8.53 2.34
CA GLY A 915 -9.23 7.53 3.07
C GLY A 915 -10.08 6.64 3.99
N ARG A 916 -9.73 6.61 5.29
CA ARG A 916 -10.29 5.66 6.28
C ARG A 916 -11.80 5.80 6.50
N SER A 917 -12.41 6.93 6.16
CA SER A 917 -13.85 7.18 6.32
C SER A 917 -14.63 7.17 4.99
N SER A 918 -13.99 6.74 3.90
CA SER A 918 -14.59 6.75 2.55
C SER A 918 -15.66 5.67 2.29
N HIS A 919 -15.86 4.75 3.23
CA HIS A 919 -17.02 3.86 3.28
C HIS A 919 -18.31 4.59 3.70
N VAL A 920 -18.21 5.82 4.21
CA VAL A 920 -19.34 6.72 4.47
C VAL A 920 -19.61 7.53 3.19
N CYS A 921 -20.79 7.41 2.59
CA CYS A 921 -21.20 8.20 1.43
C CYS A 921 -22.02 9.45 1.78
N ASN A 922 -22.07 10.38 0.83
CA ASN A 922 -22.96 11.53 0.75
C ASN A 922 -23.65 11.52 -0.63
N GLY A 923 -24.66 12.36 -0.84
CA GLY A 923 -25.40 12.44 -2.10
C GLY A 923 -26.13 13.76 -2.28
N GLY A 924 -25.87 14.44 -3.40
CA GLY A 924 -26.67 15.57 -3.87
C GLY A 924 -27.89 15.08 -4.64
N PHE A 925 -28.99 15.84 -4.57
CA PHE A 925 -30.26 15.53 -5.23
C PHE A 925 -30.82 16.78 -5.93
N LEU A 926 -31.28 16.61 -7.17
CA LEU A 926 -31.88 17.65 -7.99
C LEU A 926 -33.18 17.11 -8.59
N VAL A 927 -34.27 17.85 -8.46
CA VAL A 927 -35.59 17.52 -9.05
C VAL A 927 -36.00 18.71 -9.91
N THR A 928 -36.33 18.47 -11.18
CA THR A 928 -36.70 19.56 -12.10
C THR A 928 -37.99 20.24 -11.63
N ASP A 929 -38.16 21.53 -11.91
CA ASP A 929 -39.27 22.32 -11.34
C ASP A 929 -40.65 21.78 -11.78
N ALA A 930 -40.76 21.23 -13.00
CA ALA A 930 -41.93 20.51 -13.52
C ALA A 930 -42.21 19.15 -12.82
N SER A 931 -41.27 18.64 -12.02
CA SER A 931 -41.28 17.31 -11.41
C SER A 931 -41.48 17.32 -9.89
N ARG A 932 -41.46 18.50 -9.26
CA ARG A 932 -41.77 18.66 -7.82
C ARG A 932 -43.17 18.11 -7.50
N ASN A 933 -43.37 17.65 -6.26
CA ASN A 933 -44.62 17.01 -5.76
C ASN A 933 -45.07 15.69 -6.41
N ARG A 934 -44.56 15.29 -7.58
CA ARG A 934 -44.91 14.03 -8.29
C ARG A 934 -44.33 12.74 -7.67
N GLY A 935 -43.57 12.85 -6.58
CA GLY A 935 -42.94 11.74 -5.86
C GLY A 935 -41.49 11.43 -6.27
N VAL A 936 -40.98 12.07 -7.33
CA VAL A 936 -39.65 11.85 -7.93
C VAL A 936 -38.51 11.82 -6.91
N GLY A 937 -38.37 12.86 -6.06
CA GLY A 937 -37.31 12.90 -5.04
C GLY A 937 -37.37 11.78 -3.99
N ARG A 938 -38.57 11.21 -3.73
CA ARG A 938 -38.70 10.03 -2.87
C ARG A 938 -38.26 8.77 -3.59
N LEU A 939 -38.69 8.56 -4.85
CA LEU A 939 -38.29 7.39 -5.64
C LEU A 939 -36.77 7.34 -5.83
N MET A 940 -36.13 8.47 -6.17
CA MET A 940 -34.67 8.57 -6.23
C MET A 940 -34.00 8.29 -4.88
N GLY A 941 -34.61 8.71 -3.76
CA GLY A 941 -34.12 8.38 -2.41
C GLY A 941 -34.30 6.90 -2.03
N GLU A 942 -35.33 6.23 -2.53
CA GLU A 942 -35.52 4.77 -2.37
C GLU A 942 -34.48 4.00 -3.21
N THR A 943 -34.20 4.44 -4.45
CA THR A 943 -33.14 3.88 -5.29
C THR A 943 -31.73 4.15 -4.74
N TYR A 944 -31.46 5.34 -4.18
CA TYR A 944 -30.19 5.64 -3.49
C TYR A 944 -29.89 4.61 -2.39
N LEU A 945 -30.90 4.19 -1.64
CA LEU A 945 -30.77 3.22 -0.55
C LEU A 945 -30.61 1.77 -1.01
N ASP A 946 -31.08 1.42 -2.22
CA ASP A 946 -30.81 0.14 -2.86
C ASP A 946 -29.41 0.10 -3.51
N TRP A 947 -28.90 1.25 -3.99
CA TRP A 947 -27.64 1.31 -4.73
C TRP A 947 -26.41 1.65 -3.87
N ALA A 948 -26.52 2.49 -2.84
CA ALA A 948 -25.38 2.81 -1.97
C ALA A 948 -24.74 1.55 -1.31
N PRO A 949 -25.51 0.56 -0.79
CA PRO A 949 -24.93 -0.70 -0.29
C PRO A 949 -24.32 -1.57 -1.40
N LYS A 950 -24.80 -1.48 -2.63
CA LYS A 950 -24.27 -2.22 -3.80
C LYS A 950 -23.01 -1.59 -4.39
N LEU A 951 -22.80 -0.29 -4.17
CA LEU A 951 -21.51 0.39 -4.29
C LEU A 951 -20.61 0.13 -3.05
N GLY A 952 -21.12 -0.64 -2.08
CA GLY A 952 -20.45 -1.12 -0.87
C GLY A 952 -20.28 -0.08 0.24
N TYR A 953 -20.97 1.07 0.18
CA TYR A 953 -20.97 2.03 1.28
C TYR A 953 -21.75 1.46 2.47
N THR A 954 -21.16 1.52 3.66
CA THR A 954 -21.74 0.96 4.90
C THR A 954 -22.48 2.00 5.74
N TYR A 955 -22.31 3.29 5.44
CA TYR A 955 -23.04 4.37 6.10
C TYR A 955 -23.26 5.53 5.13
N SER A 956 -24.30 6.34 5.36
CA SER A 956 -24.62 7.55 4.59
C SER A 956 -24.80 8.75 5.53
N VAL A 957 -24.22 9.90 5.15
CA VAL A 957 -24.33 11.18 5.84
C VAL A 957 -24.69 12.28 4.83
N PHE A 958 -25.68 13.11 5.15
CA PHE A 958 -25.92 14.38 4.47
C PHE A 958 -25.47 15.53 5.38
N ASN A 959 -24.50 16.31 4.92
CA ASN A 959 -23.75 17.28 5.75
C ASN A 959 -24.57 18.50 6.18
N LEU A 960 -25.32 19.10 5.25
CA LEU A 960 -26.02 20.37 5.44
C LEU A 960 -27.42 20.31 4.81
N VAL A 961 -28.42 19.90 5.58
CA VAL A 961 -29.84 20.01 5.17
C VAL A 961 -30.48 21.13 5.97
N TYR A 962 -30.64 22.32 5.39
CA TYR A 962 -31.25 23.47 6.06
C TYR A 962 -32.66 23.14 6.58
N GLU A 963 -33.00 23.56 7.80
CA GLU A 963 -34.30 23.23 8.43
C GLU A 963 -35.50 23.82 7.68
N THR A 964 -35.27 24.89 6.93
CA THR A 964 -36.23 25.53 6.02
C THR A 964 -36.55 24.66 4.79
N ASN A 965 -35.67 23.73 4.41
CA ASN A 965 -35.94 22.73 3.38
C ASN A 965 -36.78 21.57 3.95
N VAL A 966 -38.03 21.92 4.27
CA VAL A 966 -39.06 21.01 4.82
C VAL A 966 -39.33 19.82 3.90
N ALA A 967 -39.11 19.96 2.59
CA ALA A 967 -39.27 18.88 1.63
C ALA A 967 -38.20 17.79 1.81
N SER A 968 -36.91 18.15 1.79
CA SER A 968 -35.82 17.19 2.01
C SER A 968 -35.84 16.60 3.42
N CYS A 969 -36.10 17.41 4.46
CA CYS A 969 -36.23 16.91 5.83
C CYS A 969 -37.29 15.80 5.93
N ARG A 970 -38.49 16.02 5.36
CA ARG A 970 -39.56 15.01 5.33
C ARG A 970 -39.19 13.75 4.55
N ILE A 971 -38.39 13.85 3.49
CA ILE A 971 -37.93 12.68 2.71
C ILE A 971 -36.94 11.87 3.55
N TRP A 972 -35.92 12.50 4.14
CA TRP A 972 -34.92 11.78 4.94
C TRP A 972 -35.50 11.18 6.23
N ASP A 973 -36.35 11.93 6.94
CA ASP A 973 -37.11 11.42 8.10
C ASP A 973 -37.96 10.19 7.70
N ALA A 974 -38.69 10.26 6.58
CA ALA A 974 -39.62 9.20 6.16
C ALA A 974 -38.92 7.97 5.54
N LEU A 975 -37.72 8.13 4.98
CA LEU A 975 -36.90 7.02 4.51
C LEU A 975 -36.19 6.29 5.65
N GLY A 976 -36.05 6.92 6.83
CA GLY A 976 -35.43 6.33 8.02
C GLY A 976 -34.01 6.80 8.31
N PHE A 977 -33.58 7.94 7.78
CA PHE A 977 -32.38 8.61 8.26
C PHE A 977 -32.61 9.20 9.66
N LYS A 978 -31.57 9.19 10.50
CA LYS A 978 -31.59 9.80 11.82
C LYS A 978 -31.00 11.21 11.73
N ARG A 979 -31.59 12.17 12.46
CA ARG A 979 -30.97 13.49 12.67
C ARG A 979 -29.85 13.32 13.70
N ILE A 980 -28.59 13.25 13.24
CA ILE A 980 -27.43 12.93 14.10
C ILE A 980 -26.71 14.18 14.62
N GLY A 981 -26.93 15.35 14.00
CA GLY A 981 -26.37 16.62 14.43
C GLY A 981 -27.19 17.81 13.93
N ARG A 982 -26.88 18.99 14.47
CA ARG A 982 -27.48 20.27 14.09
C ARG A 982 -26.39 21.34 14.12
N VAL A 983 -26.15 21.99 12.98
CA VAL A 983 -25.23 23.12 12.86
C VAL A 983 -26.05 24.40 12.98
N LYS A 984 -25.78 25.21 14.00
CA LYS A 984 -26.56 26.41 14.30
C LYS A 984 -26.10 27.60 13.46
N GLY A 985 -27.05 28.30 12.81
CA GLY A 985 -26.82 29.56 12.12
C GLY A 985 -25.83 29.50 10.94
N CYS A 986 -25.76 28.38 10.22
CA CYS A 986 -24.81 28.18 9.12
C CYS A 986 -25.36 28.50 7.72
N GLY A 987 -26.68 28.69 7.58
CA GLY A 987 -27.32 29.07 6.33
C GLY A 987 -27.63 30.57 6.28
N ASN A 988 -26.98 31.31 5.38
CA ASN A 988 -27.37 32.67 5.02
C ASN A 988 -28.20 32.59 3.73
N LEU A 989 -29.50 32.32 3.86
CA LEU A 989 -30.39 31.97 2.74
C LEU A 989 -31.08 33.20 2.16
N LYS A 990 -31.30 33.24 0.84
CA LYS A 990 -31.86 34.42 0.16
C LYS A 990 -33.30 34.71 0.57
N SER A 991 -34.11 33.70 0.91
CA SER A 991 -35.47 33.89 1.44
C SER A 991 -35.52 34.27 2.94
N TYR A 992 -34.37 34.35 3.62
CA TYR A 992 -34.27 34.68 5.06
C TYR A 992 -33.25 35.82 5.31
N PRO A 993 -33.40 36.99 4.65
CA PRO A 993 -32.39 38.06 4.69
C PRO A 993 -32.20 38.62 6.11
N GLY A 994 -31.00 38.46 6.66
CA GLY A 994 -30.63 38.92 8.00
C GLY A 994 -30.86 37.91 9.12
N GLU A 995 -31.45 36.74 8.84
CA GLU A 995 -31.60 35.64 9.79
C GLU A 995 -30.72 34.45 9.39
N LEU A 996 -29.91 33.95 10.33
CA LEU A 996 -29.05 32.78 10.09
C LEU A 996 -29.81 31.48 10.40
N VAL A 997 -29.96 30.64 9.39
CA VAL A 997 -30.73 29.40 9.40
C VAL A 997 -29.87 28.21 9.84
N ASP A 998 -30.45 27.31 10.64
CA ASP A 998 -29.80 26.07 11.09
C ASP A 998 -29.85 24.98 10.00
N ALA A 999 -28.85 24.09 9.99
CA ALA A 999 -28.85 22.87 9.18
C ALA A 999 -28.81 21.61 10.05
N ILE A 1000 -29.48 20.55 9.59
CA ILE A 1000 -29.45 19.22 10.18
C ILE A 1000 -28.40 18.38 9.45
N ILE A 1001 -27.60 17.65 10.24
CA ILE A 1001 -26.78 16.54 9.76
C ILE A 1001 -27.63 15.27 9.86
N TYR A 1002 -27.90 14.64 8.72
CA TYR A 1002 -28.59 13.35 8.67
C TYR A 1002 -27.57 12.21 8.56
N GLY A 1003 -27.84 11.09 9.24
CA GLY A 1003 -26.99 9.90 9.25
C GLY A 1003 -27.79 8.62 9.22
N ARG A 1004 -27.31 7.61 8.49
CA ARG A 1004 -27.96 6.31 8.35
C ARG A 1004 -26.96 5.17 8.09
N ASP A 1005 -27.22 4.05 8.74
CA ASP A 1005 -26.55 2.78 8.48
C ASP A 1005 -27.06 2.09 7.20
N LEU A 1006 -26.15 1.48 6.46
CA LEU A 1006 -26.37 0.79 5.18
C LEU A 1006 -25.90 -0.68 5.19
N GLY A 1007 -25.34 -1.17 6.31
CA GLY A 1007 -24.80 -2.53 6.42
C GLY A 1007 -25.84 -3.65 6.26
N GLN A 1008 -25.37 -4.88 6.05
CA GLN A 1008 -26.23 -6.08 6.04
C GLN A 1008 -26.52 -6.63 7.46
N ASP A 1009 -26.06 -5.94 8.52
CA ASP A 1009 -26.15 -6.33 9.94
C ASP A 1009 -27.58 -6.44 10.52
N ASP A 1010 -28.61 -6.26 9.71
CA ASP A 1010 -30.01 -6.56 10.05
C ASP A 1010 -30.21 -8.06 10.40
N GLU A 1011 -29.26 -8.93 9.99
CA GLU A 1011 -29.16 -10.32 10.44
C GLU A 1011 -28.69 -10.40 11.90
N PHE A 1012 -27.58 -9.73 12.26
CA PHE A 1012 -27.01 -9.72 13.62
C PHE A 1012 -27.84 -8.91 14.64
N VAL A 1013 -28.54 -7.86 14.20
CA VAL A 1013 -29.46 -7.07 15.03
C VAL A 1013 -30.71 -7.87 15.45
N SER A 1014 -31.00 -9.01 14.80
CA SER A 1014 -32.18 -9.82 15.09
C SER A 1014 -32.06 -10.65 16.37
N GLU A 1015 -30.97 -11.42 16.55
CA GLU A 1015 -30.73 -12.27 17.71
C GLU A 1015 -30.57 -11.45 19.00
N GLU A 1016 -29.64 -10.49 19.00
CA GLU A 1016 -29.31 -9.69 20.17
C GLU A 1016 -30.54 -8.92 20.69
N ARG A 1017 -31.44 -8.51 19.79
CA ARG A 1017 -32.73 -7.90 20.15
C ARG A 1017 -33.66 -8.88 20.87
N PHE A 1018 -33.81 -10.11 20.38
CA PHE A 1018 -34.69 -11.08 21.03
C PHE A 1018 -34.11 -11.56 22.36
N ASP A 1019 -32.79 -11.68 22.48
CA ASP A 1019 -32.13 -12.06 23.74
C ASP A 1019 -32.11 -10.93 24.77
N LYS A 1020 -31.96 -9.66 24.35
CA LYS A 1020 -32.20 -8.50 25.24
C LYS A 1020 -33.65 -8.45 25.74
N ILE A 1021 -34.64 -8.87 24.92
CA ILE A 1021 -36.05 -8.99 25.33
C ILE A 1021 -36.24 -10.17 26.29
N ARG A 1022 -35.69 -11.36 26.00
CA ARG A 1022 -35.70 -12.55 26.88
C ARG A 1022 -35.09 -12.22 28.24
N PHE A 1023 -33.90 -11.60 28.27
CA PHE A 1023 -33.22 -11.16 29.47
C PHE A 1023 -34.06 -10.19 30.30
N TYR A 1024 -34.68 -9.19 29.67
CA TYR A 1024 -35.53 -8.22 30.37
C TYR A 1024 -36.79 -8.87 30.95
N LEU A 1025 -37.45 -9.76 30.20
CA LEU A 1025 -38.62 -10.52 30.65
C LEU A 1025 -38.30 -11.52 31.78
N LYS A 1026 -37.14 -12.18 31.72
CA LYS A 1026 -36.71 -13.21 32.68
C LYS A 1026 -36.17 -12.62 33.99
N ASN A 1027 -35.37 -11.55 33.90
CA ASN A 1027 -34.63 -11.01 35.06
C ASN A 1027 -35.23 -9.72 35.63
N GLY A 1028 -36.22 -9.11 34.98
CA GLY A 1028 -36.81 -7.82 35.39
C GLY A 1028 -35.85 -6.62 35.38
N LYS A 1029 -34.64 -6.80 34.83
CA LYS A 1029 -33.54 -5.83 34.80
C LYS A 1029 -33.15 -5.52 33.36
N TYR A 1030 -32.74 -4.28 33.12
CA TYR A 1030 -32.17 -3.91 31.83
C TYR A 1030 -30.76 -4.54 31.65
N PRO A 1031 -30.38 -4.95 30.44
CA PRO A 1031 -29.01 -5.36 30.12
C PRO A 1031 -27.99 -4.27 30.49
N ASN A 1032 -26.77 -4.68 30.83
CA ASN A 1032 -25.66 -3.77 31.09
C ASN A 1032 -25.38 -2.91 29.84
N GLY A 1033 -25.08 -1.62 30.03
CA GLY A 1033 -24.84 -0.67 28.94
C GLY A 1033 -26.08 -0.05 28.26
N ALA A 1034 -27.28 -0.62 28.42
CA ALA A 1034 -28.48 -0.19 27.68
C ALA A 1034 -28.82 1.31 27.86
N ASP A 1035 -29.02 2.04 26.76
CA ASP A 1035 -29.22 3.49 26.77
C ASP A 1035 -30.66 3.92 27.16
N ARG A 1036 -30.94 5.24 27.20
CA ARG A 1036 -32.28 5.77 27.56
C ARG A 1036 -33.38 5.36 26.57
N ALA A 1037 -33.06 5.23 25.29
CA ALA A 1037 -33.99 4.86 24.24
C ALA A 1037 -34.22 3.33 24.21
N GLU A 1038 -33.17 2.52 24.38
CA GLU A 1038 -33.21 1.06 24.44
C GLU A 1038 -33.96 0.57 25.68
N LYS A 1039 -33.73 1.19 26.85
CA LYS A 1039 -34.56 0.98 28.04
C LYS A 1039 -36.04 1.28 27.77
N SER A 1040 -36.36 2.20 26.86
CA SER A 1040 -37.74 2.45 26.40
C SER A 1040 -38.26 1.41 25.41
N ARG A 1041 -37.42 0.97 24.45
CA ARG A 1041 -37.74 -0.11 23.50
C ARG A 1041 -38.05 -1.42 24.23
N LEU A 1042 -37.27 -1.78 25.25
CA LEU A 1042 -37.46 -2.98 26.07
C LEU A 1042 -38.78 -2.95 26.88
N ARG A 1043 -39.10 -1.83 27.54
CA ARG A 1043 -40.41 -1.65 28.20
C ARG A 1043 -41.58 -1.79 27.23
N SER A 1044 -41.45 -1.25 26.02
CA SER A 1044 -42.47 -1.31 24.96
C SER A 1044 -42.58 -2.70 24.30
N ALA A 1045 -41.51 -3.51 24.34
CA ALA A 1045 -41.56 -4.90 23.91
C ALA A 1045 -42.27 -5.80 24.94
N ALA A 1046 -42.02 -5.58 26.23
CA ALA A 1046 -42.55 -6.42 27.32
C ALA A 1046 -44.08 -6.41 27.46
N THR A 1047 -44.80 -5.51 26.79
CA THR A 1047 -46.27 -5.49 26.71
C THR A 1047 -46.84 -6.43 25.64
N HIS A 1048 -46.00 -6.98 24.76
CA HIS A 1048 -46.41 -7.74 23.57
C HIS A 1048 -45.71 -9.08 23.40
N TYR A 1049 -44.48 -9.21 23.90
CA TYR A 1049 -43.76 -10.48 23.98
C TYR A 1049 -44.05 -11.18 25.31
N LYS A 1050 -44.14 -12.51 25.29
CA LYS A 1050 -44.24 -13.38 26.48
C LYS A 1050 -43.13 -14.43 26.44
N LEU A 1051 -42.57 -14.76 27.60
CA LEU A 1051 -41.60 -15.84 27.75
C LEU A 1051 -42.27 -17.01 28.48
N THR A 1052 -42.16 -18.22 27.95
CA THR A 1052 -42.50 -19.46 28.64
C THR A 1052 -41.20 -20.02 29.23
N LEU A 1053 -41.15 -20.14 30.56
CA LEU A 1053 -40.01 -20.71 31.28
C LEU A 1053 -39.97 -22.23 31.07
N SER A 1054 -38.76 -22.79 31.07
CA SER A 1054 -38.51 -24.23 30.94
C SER A 1054 -38.92 -24.99 32.21
N ASN A 1055 -39.63 -26.10 32.02
CA ASN A 1055 -39.59 -27.25 32.94
C ASN A 1055 -38.67 -28.32 32.31
N ASP A 1056 -38.20 -29.28 33.11
CA ASP A 1056 -36.90 -29.98 32.94
C ASP A 1056 -36.62 -30.80 31.64
N ASP A 1057 -37.52 -30.82 30.65
CA ASP A 1057 -37.33 -31.48 29.34
C ASP A 1057 -37.55 -30.57 28.10
N GLU A 1058 -37.92 -29.29 28.25
CA GLU A 1058 -38.26 -28.38 27.13
C GLU A 1058 -37.57 -27.00 27.21
N PRO A 1059 -37.01 -26.46 26.10
CA PRO A 1059 -36.28 -25.19 26.09
C PRO A 1059 -37.18 -23.94 26.23
N GLU A 1060 -36.59 -22.81 26.66
CA GLU A 1060 -37.33 -21.55 26.88
C GLU A 1060 -37.85 -20.92 25.58
N LYS A 1061 -39.17 -20.79 25.46
CA LYS A 1061 -39.85 -20.35 24.23
C LYS A 1061 -40.38 -18.92 24.36
N LEU A 1062 -40.01 -18.06 23.40
CA LEU A 1062 -40.45 -16.67 23.32
C LEU A 1062 -41.64 -16.56 22.35
N TRP A 1063 -42.66 -15.80 22.71
CA TRP A 1063 -43.92 -15.70 21.96
C TRP A 1063 -44.28 -14.24 21.66
N LEU A 1064 -44.72 -13.97 20.42
CA LEU A 1064 -45.28 -12.68 20.01
C LEU A 1064 -46.70 -12.87 19.49
N LYS A 1065 -47.70 -12.30 20.19
CA LYS A 1065 -49.11 -12.31 19.78
C LYS A 1065 -49.65 -13.71 19.40
N GLY A 1066 -49.17 -14.77 20.05
CA GLY A 1066 -49.58 -16.16 19.82
C GLY A 1066 -48.72 -16.95 18.81
N LYS A 1067 -47.65 -16.36 18.27
CA LYS A 1067 -46.69 -17.02 17.37
C LYS A 1067 -45.36 -17.23 18.07
N GLU A 1068 -44.69 -18.34 17.78
CA GLU A 1068 -43.39 -18.66 18.36
C GLU A 1068 -42.28 -17.86 17.68
N VAL A 1069 -41.36 -17.31 18.48
CA VAL A 1069 -40.30 -16.41 18.01
C VAL A 1069 -38.99 -17.18 17.90
N ILE A 1070 -38.60 -17.49 16.66
CA ILE A 1070 -37.42 -18.29 16.33
C ILE A 1070 -36.22 -17.34 16.17
N ALA A 1071 -35.28 -17.41 17.11
CA ALA A 1071 -34.07 -16.59 17.08
C ALA A 1071 -32.99 -17.19 16.16
N ASP A 1072 -32.67 -18.48 16.34
CA ASP A 1072 -31.60 -19.20 15.63
C ASP A 1072 -31.83 -19.22 14.10
N PRO A 1073 -30.94 -18.63 13.28
CA PRO A 1073 -31.00 -18.67 11.82
C PRO A 1073 -31.02 -20.09 11.23
N LYS A 1074 -30.38 -21.07 11.87
CA LYS A 1074 -30.39 -22.47 11.42
C LYS A 1074 -31.79 -23.08 11.57
N GLN A 1075 -32.42 -22.93 12.74
CA GLN A 1075 -33.81 -23.33 12.95
C GLN A 1075 -34.79 -22.59 12.02
N GLN A 1076 -34.58 -21.29 11.75
CA GLN A 1076 -35.37 -20.53 10.77
C GLN A 1076 -35.27 -21.16 9.36
N TYR A 1077 -34.06 -21.52 8.92
CA TYR A 1077 -33.83 -22.16 7.62
C TYR A 1077 -34.45 -23.56 7.54
N GLU A 1078 -34.29 -24.38 8.58
CA GLU A 1078 -34.87 -25.73 8.67
C GLU A 1078 -36.42 -25.69 8.61
N ILE A 1079 -37.06 -24.80 9.38
CA ILE A 1079 -38.52 -24.58 9.34
C ILE A 1079 -38.97 -24.11 7.95
N ALA A 1080 -38.25 -23.16 7.35
CA ALA A 1080 -38.56 -22.67 6.00
C ALA A 1080 -38.38 -23.76 4.93
N GLN A 1081 -37.38 -24.63 5.09
CA GLN A 1081 -37.13 -25.76 4.22
C GLN A 1081 -38.24 -26.81 4.32
N GLU A 1082 -38.64 -27.20 5.53
CA GLU A 1082 -39.68 -28.20 5.75
C GLU A 1082 -41.05 -27.73 5.22
N ILE A 1083 -41.42 -26.47 5.46
CA ILE A 1083 -42.68 -25.88 4.98
C ILE A 1083 -42.66 -25.63 3.46
N HIS A 1084 -41.49 -25.40 2.85
CA HIS A 1084 -41.37 -25.38 1.39
C HIS A 1084 -41.58 -26.77 0.78
N HIS A 1085 -40.84 -27.80 1.22
CA HIS A 1085 -40.87 -29.14 0.61
C HIS A 1085 -42.24 -29.82 0.70
N LYS A 1086 -43.08 -29.46 1.69
CA LYS A 1086 -44.46 -29.97 1.80
C LYS A 1086 -45.37 -29.61 0.61
N GLN A 1087 -45.09 -28.55 -0.15
CA GLN A 1087 -45.96 -28.08 -1.26
C GLN A 1087 -45.23 -27.41 -2.43
N HIS A 1088 -43.89 -27.33 -2.41
CA HIS A 1088 -43.02 -26.54 -3.30
C HIS A 1088 -43.58 -25.15 -3.65
N GLY A 1089 -44.12 -24.47 -2.62
CA GLY A 1089 -44.73 -23.16 -2.75
C GLY A 1089 -43.73 -22.09 -3.17
N GLY A 1090 -44.12 -21.22 -4.11
CA GLY A 1090 -43.37 -20.01 -4.43
C GLY A 1090 -43.29 -19.05 -3.24
N ILE A 1091 -42.27 -18.19 -3.22
CA ILE A 1091 -41.81 -17.37 -2.08
C ILE A 1091 -42.96 -16.81 -1.23
N ASN A 1092 -43.93 -16.12 -1.84
CA ASN A 1092 -45.02 -15.48 -1.11
C ASN A 1092 -45.96 -16.48 -0.40
N LYS A 1093 -46.20 -17.67 -0.98
CA LYS A 1093 -47.07 -18.71 -0.40
C LYS A 1093 -46.41 -19.38 0.80
N THR A 1094 -45.13 -19.76 0.66
CA THR A 1094 -44.35 -20.35 1.77
C THR A 1094 -44.13 -19.33 2.90
N THR A 1095 -43.85 -18.06 2.56
CA THR A 1095 -43.74 -16.97 3.57
C THR A 1095 -45.05 -16.80 4.35
N ALA A 1096 -46.22 -16.85 3.68
CA ALA A 1096 -47.52 -16.77 4.35
C ALA A 1096 -47.74 -17.95 5.33
N ALA A 1097 -47.51 -19.19 4.89
CA ALA A 1097 -47.69 -20.37 5.73
C ALA A 1097 -46.78 -20.38 6.98
N ILE A 1098 -45.51 -19.96 6.84
CA ILE A 1098 -44.60 -19.79 7.99
C ILE A 1098 -45.13 -18.70 8.93
N ALA A 1099 -45.53 -17.57 8.36
CA ALA A 1099 -45.99 -16.40 9.12
C ALA A 1099 -47.35 -16.59 9.81
N GLU A 1100 -48.05 -17.71 9.64
CA GLU A 1100 -49.22 -18.09 10.45
C GLU A 1100 -48.81 -18.59 11.83
N LEU A 1101 -47.74 -19.39 11.92
CA LEU A 1101 -47.31 -20.10 13.14
C LEU A 1101 -46.12 -19.44 13.84
N TYR A 1102 -45.16 -18.93 13.06
CA TYR A 1102 -43.87 -18.45 13.54
C TYR A 1102 -43.66 -16.95 13.29
N HIS A 1103 -42.69 -16.37 14.00
CA HIS A 1103 -42.24 -15.01 13.78
C HIS A 1103 -40.72 -14.88 13.89
N TRP A 1104 -40.08 -14.40 12.83
CA TRP A 1104 -38.73 -13.85 12.86
C TRP A 1104 -38.62 -12.65 11.92
N VAL A 1105 -37.48 -11.97 11.94
CA VAL A 1105 -37.19 -10.84 11.04
C VAL A 1105 -36.88 -11.39 9.64
N ARG A 1106 -37.33 -10.73 8.56
CA ARG A 1106 -36.96 -11.09 7.17
C ARG A 1106 -37.32 -12.51 6.68
N ILE A 1107 -38.34 -13.18 7.22
CA ILE A 1107 -38.85 -14.53 6.79
C ILE A 1107 -38.78 -14.78 5.27
N LYS A 1108 -39.17 -13.79 4.46
CA LYS A 1108 -39.20 -13.88 2.99
C LYS A 1108 -37.82 -14.13 2.38
N GLU A 1109 -36.74 -13.65 2.99
CA GLU A 1109 -35.36 -13.82 2.52
C GLU A 1109 -34.87 -15.25 2.79
N THR A 1110 -35.08 -15.78 4.00
CA THR A 1110 -34.84 -17.18 4.36
C THR A 1110 -35.55 -18.13 3.37
N VAL A 1111 -36.83 -17.88 3.10
CA VAL A 1111 -37.63 -18.62 2.11
C VAL A 1111 -37.07 -18.49 0.69
N SER A 1112 -36.60 -17.30 0.31
CA SER A 1112 -36.01 -17.06 -1.02
C SER A 1112 -34.64 -17.73 -1.19
N GLN A 1113 -33.92 -18.02 -0.10
CA GLN A 1113 -32.69 -18.80 -0.10
C GLN A 1113 -32.99 -20.31 -0.21
N VAL A 1114 -33.89 -20.82 0.64
CA VAL A 1114 -34.42 -22.21 0.57
C VAL A 1114 -34.90 -22.58 -0.83
N ILE A 1115 -35.68 -21.71 -1.48
CA ILE A 1115 -36.24 -21.99 -2.82
C ILE A 1115 -35.17 -21.98 -3.91
N ARG A 1116 -34.12 -21.15 -3.81
CA ARG A 1116 -32.97 -21.17 -4.73
C ARG A 1116 -32.13 -22.44 -4.57
N ASN A 1117 -32.03 -22.95 -3.35
CA ASN A 1117 -31.27 -24.14 -3.01
C ASN A 1117 -32.07 -25.45 -3.21
N CYS A 1118 -33.35 -25.37 -3.60
CA CYS A 1118 -34.21 -26.52 -3.83
C CYS A 1118 -33.98 -27.12 -5.23
N PRO A 1119 -33.55 -28.40 -5.37
CA PRO A 1119 -33.25 -28.99 -6.68
C PRO A 1119 -34.45 -29.00 -7.64
N GLU A 1120 -35.63 -29.38 -7.16
CA GLU A 1120 -36.86 -29.47 -7.98
C GLU A 1120 -37.29 -28.10 -8.54
N CYS A 1121 -37.23 -27.05 -7.72
CA CYS A 1121 -37.52 -25.69 -8.17
C CYS A 1121 -36.42 -25.10 -9.07
N SER A 1122 -35.18 -25.59 -8.97
CA SER A 1122 -34.07 -25.15 -9.84
C SER A 1122 -34.24 -25.65 -11.27
N GLU A 1123 -34.47 -26.96 -11.46
CA GLU A 1123 -34.67 -27.54 -12.80
C GLU A 1123 -35.92 -26.99 -13.51
N MET A 1124 -37.02 -26.81 -12.78
CA MET A 1124 -38.26 -26.26 -13.36
C MET A 1124 -38.09 -24.81 -13.88
N ASN A 1125 -37.16 -24.02 -13.33
CA ASN A 1125 -36.82 -22.70 -13.86
C ASN A 1125 -35.91 -22.75 -15.10
N LYS A 1126 -35.04 -23.76 -15.25
CA LYS A 1126 -34.19 -23.92 -16.45
C LYS A 1126 -35.04 -24.14 -17.71
N GLY A 1127 -36.08 -24.98 -17.62
CA GLY A 1127 -37.00 -25.24 -18.74
C GLY A 1127 -37.71 -23.98 -19.25
N LEU A 1128 -38.15 -23.10 -18.34
CA LEU A 1128 -38.79 -21.83 -18.67
C LEU A 1128 -37.84 -20.83 -19.36
N SER A 1129 -36.56 -20.82 -18.98
CA SER A 1129 -35.54 -20.01 -19.65
C SER A 1129 -35.22 -20.50 -21.07
N ALA A 1130 -35.13 -21.81 -21.27
CA ALA A 1130 -34.86 -22.40 -22.59
C ALA A 1130 -35.97 -22.06 -23.61
N MET A 1131 -37.25 -22.14 -23.21
CA MET A 1131 -38.37 -21.76 -24.09
C MET A 1131 -38.35 -20.28 -24.51
N ARG A 1132 -37.87 -19.37 -23.64
CA ARG A 1132 -37.76 -17.94 -23.98
C ARG A 1132 -36.65 -17.63 -24.97
N GLN A 1133 -35.54 -18.38 -24.94
CA GLN A 1133 -34.45 -18.18 -25.91
C GLN A 1133 -34.88 -18.61 -27.33
N GLY A 1134 -35.56 -19.75 -27.48
CA GLY A 1134 -36.04 -20.22 -28.78
C GLY A 1134 -37.00 -19.26 -29.50
N GLN A 1135 -37.88 -18.58 -28.75
CA GLN A 1135 -38.80 -17.58 -29.33
C GLN A 1135 -38.10 -16.32 -29.84
N ASN A 1136 -36.97 -15.92 -29.25
CA ASN A 1136 -36.21 -14.77 -29.72
C ASN A 1136 -35.37 -15.10 -30.96
N GLN A 1137 -34.83 -16.32 -31.04
CA GLN A 1137 -34.02 -16.77 -32.18
C GLN A 1137 -34.86 -16.85 -33.47
N ALA A 1138 -36.04 -17.47 -33.40
CA ALA A 1138 -37.00 -17.54 -34.51
C ALA A 1138 -37.54 -16.17 -34.99
N ARG A 1139 -37.31 -15.09 -34.22
CA ARG A 1139 -37.71 -13.71 -34.57
C ARG A 1139 -36.57 -12.91 -35.21
N ALA A 1140 -35.32 -13.34 -35.05
CA ALA A 1140 -34.15 -12.70 -35.65
C ALA A 1140 -33.93 -13.10 -37.13
N GLU A 1141 -34.15 -14.37 -37.45
CA GLU A 1141 -33.91 -14.93 -38.79
C GLU A 1141 -34.89 -14.40 -39.87
N ALA A 1142 -36.01 -13.81 -39.45
CA ALA A 1142 -37.07 -13.33 -40.33
C ALA A 1142 -36.84 -11.92 -40.96
N ARG A 1143 -35.64 -11.32 -40.85
CA ARG A 1143 -35.42 -9.91 -41.25
C ARG A 1143 -34.17 -9.57 -42.07
N SER A 1144 -33.36 -10.54 -42.51
CA SER A 1144 -32.24 -10.26 -43.43
C SER A 1144 -32.06 -11.37 -44.45
N GLY A 1145 -32.68 -11.22 -45.63
CA GLY A 1145 -32.61 -12.20 -46.71
C GLY A 1145 -33.52 -11.88 -47.89
N SER A 1146 -33.04 -11.07 -48.85
CA SER A 1146 -33.76 -10.80 -50.10
C SER A 1146 -32.79 -10.56 -51.27
N GLY A 1147 -32.72 -11.52 -52.20
CA GLY A 1147 -31.83 -11.56 -53.37
C GLY A 1147 -31.47 -13.01 -53.70
N PHE A 1148 -32.31 -13.75 -54.45
CA PHE A 1148 -32.23 -13.92 -55.92
C PHE A 1148 -30.97 -14.74 -56.33
N LEU A 1149 -31.04 -15.91 -57.00
CA LEU A 1149 -32.12 -16.51 -57.83
C LEU A 1149 -32.06 -18.07 -57.96
N GLN A 1150 -33.24 -18.67 -58.20
CA GLN A 1150 -33.56 -19.85 -59.06
C GLN A 1150 -33.07 -21.31 -58.83
N SER A 1151 -34.07 -22.23 -58.91
CA SER A 1151 -34.06 -23.58 -59.57
C SER A 1151 -33.23 -24.73 -58.97
N THR A 1152 -33.69 -25.99 -58.80
CA THR A 1152 -35.00 -26.65 -59.08
C THR A 1152 -35.19 -27.96 -58.26
N SER A 1153 -36.44 -28.42 -58.10
CA SER A 1153 -36.91 -29.83 -57.88
C SER A 1153 -36.39 -30.72 -56.71
N GLN A 1154 -37.28 -31.00 -55.74
CA GLN A 1154 -37.78 -32.32 -55.23
C GLN A 1154 -36.89 -33.62 -55.19
N PRO A 1155 -37.22 -34.66 -54.35
CA PRO A 1155 -37.93 -34.69 -53.04
C PRO A 1155 -37.49 -35.78 -51.97
N THR A 1156 -38.12 -35.76 -50.77
CA THR A 1156 -38.58 -36.91 -49.91
C THR A 1156 -37.72 -37.70 -48.86
N LEU A 1157 -38.41 -38.07 -47.74
CA LEU A 1157 -38.22 -39.18 -46.72
C LEU A 1157 -37.10 -39.01 -45.64
N THR A 1158 -37.19 -39.18 -44.28
CA THR A 1158 -38.00 -39.94 -43.24
C THR A 1158 -37.49 -41.36 -42.88
N PRO A 1159 -37.83 -42.05 -41.73
CA PRO A 1159 -38.45 -41.69 -40.41
C PRO A 1159 -37.79 -42.37 -39.14
N THR A 1160 -38.49 -42.35 -37.98
CA THR A 1160 -38.26 -43.01 -36.65
C THR A 1160 -39.15 -44.30 -36.46
N PRO A 1161 -39.48 -44.97 -35.29
CA PRO A 1161 -39.24 -44.73 -33.83
C PRO A 1161 -38.65 -45.85 -32.85
N PRO A 1162 -39.37 -46.68 -32.02
CA PRO A 1162 -39.03 -46.87 -30.57
C PRO A 1162 -38.98 -48.34 -30.01
N THR A 1163 -38.88 -48.57 -28.66
CA THR A 1163 -39.14 -49.89 -28.00
C THR A 1163 -39.35 -49.85 -26.45
N LEU A 1164 -39.65 -51.02 -25.80
CA LEU A 1164 -40.08 -51.21 -24.38
C LEU A 1164 -39.73 -52.62 -23.78
N PHE A 1165 -39.75 -52.75 -22.44
CA PHE A 1165 -39.86 -53.97 -21.58
C PHE A 1165 -38.65 -54.93 -21.29
N SER A 1166 -38.86 -55.88 -20.35
CA SER A 1166 -37.92 -56.68 -19.51
C SER A 1166 -38.12 -58.23 -19.69
N PRO A 1167 -37.45 -59.24 -19.01
CA PRO A 1167 -37.24 -59.38 -17.54
C PRO A 1167 -36.08 -60.32 -17.01
N SER A 1168 -36.13 -60.66 -15.70
CA SER A 1168 -35.62 -61.87 -14.96
C SER A 1168 -34.39 -61.78 -14.02
N GLN A 1169 -34.28 -62.72 -13.06
CA GLN A 1169 -33.51 -62.67 -11.78
C GLN A 1169 -33.23 -64.13 -11.26
N PRO A 1170 -32.79 -64.52 -10.01
CA PRO A 1170 -33.01 -63.92 -8.66
C PRO A 1170 -31.76 -63.75 -7.71
N PRO A 1171 -31.42 -64.53 -6.63
CA PRO A 1171 -30.72 -64.02 -5.41
C PRO A 1171 -29.49 -64.93 -4.99
N PRO A 1172 -29.00 -65.10 -3.71
CA PRO A 1172 -29.27 -64.44 -2.41
C PRO A 1172 -28.05 -63.78 -1.65
N PRO A 1173 -27.44 -64.26 -0.51
CA PRO A 1173 -27.39 -63.37 0.67
C PRO A 1173 -26.06 -63.23 1.49
N SER A 1174 -26.17 -62.46 2.58
CA SER A 1174 -25.29 -62.30 3.79
C SER A 1174 -24.04 -61.39 3.67
N ASP A 1175 -23.72 -60.51 4.65
CA ASP A 1175 -24.52 -60.03 5.81
C ASP A 1175 -24.06 -58.63 6.32
N SER A 1176 -24.84 -58.04 7.23
CA SER A 1176 -24.58 -56.76 7.95
C SER A 1176 -24.78 -56.99 9.47
N PRO A 1177 -24.80 -55.98 10.39
CA PRO A 1177 -24.22 -54.62 10.40
C PRO A 1177 -23.30 -54.40 11.64
N SER A 1178 -22.98 -53.13 11.98
CA SER A 1178 -22.38 -52.74 13.27
C SER A 1178 -23.40 -52.02 14.17
N ASN A 1179 -23.42 -52.31 15.48
CA ASN A 1179 -23.46 -51.32 16.60
C ASN A 1179 -23.81 -51.93 17.97
N GLN A 1180 -23.61 -51.11 19.02
CA GLN A 1180 -23.86 -51.30 20.46
C GLN A 1180 -22.76 -52.09 21.22
N LEU A 1181 -22.47 -51.84 22.50
CA LEU A 1181 -22.44 -50.68 23.43
C LEU A 1181 -22.25 -51.26 24.86
N LEU A 1182 -21.74 -50.43 25.77
CA LEU A 1182 -21.95 -50.45 27.24
C LEU A 1182 -21.00 -51.25 28.17
N GLU A 1183 -20.23 -50.50 28.99
CA GLU A 1183 -19.88 -50.68 30.43
C GLU A 1183 -19.14 -51.97 30.93
N THR A 1184 -18.47 -52.01 32.10
CA THR A 1184 -18.17 -51.01 33.17
C THR A 1184 -16.81 -51.27 33.87
N ALA A 1185 -16.24 -50.21 34.48
CA ALA A 1185 -15.44 -50.12 35.72
C ALA A 1185 -14.38 -51.18 36.13
N GLN A 1186 -13.18 -50.70 36.52
CA GLN A 1186 -12.71 -50.67 37.93
C GLN A 1186 -11.37 -49.89 38.11
N HIS A 1187 -11.18 -49.25 39.27
CA HIS A 1187 -9.91 -48.62 39.72
C HIS A 1187 -9.20 -49.51 40.77
N PRO A 1188 -7.90 -49.32 41.06
CA PRO A 1188 -7.54 -48.42 42.17
C PRO A 1188 -6.24 -47.59 42.03
N ASN A 1189 -6.28 -46.36 42.56
CA ASN A 1189 -5.16 -45.59 43.15
C ASN A 1189 -5.22 -45.77 44.71
N PRO A 1190 -4.38 -45.20 45.63
CA PRO A 1190 -3.61 -43.93 45.54
C PRO A 1190 -2.28 -43.85 46.37
N MET A 1191 -1.73 -42.62 46.52
CA MET A 1191 -0.97 -42.00 47.65
C MET A 1191 0.18 -41.13 47.12
N TYR A 1192 0.52 -39.93 47.61
CA TYR A 1192 0.15 -39.11 48.80
C TYR A 1192 -0.76 -37.90 48.37
N THR A 1193 -1.71 -37.32 49.13
CA THR A 1193 -1.70 -36.53 50.40
C THR A 1193 -0.85 -35.23 50.38
N GLN A 1194 -1.28 -34.06 50.90
CA GLN A 1194 -2.34 -33.75 51.90
C GLN A 1194 -2.95 -32.30 51.77
N PHE A 1195 -4.12 -32.05 52.40
CA PHE A 1195 -4.90 -30.77 52.52
C PHE A 1195 -4.78 -30.16 53.96
N PRO A 1196 -5.42 -29.04 54.44
CA PRO A 1196 -6.62 -28.22 54.02
C PRO A 1196 -6.35 -26.68 53.90
N GLN A 1197 -7.25 -25.70 53.62
CA GLN A 1197 -8.72 -25.46 53.57
C GLN A 1197 -9.38 -24.73 54.80
N GLN A 1198 -10.27 -23.75 54.52
CA GLN A 1198 -11.20 -22.97 55.41
C GLN A 1198 -10.58 -21.74 56.14
N THR A 1199 -11.30 -20.65 56.52
CA THR A 1199 -12.75 -20.41 56.73
C THR A 1199 -13.23 -18.95 56.43
N ARG A 1200 -14.57 -18.72 56.50
CA ARG A 1200 -15.38 -17.49 56.28
C ARG A 1200 -15.09 -16.27 57.17
N PHE A 1201 -15.50 -15.09 56.68
CA PHE A 1201 -16.48 -14.13 57.27
C PHE A 1201 -17.05 -13.31 56.09
N ASP A 1202 -18.35 -13.18 55.78
CA ASP A 1202 -19.57 -12.80 56.53
C ASP A 1202 -19.60 -11.35 57.06
N LEU A 1203 -20.52 -10.54 56.51
CA LEU A 1203 -20.75 -9.11 56.81
C LEU A 1203 -22.08 -8.92 57.56
N PRO A 1204 -22.10 -8.27 58.74
CA PRO A 1204 -23.32 -7.84 59.42
C PRO A 1204 -23.88 -6.51 58.87
N VAL A 1205 -25.08 -6.11 59.31
CA VAL A 1205 -25.94 -5.11 58.66
C VAL A 1205 -26.46 -4.05 59.66
N ASP A 1206 -26.28 -2.77 59.32
CA ASP A 1206 -26.95 -1.57 59.90
C ASP A 1206 -26.70 -1.31 61.43
N PRO A 1207 -27.24 -0.25 62.08
CA PRO A 1207 -27.95 0.93 61.56
C PRO A 1207 -27.48 2.31 62.09
N ALA A 1208 -27.84 3.38 61.38
CA ALA A 1208 -28.01 4.73 61.93
C ALA A 1208 -29.09 5.51 61.12
N LEU A 1209 -30.03 6.17 61.79
CA LEU A 1209 -31.29 6.65 61.20
C LEU A 1209 -31.72 8.01 61.81
N MET A 1210 -32.47 8.82 61.02
CA MET A 1210 -33.13 10.10 61.39
C MET A 1210 -32.16 11.28 61.65
N GLU A 1211 -32.38 12.52 61.20
CA GLU A 1211 -33.61 13.32 61.00
C GLU A 1211 -33.57 14.11 59.67
N GLY A 1212 -34.68 14.27 58.93
CA GLY A 1212 -35.55 15.46 58.96
C GLY A 1212 -35.35 16.31 57.67
N ILE A 1213 -36.33 16.97 57.03
CA ILE A 1213 -37.74 17.29 57.32
C ILE A 1213 -38.56 17.27 55.99
N GLN A 1214 -39.87 17.01 56.04
CA GLN A 1214 -40.85 17.15 54.92
C GLN A 1214 -41.57 18.52 55.03
N THR A 1215 -42.19 19.18 54.04
CA THR A 1215 -43.27 18.78 53.11
C THR A 1215 -43.63 19.93 52.13
N GLY A 1216 -44.24 19.61 50.98
CA GLY A 1216 -45.33 20.43 50.38
C GLY A 1216 -44.95 21.55 49.37
N THR A 1217 -45.83 21.97 48.45
CA THR A 1217 -47.17 21.43 48.14
C THR A 1217 -47.67 21.81 46.72
N LYS A 1218 -48.44 20.88 46.10
CA LYS A 1218 -49.54 21.05 45.12
C LYS A 1218 -49.41 22.01 43.91
N LEU A 1219 -49.54 21.36 42.74
CA LEU A 1219 -50.20 21.83 41.52
C LEU A 1219 -51.60 22.48 41.81
N ALA A 1220 -51.82 23.77 41.49
CA ALA A 1220 -53.17 24.39 41.51
C ALA A 1220 -53.35 25.74 40.75
N GLU A 1221 -52.41 26.22 39.92
CA GLU A 1221 -52.49 27.50 39.18
C GLU A 1221 -51.91 27.35 37.76
N LEU A 1222 -52.48 27.83 36.64
CA LEU A 1222 -53.83 28.36 36.32
C LEU A 1222 -54.39 27.67 35.00
N PRO A 1223 -55.05 28.30 33.99
CA PRO A 1223 -56.36 27.84 33.49
C PRO A 1223 -56.38 27.23 32.04
N PRO A 1224 -57.52 26.70 31.56
CA PRO A 1224 -57.57 25.85 30.35
C PRO A 1224 -57.82 26.58 29.01
N SER A 1225 -57.60 25.86 27.91
CA SER A 1225 -57.75 26.30 26.52
C SER A 1225 -59.10 25.93 25.89
N PRO A 1226 -59.72 26.87 25.14
CA PRO A 1226 -60.57 26.61 23.98
C PRO A 1226 -59.87 27.12 22.69
N PHE A 1227 -59.98 26.50 21.51
CA PHE A 1227 -61.03 25.62 20.98
C PHE A 1227 -60.48 24.38 20.25
N LEU A 1228 -61.33 23.35 20.17
CA LEU A 1228 -61.28 22.32 19.14
C LEU A 1228 -62.48 22.49 18.19
N ALA A 1229 -62.39 21.86 17.01
CA ALA A 1229 -63.42 21.70 15.96
C ALA A 1229 -63.69 22.88 15.01
N ALA A 1230 -63.23 22.72 13.77
CA ALA A 1230 -64.12 22.44 12.63
C ALA A 1230 -63.35 21.84 11.43
N GLN A 1231 -63.92 20.81 10.79
CA GLN A 1231 -63.60 20.42 9.42
C GLN A 1231 -64.73 20.93 8.52
N ALA A 1232 -64.44 21.62 7.40
CA ALA A 1232 -65.33 21.64 6.23
C ALA A 1232 -64.71 22.32 4.98
N ALA A 1233 -64.76 21.57 3.86
CA ALA A 1233 -65.08 21.96 2.48
C ALA A 1233 -64.90 23.40 1.94
N ASN A 1234 -64.23 23.45 0.76
CA ASN A 1234 -64.65 24.05 -0.53
C ASN A 1234 -65.20 25.49 -0.62
N GLY A 1235 -64.68 26.29 -1.59
CA GLY A 1235 -65.46 27.34 -2.25
C GLY A 1235 -64.69 28.50 -2.92
N MET A 1236 -64.62 28.52 -4.25
CA MET A 1236 -64.42 29.72 -5.09
C MET A 1236 -65.78 30.49 -5.23
N PRO A 1237 -65.88 31.80 -5.63
CA PRO A 1237 -65.24 32.37 -6.84
C PRO A 1237 -64.90 33.90 -6.95
N HIS A 1238 -63.86 34.21 -7.74
CA HIS A 1238 -63.83 35.00 -9.00
C HIS A 1238 -64.60 36.35 -9.23
N VAL A 1239 -63.96 37.28 -10.00
CA VAL A 1239 -64.46 38.56 -10.63
C VAL A 1239 -64.67 39.74 -9.65
N GLY A 1240 -64.29 41.01 -9.86
CA GLY A 1240 -63.64 41.82 -10.94
C GLY A 1240 -63.55 43.32 -10.47
N HIS A 1241 -63.34 44.41 -11.24
CA HIS A 1241 -62.93 44.68 -12.64
C HIS A 1241 -62.69 46.23 -12.86
N LEU A 1242 -61.62 46.65 -13.59
CA LEU A 1242 -61.33 47.98 -14.24
C LEU A 1242 -61.33 49.33 -13.46
N ASP A 1243 -60.17 50.03 -13.47
CA ASP A 1243 -59.81 51.28 -14.24
C ASP A 1243 -60.78 52.49 -14.43
N PRO A 1244 -60.33 53.72 -14.85
CA PRO A 1244 -58.97 54.22 -15.21
C PRO A 1244 -58.61 55.67 -14.71
N ASP A 1245 -57.53 56.24 -15.30
CA ASP A 1245 -57.27 57.67 -15.66
C ASP A 1245 -56.62 58.68 -14.68
N SER A 1246 -55.35 59.04 -14.96
CA SER A 1246 -55.02 60.34 -15.62
C SER A 1246 -53.54 60.46 -16.03
N GLU A 1247 -53.26 60.99 -17.23
CA GLU A 1247 -51.91 61.10 -17.82
C GLU A 1247 -51.30 62.54 -17.79
N SER A 1248 -49.96 62.61 -17.78
CA SER A 1248 -49.19 63.51 -18.68
C SER A 1248 -47.78 62.94 -18.86
N ARG A 1249 -47.35 62.53 -20.08
CA ARG A 1249 -46.66 63.34 -21.12
C ARG A 1249 -45.41 64.05 -20.60
N MET A 1250 -44.22 63.93 -21.18
CA MET A 1250 -43.76 63.45 -22.50
C MET A 1250 -42.25 63.08 -22.41
N ALA A 1251 -41.60 62.30 -23.30
CA ALA A 1251 -41.98 61.66 -24.58
C ALA A 1251 -41.17 60.33 -24.77
N LEU A 1252 -41.04 59.81 -25.99
CA LEU A 1252 -40.35 58.55 -26.36
C LEU A 1252 -39.58 58.68 -27.69
N ASP A 1253 -38.54 57.87 -27.87
CA ASP A 1253 -37.84 57.58 -29.14
C ASP A 1253 -37.63 56.05 -29.24
N PRO A 1254 -37.77 55.39 -30.41
CA PRO A 1254 -38.13 53.95 -30.45
C PRO A 1254 -36.94 53.00 -30.66
N SER A 1255 -36.64 52.16 -29.66
CA SER A 1255 -35.61 51.10 -29.79
C SER A 1255 -35.82 49.87 -28.89
N LEU A 1256 -37.07 49.50 -28.60
CA LEU A 1256 -37.41 48.30 -27.81
C LEU A 1256 -38.51 47.46 -28.48
N ASP A 1257 -38.14 46.68 -29.49
CA ASP A 1257 -38.95 45.53 -29.94
C ASP A 1257 -38.05 44.43 -30.56
N GLU A 1258 -37.14 43.87 -29.76
CA GLU A 1258 -36.50 42.59 -30.09
C GLU A 1258 -36.60 41.63 -28.91
N ARG A 1259 -37.13 40.44 -29.18
CA ARG A 1259 -37.61 39.47 -28.19
C ARG A 1259 -36.45 38.64 -27.64
N ALA A 1260 -36.38 38.48 -26.32
CA ALA A 1260 -35.37 37.63 -25.69
C ALA A 1260 -35.37 36.21 -26.31
N PRO A 1261 -34.20 35.67 -26.72
CA PRO A 1261 -34.11 34.38 -27.39
C PRO A 1261 -34.56 33.23 -26.48
N THR A 1262 -35.20 32.23 -27.08
CA THR A 1262 -35.60 31.01 -26.35
C THR A 1262 -34.37 30.16 -25.97
N ALA A 1263 -34.50 29.27 -24.98
CA ALA A 1263 -33.42 28.37 -24.59
C ALA A 1263 -32.93 27.48 -25.75
N VAL A 1264 -33.84 27.16 -26.70
CA VAL A 1264 -33.52 26.44 -27.95
C VAL A 1264 -32.64 27.29 -28.88
N GLU A 1265 -32.92 28.58 -29.02
CA GLU A 1265 -32.08 29.54 -29.77
C GLU A 1265 -30.66 29.60 -29.20
N GLU A 1266 -30.54 29.72 -27.88
CA GLU A 1266 -29.26 29.87 -27.18
C GLU A 1266 -28.43 28.57 -27.22
N MET A 1267 -29.07 27.41 -27.03
CA MET A 1267 -28.40 26.12 -27.23
C MET A 1267 -27.93 25.94 -28.68
N ARG A 1268 -28.71 26.40 -29.67
CA ARG A 1268 -28.32 26.37 -31.10
C ARG A 1268 -27.16 27.33 -31.40
N ARG A 1269 -27.13 28.52 -30.79
CA ARG A 1269 -26.00 29.47 -30.86
C ARG A 1269 -24.72 28.91 -30.23
N ARG A 1270 -24.81 28.08 -29.18
CA ARG A 1270 -23.66 27.41 -28.57
C ARG A 1270 -23.16 26.23 -29.40
N LEU A 1271 -24.05 25.36 -29.88
CA LEU A 1271 -23.69 24.21 -30.74
C LEU A 1271 -23.06 24.64 -32.07
N ASN A 1272 -23.56 25.72 -32.70
CA ASN A 1272 -22.95 26.25 -33.92
C ASN A 1272 -21.54 26.80 -33.72
N ARG A 1273 -21.19 27.27 -32.50
CA ARG A 1273 -19.86 27.79 -32.18
C ARG A 1273 -18.81 26.68 -32.03
N VAL A 1274 -19.23 25.45 -31.67
CA VAL A 1274 -18.35 24.27 -31.56
C VAL A 1274 -18.02 23.68 -32.94
N ASN A 1275 -18.95 23.74 -33.90
CA ASN A 1275 -18.75 23.21 -35.26
C ASN A 1275 -17.92 24.12 -36.20
N GLN A 1276 -17.38 25.25 -35.71
CA GLN A 1276 -16.51 26.14 -36.51
C GLN A 1276 -15.01 25.93 -36.28
N TYR A 1277 -14.60 24.99 -35.43
CA TYR A 1277 -13.21 24.53 -35.31
C TYR A 1277 -13.13 23.06 -35.74
N LYS A 1278 -12.82 22.85 -37.02
CA LYS A 1278 -12.62 21.54 -37.65
C LYS A 1278 -11.82 21.65 -38.94
#